data_AF-D1CGZ0-F1
#
_entry.id   AF-D1CGZ0-F1
#
_cell.length_a   1.000
_cell.length_b   1.000
_cell.length_c   1.000
_cell.angle_alpha   90.00
_cell.angle_beta   90.00
_cell.angle_gamma   90.00
#
_symmetry.space_group_name_H-M   'P 1'
#
loop_
_entity.id
_entity.type
_entity.pdbx_description
1 polymer ?
#
loop_
_entity_poly.entity_id
_entity_poly.type
_entity_poly.pdbx_seq_one_letter_code
_entity_poly.pdbx_strand_id
1 'polypeptide(L)'
;MGRKGVPAMLVLVLLLALWPASHNGRAQETGLDNPGFEAGPWEANHPERVATDTTQVHGGQRSVRVLPLPGDDVFMLSNLVPIDVELSYVFSVWIRTDSLPSNAVSVRVLEVDPNNVAIGWHVLSSGDNRLVTTGGTHDWQRFDVELSGFNSRTSYLKFYLWVAPAEAGTAWFDDAAFARSSRPGEDLRLSVTTPRLGNVFSPGEEVSGIVTVRSLADEPREVVLRQHVEYKDGTVVLDRDTSLTIPPRGTVDVHLAFTPRLKGVYYGRFALLDQQGEELRVLETSFGVIEPLDAHDYSRLSPFGAQTHFGQYKGDPEKNLRLMSMAGINWTRDEMYWSELEKTKGVFTFPPQFDAYVAENVRQGLDPLIILDYHNRLYDLNESGSPRAPHTEAGLRGWARYVAEMVTRYRDQVRYWEVWNEPNGQQFWGDEPSAREYAAVLKTAYTTIKRLDPDAVVIGGAIAGTDLNYLRELFDAGGLNYMDVLSIHPYRVGGPDETDLLRDLRFHQELMHEYGYEKPIWLTEIGWATDTGPYGVSEAQQAQYLVRTYLLALSTGYVREVNWYDFQDDGPDPANHEHRFGIVRLDLSPKPAYTAYANLVRQIGAGHYVGDLSLPEGVRGEVFARRGEAILVLWATSARQVSLRTSASRLEVYDIDGNERDVPVDGGSASLTVGPDPMYVHGLGAGVLLQAAANTFEEALAAARLDLRGREFAPEVESHLERASSRVEHYLTHRSPGDLVAALGELDRARGIWIDSAHTAGGDAWRSALVNVYSLARASGALADMAYASRARGQALIGQGSGKITALPSGADASRPHAEALWQDASRYLEESREMRQQDPVAAWRAAVLGRSLARASQQVYRYEEPVYPWVYLSTPDYNLSAVVGELPPLPVTVHNALDRSVAFDLTVDAPLGWDVAGAGVVSLAPGERRTVELRVVPPTDVAVGSYRIAIGGRYDGVKAVVPIEVDLELRPALELEVLPLRERPAAGTELRVRVANASAHAQSGTLALQLPAGWSASPSSAAYGPLAPGESQTMSFELTAVRQADFNEYEVGISATYTAGVVSASQALDFLAIPRGRAAVDGDLSDWRAALPIHLDRASQVAEKKGWTPQDLSAVGYTMWDDDYLYVAVRVTDNAFRQTYTGGDVWRGDGVQFAIDALNNKSDSYDSDDSEWGLTLTPAGPQVWRWYGSGGLPGNVLVESARLSVVRQGDQTVYEAAIPISEIRPLVPSPGGQIGFDLLVNDDDGSGRSGWIEWTPGIGYGKVPRLFDSFTFLP
;
A
#
# COMPACT_ATOMS: atom_id res chain seq x y z
N MET A 1 23.85 -70.25 5.16
CA MET A 1 22.72 -71.21 5.18
C MET A 1 21.55 -70.52 4.47
N GLY A 2 20.78 -71.07 3.52
CA GLY A 2 20.96 -72.27 2.67
C GLY A 2 19.69 -72.60 1.85
N ARG A 3 19.84 -73.12 0.60
CA ARG A 3 18.96 -74.06 -0.17
C ARG A 3 17.41 -73.85 -0.17
N LYS A 4 16.65 -73.71 -1.28
CA LYS A 4 16.80 -73.77 -2.78
C LYS A 4 15.82 -72.74 -3.42
N GLY A 5 15.61 -72.55 -4.75
CA GLY A 5 16.25 -73.07 -5.99
C GLY A 5 15.45 -74.12 -6.80
N VAL A 6 15.47 -74.02 -8.16
CA VAL A 6 15.21 -75.01 -9.27
C VAL A 6 14.11 -74.57 -10.32
N PRO A 7 14.30 -74.77 -11.67
CA PRO A 7 13.95 -73.74 -12.68
C PRO A 7 13.43 -74.21 -14.10
N ALA A 8 13.40 -73.28 -15.08
CA ALA A 8 13.40 -73.45 -16.57
C ALA A 8 12.12 -74.09 -17.21
N MET A 9 11.76 -73.98 -18.51
CA MET A 9 12.44 -73.94 -19.84
C MET A 9 11.43 -73.38 -20.91
N LEU A 10 11.65 -73.12 -22.23
CA LEU A 10 12.75 -73.19 -23.23
C LEU A 10 12.46 -72.19 -24.41
N VAL A 11 13.28 -72.22 -25.49
CA VAL A 11 13.35 -71.42 -26.74
C VAL A 11 12.62 -72.07 -27.95
N LEU A 12 12.11 -71.31 -28.97
CA LEU A 12 12.27 -71.62 -30.42
C LEU A 12 11.85 -70.55 -31.50
N VAL A 13 12.82 -70.20 -32.38
CA VAL A 13 12.75 -70.02 -33.88
C VAL A 13 12.00 -68.87 -34.60
N LEU A 14 12.48 -68.59 -35.84
CA LEU A 14 12.15 -67.46 -36.74
C LEU A 14 11.31 -67.84 -38.00
N LEU A 15 10.76 -66.80 -38.65
CA LEU A 15 10.62 -66.57 -40.11
C LEU A 15 9.52 -67.28 -40.94
N LEU A 16 9.15 -66.57 -42.04
CA LEU A 16 8.24 -66.89 -43.16
C LEU A 16 6.71 -66.85 -42.85
N ALA A 17 5.84 -66.26 -43.70
CA ALA A 17 6.09 -65.42 -44.88
C ALA A 17 4.86 -64.54 -45.30
N LEU A 18 5.17 -63.35 -45.84
CA LEU A 18 4.55 -62.64 -46.97
C LEU A 18 3.04 -62.81 -47.28
N TRP A 19 2.30 -61.69 -47.21
CA TRP A 19 1.36 -61.31 -48.28
C TRP A 19 1.31 -59.76 -48.39
N PRO A 20 1.43 -59.15 -49.59
CA PRO A 20 1.38 -57.68 -49.75
C PRO A 20 -0.05 -57.12 -49.80
N ALA A 21 -0.18 -55.82 -49.58
CA ALA A 21 -1.47 -55.15 -49.43
C ALA A 21 -2.28 -54.98 -50.74
N SER A 22 -3.57 -55.31 -50.65
CA SER A 22 -4.69 -54.47 -51.10
C SER A 22 -5.79 -54.63 -50.05
N HIS A 23 -6.50 -53.61 -49.60
CA HIS A 23 -7.24 -52.63 -50.39
C HIS A 23 -7.00 -51.17 -49.93
N ASN A 24 -7.68 -50.23 -50.60
CA ASN A 24 -7.54 -48.79 -50.40
C ASN A 24 -7.98 -48.32 -49.00
N GLY A 25 -7.45 -47.16 -48.58
CA GLY A 25 -7.54 -46.68 -47.20
C GLY A 25 -8.94 -46.56 -46.62
N ARG A 26 -9.15 -47.25 -45.49
CA ARG A 26 -10.02 -46.85 -44.38
C ARG A 26 -9.14 -46.70 -43.13
N ALA A 27 -9.65 -46.03 -42.10
CA ALA A 27 -9.00 -46.01 -40.79
C ALA A 27 -8.89 -47.45 -40.23
N GLN A 28 -8.01 -47.66 -39.25
CA GLN A 28 -7.99 -48.92 -38.51
C GLN A 28 -9.31 -49.07 -37.75
N GLU A 29 -10.19 -49.97 -38.23
CA GLU A 29 -11.47 -50.29 -37.60
C GLU A 29 -11.19 -50.97 -36.25
N THR A 30 -11.50 -50.27 -35.15
CA THR A 30 -11.10 -50.68 -33.80
C THR A 30 -12.10 -51.64 -33.19
N GLY A 31 -12.10 -52.90 -33.65
CA GLY A 31 -12.63 -54.05 -32.90
C GLY A 31 -14.16 -54.13 -32.70
N LEU A 32 -14.97 -53.39 -33.47
CA LEU A 32 -16.44 -53.51 -33.44
C LEU A 32 -16.89 -54.72 -34.28
N ASP A 33 -17.53 -55.71 -33.66
CA ASP A 33 -17.92 -56.96 -34.33
C ASP A 33 -19.20 -56.80 -35.18
N ASN A 34 -19.19 -57.38 -36.39
CA ASN A 34 -20.34 -57.42 -37.31
C ASN A 34 -21.05 -56.05 -37.50
N PRO A 35 -20.33 -54.97 -37.88
CA PRO A 35 -20.87 -53.61 -37.78
C PRO A 35 -21.83 -53.23 -38.91
N GLY A 36 -21.77 -53.93 -40.06
CA GLY A 36 -22.77 -53.86 -41.14
C GLY A 36 -23.85 -54.94 -41.05
N PHE A 37 -24.07 -55.56 -39.89
CA PHE A 37 -25.13 -56.55 -39.60
C PHE A 37 -25.24 -57.79 -40.53
N GLU A 38 -24.27 -58.01 -41.42
CA GLU A 38 -24.25 -59.09 -42.41
C GLU A 38 -24.37 -60.49 -41.78
N ALA A 39 -23.75 -60.72 -40.61
CA ALA A 39 -23.83 -61.99 -39.91
C ALA A 39 -25.13 -62.19 -39.12
N GLY A 40 -25.95 -61.13 -38.97
CA GLY A 40 -27.13 -61.11 -38.12
C GLY A 40 -27.27 -59.78 -37.36
N PRO A 41 -28.32 -59.60 -36.55
CA PRO A 41 -28.40 -58.50 -35.60
C PRO A 41 -27.34 -58.63 -34.50
N TRP A 42 -27.07 -57.52 -33.80
CA TRP A 42 -26.40 -57.56 -32.49
C TRP A 42 -27.30 -58.19 -31.41
N GLU A 43 -26.75 -58.45 -30.22
CA GLU A 43 -27.52 -58.95 -29.06
C GLU A 43 -28.63 -57.94 -28.71
N ALA A 44 -29.85 -58.41 -28.42
CA ALA A 44 -31.02 -57.55 -28.21
C ALA A 44 -31.82 -57.98 -26.98
N ASN A 45 -32.45 -57.03 -26.28
CA ASN A 45 -33.35 -57.34 -25.17
C ASN A 45 -34.66 -58.02 -25.64
N HIS A 46 -35.14 -57.62 -26.82
CA HIS A 46 -36.31 -58.20 -27.49
C HIS A 46 -35.94 -58.76 -28.87
N PRO A 47 -35.29 -59.95 -28.94
CA PRO A 47 -34.86 -60.54 -30.21
C PRO A 47 -36.02 -60.90 -31.15
N GLU A 48 -37.25 -61.02 -30.65
CA GLU A 48 -38.47 -61.18 -31.46
C GLU A 48 -38.91 -59.89 -32.18
N ARG A 49 -38.31 -58.74 -31.83
CA ARG A 49 -38.57 -57.42 -32.44
C ARG A 49 -37.47 -56.96 -33.39
N VAL A 50 -36.38 -57.73 -33.49
CA VAL A 50 -35.15 -57.40 -34.21
C VAL A 50 -34.87 -58.46 -35.27
N ALA A 51 -34.67 -58.05 -36.53
CA ALA A 51 -34.39 -58.98 -37.62
C ALA A 51 -33.55 -58.33 -38.74
N THR A 52 -32.74 -59.10 -39.44
CA THR A 52 -32.05 -58.62 -40.65
C THR A 52 -33.05 -58.31 -41.77
N ASP A 53 -32.87 -57.20 -42.47
CA ASP A 53 -33.65 -56.81 -43.65
C ASP A 53 -32.75 -56.79 -44.90
N THR A 54 -33.23 -57.34 -46.00
CA THR A 54 -32.55 -57.37 -47.32
C THR A 54 -33.23 -56.47 -48.35
N THR A 55 -34.28 -55.74 -47.94
CA THR A 55 -35.07 -54.86 -48.81
C THR A 55 -34.84 -53.39 -48.52
N GLN A 56 -34.49 -53.05 -47.27
CA GLN A 56 -34.00 -51.74 -46.86
C GLN A 56 -32.56 -51.90 -46.38
N VAL A 57 -31.61 -51.47 -47.19
CA VAL A 57 -30.16 -51.64 -46.95
C VAL A 57 -29.47 -50.35 -47.41
N HIS A 58 -28.46 -49.90 -46.69
CA HIS A 58 -27.57 -48.82 -47.09
C HIS A 58 -26.31 -49.36 -47.76
N GLY A 59 -25.65 -50.36 -47.13
CA GLY A 59 -24.42 -50.97 -47.61
C GLY A 59 -24.46 -52.50 -47.58
N GLY A 60 -23.61 -53.15 -48.39
CA GLY A 60 -23.53 -54.61 -48.40
C GLY A 60 -24.78 -55.30 -48.96
N GLN A 61 -25.33 -56.26 -48.21
CA GLN A 61 -26.49 -57.09 -48.56
C GLN A 61 -27.61 -57.09 -47.49
N ARG A 62 -27.34 -56.56 -46.28
CA ARG A 62 -28.26 -56.64 -45.12
C ARG A 62 -28.12 -55.41 -44.23
N SER A 63 -29.24 -54.90 -43.73
CA SER A 63 -29.30 -54.06 -42.54
C SER A 63 -29.94 -54.82 -41.37
N VAL A 64 -30.05 -54.19 -40.20
CA VAL A 64 -30.92 -54.67 -39.12
C VAL A 64 -32.15 -53.76 -38.95
N ARG A 65 -33.34 -54.38 -38.91
CA ARG A 65 -34.63 -53.74 -38.64
C ARG A 65 -35.08 -53.98 -37.20
N VAL A 66 -35.60 -52.93 -36.58
CA VAL A 66 -36.13 -52.92 -35.20
C VAL A 66 -37.57 -52.41 -35.19
N LEU A 67 -38.47 -53.14 -34.50
CA LEU A 67 -39.87 -52.79 -34.33
C LEU A 67 -40.15 -52.38 -32.87
N PRO A 68 -40.63 -51.14 -32.58
CA PRO A 68 -40.85 -50.67 -31.22
C PRO A 68 -41.90 -51.52 -30.48
N LEU A 69 -41.91 -51.48 -29.14
CA LEU A 69 -42.95 -52.11 -28.32
C LEU A 69 -43.87 -51.08 -27.67
N PRO A 70 -45.18 -51.33 -27.54
CA PRO A 70 -46.04 -50.55 -26.68
C PRO A 70 -45.68 -50.79 -25.20
N GLY A 71 -45.09 -49.77 -24.56
CA GLY A 71 -44.79 -49.77 -23.12
C GLY A 71 -43.43 -50.32 -22.70
N ASP A 72 -42.55 -50.74 -23.61
CA ASP A 72 -41.17 -51.15 -23.29
C ASP A 72 -40.17 -50.72 -24.39
N ASP A 73 -38.90 -50.57 -24.01
CA ASP A 73 -37.80 -50.16 -24.89
C ASP A 73 -37.27 -51.36 -25.69
N VAL A 74 -36.92 -51.17 -26.96
CA VAL A 74 -36.23 -52.20 -27.78
C VAL A 74 -34.85 -51.70 -28.15
N PHE A 75 -33.80 -52.37 -27.68
CA PHE A 75 -32.42 -52.02 -27.99
C PHE A 75 -31.55 -53.21 -28.39
N MET A 76 -30.53 -52.91 -29.18
CA MET A 76 -29.43 -53.82 -29.52
C MET A 76 -28.12 -53.31 -28.92
N LEU A 77 -27.21 -54.21 -28.58
CA LEU A 77 -25.95 -53.90 -27.91
C LEU A 77 -24.74 -54.62 -28.54
N SER A 78 -23.65 -53.88 -28.77
CA SER A 78 -22.43 -54.38 -29.41
C SER A 78 -21.65 -55.39 -28.55
N ASN A 79 -20.57 -55.94 -29.13
CA ASN A 79 -19.47 -56.51 -28.35
C ASN A 79 -18.81 -55.43 -27.46
N LEU A 80 -17.94 -55.86 -26.51
CA LEU A 80 -17.09 -54.92 -25.78
C LEU A 80 -15.94 -54.46 -26.67
N VAL A 81 -15.89 -53.16 -26.95
CA VAL A 81 -14.92 -52.58 -27.88
C VAL A 81 -13.77 -51.93 -27.11
N PRO A 82 -12.53 -52.42 -27.23
CA PRO A 82 -11.41 -51.91 -26.43
C PRO A 82 -11.00 -50.50 -26.86
N ILE A 83 -10.77 -49.64 -25.87
CA ILE A 83 -10.27 -48.27 -26.09
C ILE A 83 -9.01 -47.98 -25.27
N ASP A 84 -8.27 -46.98 -25.73
CA ASP A 84 -7.31 -46.24 -24.91
C ASP A 84 -8.02 -44.98 -24.41
N VAL A 85 -8.16 -44.82 -23.10
CA VAL A 85 -8.91 -43.69 -22.51
C VAL A 85 -8.23 -42.33 -22.76
N GLU A 86 -6.96 -42.31 -23.15
CA GLU A 86 -6.26 -41.08 -23.53
C GLU A 86 -6.57 -40.62 -24.97
N LEU A 87 -7.27 -41.42 -25.80
CA LEU A 87 -7.55 -41.14 -27.21
C LEU A 87 -9.00 -40.73 -27.49
N SER A 88 -9.20 -39.97 -28.57
CA SER A 88 -10.52 -39.66 -29.15
C SER A 88 -10.89 -40.68 -30.24
N TYR A 89 -12.19 -40.96 -30.35
CA TYR A 89 -12.77 -41.91 -31.30
C TYR A 89 -14.00 -41.33 -32.00
N VAL A 90 -14.36 -41.89 -33.15
CA VAL A 90 -15.64 -41.62 -33.82
C VAL A 90 -16.41 -42.93 -33.95
N PHE A 91 -17.65 -42.94 -33.45
CA PHE A 91 -18.65 -43.95 -33.78
C PHE A 91 -19.57 -43.40 -34.87
N SER A 92 -19.77 -44.18 -35.92
CA SER A 92 -20.69 -43.86 -37.02
C SER A 92 -21.78 -44.91 -37.09
N VAL A 93 -22.99 -44.52 -37.49
CA VAL A 93 -24.04 -45.45 -37.90
C VAL A 93 -24.98 -44.78 -38.91
N TRP A 94 -25.48 -45.54 -39.88
CA TRP A 94 -26.58 -45.10 -40.73
C TRP A 94 -27.90 -45.54 -40.11
N ILE A 95 -28.85 -44.60 -40.04
CA ILE A 95 -30.18 -44.83 -39.47
C ILE A 95 -31.23 -44.41 -40.51
N ARG A 96 -32.26 -45.22 -40.67
CA ARG A 96 -33.48 -44.94 -41.44
C ARG A 96 -34.69 -45.18 -40.55
N THR A 97 -35.72 -44.34 -40.64
CA THR A 97 -36.94 -44.50 -39.84
C THR A 97 -38.19 -44.36 -40.68
N ASP A 98 -39.26 -45.04 -40.27
CA ASP A 98 -40.61 -44.80 -40.79
C ASP A 98 -41.64 -44.81 -39.66
N SER A 99 -42.46 -43.76 -39.62
CA SER A 99 -43.67 -43.63 -38.80
C SER A 99 -43.45 -43.79 -37.29
N LEU A 100 -42.25 -43.47 -36.81
CA LEU A 100 -41.90 -43.39 -35.39
C LEU A 100 -42.12 -41.98 -34.82
N PRO A 101 -42.26 -41.81 -33.48
CA PRO A 101 -42.10 -40.51 -32.84
C PRO A 101 -40.74 -39.87 -33.18
N SER A 102 -40.66 -38.54 -33.25
CA SER A 102 -39.49 -37.80 -33.77
C SER A 102 -38.19 -37.91 -32.96
N ASN A 103 -38.27 -38.47 -31.75
CA ASN A 103 -37.15 -38.70 -30.83
C ASN A 103 -37.06 -40.16 -30.35
N ALA A 104 -37.73 -41.10 -31.05
CA ALA A 104 -37.83 -42.48 -30.62
C ALA A 104 -36.53 -43.28 -30.78
N VAL A 105 -35.70 -42.97 -31.76
CA VAL A 105 -34.42 -43.65 -31.99
C VAL A 105 -33.31 -42.88 -31.29
N SER A 106 -32.45 -43.59 -30.53
CA SER A 106 -31.24 -42.99 -29.97
C SER A 106 -30.04 -43.93 -30.03
N VAL A 107 -28.84 -43.35 -30.03
CA VAL A 107 -27.58 -44.06 -29.81
C VAL A 107 -27.07 -43.69 -28.42
N ARG A 108 -26.67 -44.68 -27.62
CA ARG A 108 -26.07 -44.49 -26.29
C ARG A 108 -24.80 -45.32 -26.18
N VAL A 109 -23.86 -44.90 -25.34
CA VAL A 109 -22.60 -45.62 -25.10
C VAL A 109 -22.44 -45.88 -23.60
N LEU A 110 -22.17 -47.13 -23.23
CA LEU A 110 -21.87 -47.55 -21.86
C LEU A 110 -20.35 -47.69 -21.71
N GLU A 111 -19.81 -47.08 -20.66
CA GLU A 111 -18.40 -47.22 -20.28
C GLU A 111 -18.22 -48.40 -19.32
N VAL A 112 -17.22 -49.25 -19.59
CA VAL A 112 -17.03 -50.54 -18.93
C VAL A 112 -15.57 -50.74 -18.52
N ASP A 113 -15.36 -51.27 -17.31
CA ASP A 113 -14.05 -51.50 -16.71
C ASP A 113 -13.36 -52.81 -17.20
N PRO A 114 -12.09 -53.07 -16.84
CA PRO A 114 -11.39 -54.32 -17.16
C PRO A 114 -12.08 -55.62 -16.72
N ASN A 115 -13.01 -55.56 -15.76
CA ASN A 115 -13.69 -56.70 -15.16
C ASN A 115 -15.11 -56.92 -15.74
N ASN A 116 -15.48 -56.18 -16.80
CA ASN A 116 -16.83 -56.13 -17.36
C ASN A 116 -17.89 -55.59 -16.37
N VAL A 117 -17.50 -54.65 -15.51
CA VAL A 117 -18.41 -53.88 -14.65
C VAL A 117 -18.72 -52.56 -15.34
N ALA A 118 -20.01 -52.23 -15.45
CA ALA A 118 -20.45 -50.94 -15.98
C ALA A 118 -20.06 -49.81 -15.03
N ILE A 119 -19.37 -48.80 -15.56
CA ILE A 119 -18.96 -47.59 -14.83
C ILE A 119 -20.07 -46.54 -14.86
N GLY A 120 -20.69 -46.35 -16.03
CA GLY A 120 -21.75 -45.38 -16.26
C GLY A 120 -22.09 -45.28 -17.75
N TRP A 121 -23.08 -44.47 -18.08
CA TRP A 121 -23.31 -44.04 -19.45
C TRP A 121 -22.36 -42.89 -19.79
N HIS A 122 -21.80 -42.92 -21.00
CA HIS A 122 -21.16 -41.75 -21.58
C HIS A 122 -22.22 -40.66 -21.82
N VAL A 123 -21.86 -39.41 -21.57
CA VAL A 123 -22.77 -38.25 -21.66
C VAL A 123 -22.15 -37.15 -22.51
N LEU A 124 -23.00 -36.40 -23.22
CA LEU A 124 -22.62 -35.13 -23.83
C LEU A 124 -22.34 -34.08 -22.73
N SER A 125 -21.73 -32.96 -23.09
CA SER A 125 -21.54 -31.81 -22.19
C SER A 125 -22.85 -31.24 -21.63
N SER A 126 -23.99 -31.53 -22.26
CA SER A 126 -25.35 -31.22 -21.77
C SER A 126 -25.90 -32.22 -20.73
N GLY A 127 -25.15 -33.26 -20.38
CA GLY A 127 -25.57 -34.32 -19.45
C GLY A 127 -26.49 -35.40 -20.03
N ASP A 128 -26.93 -35.29 -21.30
CA ASP A 128 -27.74 -36.32 -21.95
C ASP A 128 -26.85 -37.50 -22.45
N ASN A 129 -27.32 -38.73 -22.27
CA ASN A 129 -26.65 -39.95 -22.75
C ASN A 129 -27.17 -40.45 -24.11
N ARG A 130 -28.13 -39.75 -24.72
CA ARG A 130 -28.64 -40.00 -26.07
C ARG A 130 -27.81 -39.23 -27.10
N LEU A 131 -26.59 -39.72 -27.31
CA LEU A 131 -25.56 -39.11 -28.15
C LEU A 131 -26.01 -38.90 -29.61
N VAL A 132 -26.98 -39.70 -30.07
CA VAL A 132 -27.84 -39.41 -31.23
C VAL A 132 -29.29 -39.48 -30.77
N THR A 133 -30.16 -38.64 -31.32
CA THR A 133 -31.62 -38.76 -31.23
C THR A 133 -32.25 -38.46 -32.59
N THR A 134 -33.12 -39.33 -33.09
CA THR A 134 -33.87 -39.15 -34.36
C THR A 134 -35.21 -39.91 -34.36
N GLY A 135 -36.00 -39.80 -35.43
CA GLY A 135 -37.29 -40.45 -35.61
C GLY A 135 -38.15 -39.81 -36.70
N GLY A 136 -39.45 -40.08 -36.68
CA GLY A 136 -40.36 -39.70 -37.77
C GLY A 136 -40.32 -40.69 -38.93
N THR A 137 -40.37 -40.17 -40.15
CA THR A 137 -40.06 -40.90 -41.39
C THR A 137 -38.94 -40.17 -42.12
N HIS A 138 -37.77 -40.78 -42.23
CA HIS A 138 -36.64 -40.30 -43.03
C HIS A 138 -35.88 -41.46 -43.66
N ASP A 139 -35.31 -41.25 -44.85
CA ASP A 139 -34.41 -42.22 -45.49
C ASP A 139 -33.06 -42.30 -44.74
N TRP A 140 -32.16 -43.18 -45.19
CA TRP A 140 -30.84 -43.39 -44.62
C TRP A 140 -30.06 -42.09 -44.42
N GLN A 141 -29.82 -41.76 -43.17
CA GLN A 141 -28.98 -40.65 -42.74
C GLN A 141 -27.83 -41.20 -41.88
N ARG A 142 -26.61 -40.72 -42.17
CA ARG A 142 -25.43 -40.98 -41.35
C ARG A 142 -25.46 -40.10 -40.11
N PHE A 143 -25.16 -40.71 -38.97
CA PHE A 143 -24.88 -40.02 -37.72
C PHE A 143 -23.47 -40.37 -37.28
N ASP A 144 -22.65 -39.35 -37.04
CA ASP A 144 -21.29 -39.46 -36.52
C ASP A 144 -21.27 -38.89 -35.10
N VAL A 145 -20.73 -39.67 -34.15
CA VAL A 145 -20.62 -39.36 -32.74
C VAL A 145 -19.15 -39.36 -32.37
N GLU A 146 -18.65 -38.22 -31.93
CA GLU A 146 -17.33 -38.12 -31.33
C GLU A 146 -17.35 -38.57 -29.86
N LEU A 147 -16.34 -39.33 -29.45
CA LEU A 147 -16.24 -39.96 -28.14
C LEU A 147 -14.83 -39.74 -27.58
N SER A 148 -14.74 -39.03 -26.46
CA SER A 148 -13.47 -38.68 -25.78
C SER A 148 -13.75 -38.33 -24.32
N GLY A 149 -12.71 -38.15 -23.50
CA GLY A 149 -12.89 -37.74 -22.09
C GLY A 149 -13.48 -38.84 -21.19
N PHE A 150 -13.22 -40.11 -21.53
CA PHE A 150 -13.70 -41.28 -20.81
C PHE A 150 -13.25 -41.32 -19.34
N ASN A 151 -13.99 -42.06 -18.50
CA ASN A 151 -13.59 -42.30 -17.12
C ASN A 151 -12.23 -43.02 -17.06
N SER A 152 -11.37 -42.64 -16.13
CA SER A 152 -10.01 -43.21 -16.00
C SER A 152 -9.95 -44.70 -15.63
N ARG A 153 -11.10 -45.32 -15.30
CA ARG A 153 -11.24 -46.78 -15.10
C ARG A 153 -11.79 -47.52 -16.31
N THR A 154 -12.22 -46.81 -17.35
CA THR A 154 -12.79 -47.41 -18.56
C THR A 154 -11.71 -48.16 -19.33
N SER A 155 -12.09 -49.25 -19.98
CA SER A 155 -11.21 -50.00 -20.90
C SER A 155 -11.97 -50.55 -22.11
N TYR A 156 -13.30 -50.62 -22.01
CA TYR A 156 -14.18 -50.99 -23.11
C TYR A 156 -15.37 -50.03 -23.21
N LEU A 157 -15.81 -49.78 -24.43
CA LEU A 157 -17.11 -49.17 -24.73
C LEU A 157 -18.10 -50.25 -25.16
N LYS A 158 -19.38 -50.02 -24.89
CA LYS A 158 -20.49 -50.83 -25.42
C LYS A 158 -21.55 -49.94 -26.04
N PHE A 159 -21.81 -50.12 -27.33
CA PHE A 159 -22.72 -49.30 -28.12
C PHE A 159 -24.14 -49.85 -28.05
N TYR A 160 -25.11 -48.98 -27.76
CA TYR A 160 -26.52 -49.30 -27.70
C TYR A 160 -27.28 -48.56 -28.80
N LEU A 161 -27.94 -49.32 -29.67
CA LEU A 161 -28.85 -48.83 -30.71
C LEU A 161 -30.28 -49.03 -30.21
N TRP A 162 -30.95 -47.93 -29.89
CA TRP A 162 -32.11 -47.91 -28.98
C TRP A 162 -33.36 -47.35 -29.66
N VAL A 163 -34.50 -48.01 -29.49
CA VAL A 163 -35.82 -47.59 -30.00
C VAL A 163 -36.82 -47.55 -28.84
N ALA A 164 -37.32 -46.35 -28.56
CA ALA A 164 -38.25 -46.05 -27.49
C ALA A 164 -39.66 -46.66 -27.70
N PRO A 165 -40.51 -46.72 -26.66
CA PRO A 165 -41.81 -47.37 -26.76
C PRO A 165 -42.74 -46.64 -27.73
N ALA A 166 -43.36 -47.38 -28.66
CA ALA A 166 -44.31 -46.83 -29.62
C ALA A 166 -45.28 -47.90 -30.15
N GLU A 167 -46.50 -47.48 -30.49
CA GLU A 167 -47.58 -48.33 -31.01
C GLU A 167 -47.29 -48.91 -32.41
N ALA A 168 -46.53 -48.17 -33.22
CA ALA A 168 -46.22 -48.49 -34.61
C ALA A 168 -44.94 -47.77 -35.06
N GLY A 169 -44.51 -48.06 -36.29
CA GLY A 169 -43.30 -47.54 -36.91
C GLY A 169 -42.18 -48.57 -36.99
N THR A 170 -41.03 -48.18 -37.54
CA THR A 170 -39.87 -49.04 -37.74
C THR A 170 -38.58 -48.21 -37.80
N ALA A 171 -37.51 -48.72 -37.20
CA ALA A 171 -36.15 -48.24 -37.43
C ALA A 171 -35.33 -49.29 -38.18
N TRP A 172 -34.40 -48.84 -39.02
CA TRP A 172 -33.32 -49.68 -39.56
C TRP A 172 -31.97 -49.04 -39.22
N PHE A 173 -30.98 -49.88 -38.93
CA PHE A 173 -29.60 -49.49 -38.66
C PHE A 173 -28.67 -50.26 -39.60
N ASP A 174 -27.65 -49.59 -40.13
CA ASP A 174 -26.70 -50.18 -41.10
C ASP A 174 -25.35 -49.45 -41.06
N ASP A 175 -24.32 -50.05 -41.68
CA ASP A 175 -22.98 -49.49 -41.87
C ASP A 175 -22.44 -48.78 -40.60
N ALA A 176 -22.51 -49.47 -39.45
CA ALA A 176 -21.84 -48.96 -38.26
C ALA A 176 -20.32 -48.94 -38.48
N ALA A 177 -19.62 -48.06 -37.77
CA ALA A 177 -18.18 -48.05 -37.73
C ALA A 177 -17.68 -47.49 -36.40
N PHE A 178 -16.52 -47.96 -35.95
CA PHE A 178 -15.81 -47.37 -34.83
C PHE A 178 -14.32 -47.35 -35.14
N ALA A 179 -13.71 -46.17 -35.03
CA ALA A 179 -12.30 -45.96 -35.29
C ALA A 179 -11.74 -44.87 -34.37
N ARG A 180 -10.42 -44.89 -34.16
CA ARG A 180 -9.69 -43.72 -33.65
C ARG A 180 -10.01 -42.51 -34.52
N SER A 181 -10.22 -41.36 -33.89
CA SER A 181 -10.38 -40.09 -34.60
C SER A 181 -9.10 -39.75 -35.39
N SER A 182 -9.26 -39.02 -36.49
CA SER A 182 -8.20 -38.71 -37.45
C SER A 182 -7.88 -37.22 -37.56
N ARG A 183 -8.36 -36.38 -36.62
CA ARG A 183 -7.99 -34.96 -36.63
C ARG A 183 -6.48 -34.78 -36.38
N PRO A 184 -5.83 -33.82 -37.07
CA PRO A 184 -4.43 -33.48 -36.79
C PRO A 184 -4.23 -33.14 -35.30
N GLY A 185 -3.15 -33.67 -34.71
CA GLY A 185 -2.75 -33.39 -33.33
C GLY A 185 -3.57 -34.08 -32.23
N GLU A 186 -4.62 -34.85 -32.52
CA GLU A 186 -5.39 -35.53 -31.47
C GLU A 186 -4.61 -36.64 -30.71
N ASP A 187 -3.52 -37.10 -31.30
CA ASP A 187 -2.49 -37.96 -30.71
C ASP A 187 -1.41 -37.22 -29.91
N LEU A 188 -1.38 -35.88 -29.94
CA LEU A 188 -0.40 -35.07 -29.22
C LEU A 188 -0.97 -34.52 -27.91
N ARG A 189 -0.22 -34.71 -26.82
CA ARG A 189 -0.47 -34.10 -25.50
C ARG A 189 0.64 -33.08 -25.22
N LEU A 190 0.25 -31.94 -24.69
CA LEU A 190 1.12 -30.81 -24.38
C LEU A 190 0.82 -30.39 -22.93
N SER A 191 1.86 -30.19 -22.13
CA SER A 191 1.74 -29.63 -20.79
C SER A 191 2.92 -28.70 -20.49
N VAL A 192 2.71 -27.74 -19.59
CA VAL A 192 3.74 -26.88 -19.02
C VAL A 192 3.78 -27.14 -17.52
N THR A 193 4.98 -27.28 -16.96
CA THR A 193 5.21 -27.45 -15.53
C THR A 193 6.30 -26.51 -15.05
N THR A 194 6.12 -25.94 -13.85
CA THR A 194 7.10 -25.07 -13.19
C THR A 194 7.35 -25.60 -11.76
N PRO A 195 8.46 -25.22 -11.09
CA PRO A 195 8.71 -25.58 -9.71
C PRO A 195 7.92 -24.71 -8.70
N ARG A 196 7.04 -23.81 -9.18
CA ARG A 196 6.28 -22.87 -8.35
C ARG A 196 4.80 -23.20 -8.35
N LEU A 197 4.21 -23.12 -7.16
CA LEU A 197 2.77 -23.29 -6.98
C LEU A 197 2.02 -22.18 -7.74
N GLY A 198 1.00 -22.57 -8.52
CA GLY A 198 0.20 -21.63 -9.31
C GLY A 198 1.00 -20.76 -10.29
N ASN A 199 2.19 -21.19 -10.72
CA ASN A 199 3.09 -20.36 -11.55
C ASN A 199 3.37 -18.95 -10.94
N VAL A 200 3.45 -18.83 -9.61
CA VAL A 200 3.75 -17.56 -8.91
C VAL A 200 5.24 -17.46 -8.53
N PHE A 201 5.89 -16.37 -8.95
CA PHE A 201 7.33 -16.11 -8.82
C PHE A 201 7.62 -14.76 -8.14
N SER A 202 8.83 -14.62 -7.59
CA SER A 202 9.33 -13.36 -7.02
C SER A 202 9.89 -12.41 -8.09
N PRO A 203 10.03 -11.09 -7.84
CA PRO A 203 10.62 -10.16 -8.81
C PRO A 203 12.10 -10.51 -9.06
N GLY A 204 12.52 -10.52 -10.33
CA GLY A 204 13.87 -10.90 -10.73
C GLY A 204 14.19 -12.40 -10.65
N GLU A 205 13.23 -13.24 -10.23
CA GLU A 205 13.37 -14.70 -10.28
C GLU A 205 13.21 -15.21 -11.72
N GLU A 206 14.09 -16.09 -12.19
CA GLU A 206 13.95 -16.70 -13.51
C GLU A 206 12.75 -17.67 -13.53
N VAL A 207 11.76 -17.38 -14.39
CA VAL A 207 10.63 -18.26 -14.66
C VAL A 207 11.14 -19.45 -15.46
N SER A 208 11.42 -20.53 -14.74
CA SER A 208 11.99 -21.77 -15.25
C SER A 208 10.96 -22.90 -15.18
N GLY A 209 11.00 -23.81 -16.17
CA GLY A 209 10.04 -24.90 -16.26
C GLY A 209 10.34 -25.88 -17.40
N ILE A 210 9.41 -26.82 -17.59
CA ILE A 210 9.46 -27.83 -18.65
C ILE A 210 8.15 -27.79 -19.43
N VAL A 211 8.28 -27.64 -20.75
CA VAL A 211 7.21 -27.91 -21.72
C VAL A 211 7.34 -29.36 -22.16
N THR A 212 6.39 -30.19 -21.76
CA THR A 212 6.39 -31.63 -22.04
C THR A 212 5.47 -31.92 -23.22
N VAL A 213 6.01 -32.59 -24.24
CA VAL A 213 5.27 -32.99 -25.44
C VAL A 213 5.26 -34.51 -25.56
N ARG A 214 4.08 -35.13 -25.49
CA ARG A 214 3.91 -36.60 -25.56
C ARG A 214 3.08 -36.99 -26.78
N SER A 215 3.59 -37.95 -27.56
CA SER A 215 2.86 -38.61 -28.63
C SER A 215 2.14 -39.85 -28.07
N LEU A 216 0.93 -40.08 -28.54
CA LEU A 216 0.15 -41.31 -28.37
C LEU A 216 0.14 -42.16 -29.64
N ALA A 217 0.77 -41.68 -30.73
CA ALA A 217 0.84 -42.39 -32.00
C ALA A 217 1.81 -43.58 -31.94
N ASP A 218 1.48 -44.60 -32.74
CA ASP A 218 2.31 -45.79 -32.96
C ASP A 218 3.48 -45.54 -33.94
N GLU A 219 3.63 -44.31 -34.44
CA GLU A 219 4.63 -43.82 -35.40
C GLU A 219 5.24 -42.49 -34.90
N PRO A 220 6.45 -42.08 -35.34
CA PRO A 220 7.06 -40.83 -34.90
C PRO A 220 6.31 -39.60 -35.44
N ARG A 221 6.47 -38.45 -34.74
CA ARG A 221 5.87 -37.16 -35.12
C ARG A 221 6.92 -36.06 -35.22
N GLU A 222 6.94 -35.36 -36.35
CA GLU A 222 7.79 -34.19 -36.60
C GLU A 222 6.94 -32.92 -36.46
N VAL A 223 7.16 -32.13 -35.41
CA VAL A 223 6.40 -30.91 -35.11
C VAL A 223 7.33 -29.74 -34.80
N VAL A 224 6.80 -28.52 -34.79
CA VAL A 224 7.49 -27.34 -34.26
C VAL A 224 6.75 -26.87 -33.00
N LEU A 225 7.43 -26.88 -31.85
CA LEU A 225 6.93 -26.22 -30.64
C LEU A 225 7.27 -24.74 -30.71
N ARG A 226 6.25 -23.88 -30.88
CA ARG A 226 6.32 -22.45 -30.65
C ARG A 226 6.10 -22.15 -29.17
N GLN A 227 7.00 -21.36 -28.60
CA GLN A 227 6.90 -20.84 -27.23
C GLN A 227 6.84 -19.31 -27.29
N HIS A 228 5.65 -18.75 -27.10
CA HIS A 228 5.42 -17.31 -27.04
C HIS A 228 5.05 -16.92 -25.61
N VAL A 229 5.71 -15.93 -25.02
CA VAL A 229 5.37 -15.36 -23.72
C VAL A 229 5.47 -13.85 -23.79
N GLU A 230 4.41 -13.16 -23.36
CA GLU A 230 4.32 -11.70 -23.32
C GLU A 230 3.82 -11.22 -21.95
N TYR A 231 4.26 -10.02 -21.55
CA TYR A 231 3.66 -9.30 -20.43
C TYR A 231 2.27 -8.78 -20.81
N LYS A 232 1.40 -8.48 -19.83
CA LYS A 232 0.00 -8.08 -20.04
C LYS A 232 -0.25 -6.85 -20.94
N ASP A 233 0.78 -6.10 -21.32
CA ASP A 233 0.72 -4.97 -22.26
C ASP A 233 1.06 -5.34 -23.72
N GLY A 234 1.37 -6.61 -24.00
CA GLY A 234 1.84 -7.12 -25.29
C GLY A 234 3.37 -7.12 -25.46
N THR A 235 4.15 -6.77 -24.42
CA THR A 235 5.61 -6.83 -24.48
C THR A 235 6.10 -8.29 -24.45
N VAL A 236 6.48 -8.80 -25.62
CA VAL A 236 7.05 -10.15 -25.78
C VAL A 236 8.38 -10.28 -25.02
N VAL A 237 8.47 -11.29 -24.14
CA VAL A 237 9.66 -11.63 -23.35
C VAL A 237 10.29 -12.96 -23.76
N LEU A 238 9.56 -13.82 -24.47
CA LEU A 238 10.06 -15.03 -25.13
C LEU A 238 9.29 -15.26 -26.43
N ASP A 239 9.99 -15.44 -27.54
CA ASP A 239 9.45 -16.02 -28.77
C ASP A 239 10.50 -17.01 -29.31
N ARG A 240 10.11 -18.28 -29.43
CA ARG A 240 11.03 -19.36 -29.84
C ARG A 240 10.29 -20.54 -30.48
N ASP A 241 10.59 -20.78 -31.75
CA ASP A 241 10.25 -22.04 -32.44
C ASP A 241 11.35 -23.09 -32.21
N THR A 242 10.93 -24.32 -31.88
CA THR A 242 11.81 -25.48 -31.63
C THR A 242 11.30 -26.70 -32.39
N SER A 243 12.02 -27.19 -33.40
CA SER A 243 11.65 -28.42 -34.12
C SER A 243 11.88 -29.66 -33.25
N LEU A 244 10.87 -30.53 -33.14
CA LEU A 244 10.87 -31.73 -32.29
C LEU A 244 10.50 -32.99 -33.09
N THR A 245 11.37 -33.99 -33.03
CA THR A 245 11.08 -35.38 -33.43
C THR A 245 10.62 -36.17 -32.22
N ILE A 246 9.32 -36.41 -32.08
CA ILE A 246 8.73 -37.16 -30.96
C ILE A 246 8.70 -38.66 -31.33
N PRO A 247 9.29 -39.57 -30.51
CA PRO A 247 9.25 -41.00 -30.77
C PRO A 247 7.83 -41.60 -30.73
N PRO A 248 7.61 -42.79 -31.33
CA PRO A 248 6.37 -43.56 -31.16
C PRO A 248 6.04 -43.76 -29.68
N ARG A 249 4.83 -43.37 -29.27
CA ARG A 249 4.34 -43.35 -27.87
C ARG A 249 5.28 -42.65 -26.87
N GLY A 250 6.18 -41.78 -27.36
CA GLY A 250 7.26 -41.17 -26.60
C GLY A 250 6.95 -39.77 -26.09
N THR A 251 7.85 -39.28 -25.24
CA THR A 251 7.80 -37.93 -24.64
C THR A 251 9.09 -37.18 -24.96
N VAL A 252 8.99 -35.88 -25.21
CA VAL A 252 10.10 -34.94 -25.38
C VAL A 252 9.86 -33.74 -24.46
N ASP A 253 10.85 -33.41 -23.65
CA ASP A 253 10.83 -32.29 -22.72
C ASP A 253 11.68 -31.13 -23.24
N VAL A 254 11.14 -29.90 -23.19
CA VAL A 254 11.79 -28.68 -23.67
C VAL A 254 11.83 -27.64 -22.55
N HIS A 255 13.00 -27.10 -22.24
CA HIS A 255 13.15 -26.11 -21.17
C HIS A 255 12.45 -24.78 -21.50
N LEU A 256 11.55 -24.36 -20.61
CA LEU A 256 11.07 -22.98 -20.50
C LEU A 256 12.02 -22.21 -19.58
N ALA A 257 12.46 -21.03 -20.02
CA ALA A 257 13.25 -20.10 -19.22
C ALA A 257 13.04 -18.67 -19.75
N PHE A 258 12.65 -17.73 -18.90
CA PHE A 258 12.71 -16.29 -19.15
C PHE A 258 12.86 -15.50 -17.83
N THR A 259 13.45 -14.31 -17.89
CA THR A 259 13.58 -13.43 -16.72
C THR A 259 12.54 -12.31 -16.80
N PRO A 260 11.54 -12.27 -15.90
CA PRO A 260 10.59 -11.17 -15.83
C PRO A 260 11.27 -9.88 -15.37
N ARG A 261 10.86 -8.74 -15.94
CA ARG A 261 11.38 -7.40 -15.59
C ARG A 261 10.41 -6.57 -14.76
N LEU A 262 9.12 -6.87 -14.90
CA LEU A 262 8.00 -6.22 -14.22
C LEU A 262 7.24 -7.24 -13.36
N LYS A 263 6.62 -6.75 -12.30
CA LYS A 263 5.60 -7.42 -11.50
C LYS A 263 4.28 -7.41 -12.30
N GLY A 264 3.39 -8.34 -12.01
CA GLY A 264 2.14 -8.56 -12.75
C GLY A 264 2.11 -9.88 -13.51
N VAL A 265 1.21 -9.99 -14.48
CA VAL A 265 0.94 -11.23 -15.22
C VAL A 265 1.65 -11.27 -16.57
N TYR A 266 2.24 -12.42 -16.86
CA TYR A 266 2.76 -12.81 -18.18
C TYR A 266 1.90 -13.93 -18.75
N TYR A 267 1.44 -13.78 -19.98
CA TYR A 267 0.65 -14.78 -20.70
C TYR A 267 1.57 -15.65 -21.55
N GLY A 268 1.49 -16.97 -21.37
CA GLY A 268 2.31 -17.95 -22.09
C GLY A 268 1.47 -18.81 -23.02
N ARG A 269 1.75 -18.76 -24.31
CA ARG A 269 1.11 -19.53 -25.37
C ARG A 269 2.09 -20.51 -26.00
N PHE A 270 1.74 -21.80 -25.92
CA PHE A 270 2.56 -22.91 -26.35
C PHE A 270 1.82 -23.66 -27.46
N ALA A 271 2.33 -23.64 -28.68
CA ALA A 271 1.67 -24.26 -29.84
C ALA A 271 2.55 -25.33 -30.48
N LEU A 272 1.96 -26.48 -30.81
CA LEU A 272 2.57 -27.49 -31.68
C LEU A 272 2.07 -27.24 -33.10
N LEU A 273 2.99 -26.95 -34.00
CA LEU A 273 2.72 -26.74 -35.43
C LEU A 273 3.13 -27.96 -36.24
N ASP A 274 2.48 -28.19 -37.38
CA ASP A 274 2.96 -29.13 -38.38
C ASP A 274 4.12 -28.56 -39.22
N GLN A 275 4.50 -29.26 -40.30
CA GLN A 275 5.58 -28.84 -41.20
C GLN A 275 5.15 -27.76 -42.22
N GLN A 276 3.88 -27.36 -42.18
CA GLN A 276 3.27 -26.34 -43.03
C GLN A 276 3.03 -25.04 -42.23
N GLY A 277 2.96 -25.13 -40.91
CA GLY A 277 2.75 -24.03 -39.96
C GLY A 277 1.35 -24.01 -39.34
N GLU A 278 0.52 -25.02 -39.58
CA GLU A 278 -0.85 -25.13 -39.04
C GLU A 278 -0.83 -25.62 -37.59
N GLU A 279 -1.71 -25.10 -36.74
CA GLU A 279 -1.73 -25.44 -35.31
C GLU A 279 -2.39 -26.81 -35.05
N LEU A 280 -1.62 -27.77 -34.53
CA LEU A 280 -2.06 -29.11 -34.16
C LEU A 280 -2.59 -29.17 -32.71
N ARG A 281 -1.95 -28.42 -31.82
CA ARG A 281 -2.30 -28.28 -30.40
C ARG A 281 -1.87 -26.91 -29.90
N VAL A 282 -2.64 -26.36 -28.97
CA VAL A 282 -2.30 -25.14 -28.23
C VAL A 282 -2.54 -25.41 -26.75
N LEU A 283 -1.67 -24.85 -25.90
CA LEU A 283 -1.87 -24.72 -24.47
C LEU A 283 -1.54 -23.27 -24.08
N GLU A 284 -2.45 -22.66 -23.33
CA GLU A 284 -2.30 -21.31 -22.79
C GLU A 284 -2.32 -21.40 -21.26
N THR A 285 -1.45 -20.64 -20.61
CA THR A 285 -1.36 -20.50 -19.15
C THR A 285 -0.74 -19.14 -18.83
N SER A 286 -0.62 -18.79 -17.55
CA SER A 286 0.04 -17.54 -17.14
C SER A 286 1.04 -17.74 -16.00
N PHE A 287 1.91 -16.75 -15.84
CA PHE A 287 2.91 -16.66 -14.77
C PHE A 287 2.70 -15.33 -14.05
N GLY A 288 2.56 -15.37 -12.72
CA GLY A 288 2.35 -14.19 -11.90
C GLY A 288 3.64 -13.82 -11.17
N VAL A 289 4.05 -12.56 -11.27
CA VAL A 289 5.23 -12.04 -10.57
C VAL A 289 4.75 -11.05 -9.51
N ILE A 290 4.90 -11.42 -8.24
CA ILE A 290 4.49 -10.59 -7.10
C ILE A 290 5.66 -10.39 -6.15
N GLU A 291 5.72 -9.24 -5.49
CA GLU A 291 6.64 -9.01 -4.38
C GLU A 291 6.40 -10.08 -3.27
N PRO A 292 7.43 -10.56 -2.55
CA PRO A 292 7.21 -11.30 -1.31
C PRO A 292 6.38 -10.48 -0.30
N LEU A 293 5.72 -11.16 0.64
CA LEU A 293 4.93 -10.53 1.70
C LEU A 293 5.77 -10.40 2.97
N ASP A 294 5.79 -9.22 3.60
CA ASP A 294 6.48 -8.99 4.87
C ASP A 294 5.66 -9.61 6.02
N ALA A 295 6.34 -10.23 6.99
CA ALA A 295 5.71 -10.69 8.22
C ALA A 295 5.06 -9.54 9.02
N HIS A 296 5.53 -8.30 8.84
CA HIS A 296 4.94 -7.09 9.43
C HIS A 296 3.72 -6.54 8.66
N ASP A 297 3.28 -7.19 7.58
CA ASP A 297 2.03 -6.86 6.87
C ASP A 297 0.84 -7.72 7.33
N TYR A 298 1.11 -8.87 7.97
CA TYR A 298 0.08 -9.73 8.55
C TYR A 298 -0.64 -9.06 9.73
N SER A 299 -1.97 -9.18 9.74
CA SER A 299 -2.82 -8.62 10.78
C SER A 299 -4.15 -9.39 10.85
N ARG A 300 -4.53 -9.86 12.05
CA ARG A 300 -5.87 -10.43 12.36
C ARG A 300 -7.02 -9.40 12.28
N LEU A 301 -6.73 -8.26 11.69
CA LEU A 301 -7.59 -7.10 11.50
C LEU A 301 -7.48 -6.59 10.04
N SER A 302 -6.80 -7.36 9.18
CA SER A 302 -6.85 -7.28 7.72
C SER A 302 -8.31 -7.37 7.26
N PRO A 303 -8.77 -6.53 6.33
CA PRO A 303 -10.09 -6.63 5.72
C PRO A 303 -10.14 -7.57 4.49
N PHE A 304 -9.03 -8.24 4.18
CA PHE A 304 -8.83 -8.94 2.90
C PHE A 304 -9.18 -10.43 3.00
N GLY A 305 -10.39 -10.79 2.55
CA GLY A 305 -10.86 -12.18 2.40
C GLY A 305 -11.09 -12.60 0.95
N ALA A 306 -11.31 -13.89 0.73
CA ALA A 306 -11.93 -14.41 -0.49
C ALA A 306 -12.72 -15.70 -0.19
N GLN A 307 -13.78 -15.94 -0.96
CA GLN A 307 -14.57 -17.17 -0.85
C GLN A 307 -13.80 -18.37 -1.41
N THR A 308 -13.99 -19.51 -0.75
CA THR A 308 -13.60 -20.83 -1.22
C THR A 308 -14.81 -21.76 -1.18
N HIS A 309 -14.76 -22.84 -1.98
CA HIS A 309 -15.84 -23.81 -2.11
C HIS A 309 -15.39 -25.23 -1.74
N PHE A 310 -14.59 -25.34 -0.67
CA PHE A 310 -14.18 -26.64 -0.16
C PHE A 310 -15.39 -27.43 0.36
N GLY A 311 -16.39 -26.78 0.95
CA GLY A 311 -17.67 -27.38 1.34
C GLY A 311 -18.44 -28.03 0.18
N GLN A 312 -18.19 -27.59 -1.06
CA GLN A 312 -18.73 -28.15 -2.30
C GLN A 312 -17.80 -29.17 -2.98
N TYR A 313 -16.70 -29.58 -2.34
CA TYR A 313 -15.69 -30.50 -2.90
C TYR A 313 -14.93 -29.94 -4.12
N LYS A 314 -14.76 -28.61 -4.17
CA LYS A 314 -13.97 -27.91 -5.19
C LYS A 314 -12.63 -27.43 -4.62
N GLY A 315 -11.68 -27.11 -5.50
CA GLY A 315 -10.34 -26.65 -5.13
C GLY A 315 -9.46 -27.67 -4.38
N ASP A 316 -8.29 -27.23 -3.94
CA ASP A 316 -7.36 -28.01 -3.10
C ASP A 316 -6.97 -27.15 -1.89
N PRO A 317 -7.38 -27.49 -0.65
CA PRO A 317 -7.15 -26.63 0.51
C PRO A 317 -5.69 -26.23 0.73
N GLU A 318 -4.71 -27.12 0.59
CA GLU A 318 -3.30 -26.75 0.81
C GLU A 318 -2.80 -25.82 -0.30
N LYS A 319 -3.18 -26.06 -1.57
CA LYS A 319 -2.74 -25.22 -2.68
C LYS A 319 -3.41 -23.85 -2.67
N ASN A 320 -4.72 -23.82 -2.52
CA ASN A 320 -5.52 -22.60 -2.55
C ASN A 320 -5.12 -21.68 -1.37
N LEU A 321 -5.14 -22.20 -0.14
CA LEU A 321 -4.87 -21.40 1.06
C LEU A 321 -3.43 -20.90 1.13
N ARG A 322 -2.48 -21.66 0.57
CA ARG A 322 -1.10 -21.19 0.41
C ARG A 322 -0.97 -20.09 -0.64
N LEU A 323 -1.71 -20.13 -1.75
CA LEU A 323 -1.73 -19.05 -2.74
C LEU A 323 -2.45 -17.79 -2.20
N MET A 324 -3.50 -17.96 -1.40
CA MET A 324 -4.16 -16.86 -0.67
C MET A 324 -3.21 -16.19 0.33
N SER A 325 -2.49 -16.98 1.13
CA SER A 325 -1.42 -16.50 2.03
C SER A 325 -0.26 -15.83 1.28
N MET A 326 0.12 -16.31 0.09
CA MET A 326 1.11 -15.63 -0.76
C MET A 326 0.61 -14.29 -1.32
N ALA A 327 -0.67 -14.16 -1.62
CA ALA A 327 -1.28 -12.86 -1.95
C ALA A 327 -1.41 -11.95 -0.73
N GLY A 328 -1.54 -12.50 0.48
CA GLY A 328 -1.79 -11.75 1.72
C GLY A 328 -3.26 -11.62 2.10
N ILE A 329 -4.11 -12.45 1.49
CA ILE A 329 -5.49 -12.67 1.91
C ILE A 329 -5.43 -13.39 3.27
N ASN A 330 -6.19 -12.89 4.26
CA ASN A 330 -6.16 -13.39 5.65
C ASN A 330 -7.41 -14.22 6.00
N TRP A 331 -8.49 -14.13 5.22
CA TRP A 331 -9.77 -14.76 5.54
C TRP A 331 -10.25 -15.68 4.42
N THR A 332 -10.98 -16.73 4.80
CA THR A 332 -11.82 -17.52 3.90
C THR A 332 -13.26 -17.44 4.31
N ARG A 333 -14.17 -17.41 3.33
CA ARG A 333 -15.57 -17.77 3.51
C ARG A 333 -15.84 -19.13 2.85
N ASP A 334 -16.46 -20.07 3.54
CA ASP A 334 -16.75 -21.41 2.99
C ASP A 334 -17.95 -22.09 3.67
N GLU A 335 -18.61 -23.00 2.95
CA GLU A 335 -19.90 -23.62 3.30
C GLU A 335 -19.79 -24.85 4.21
N MET A 336 -20.71 -25.00 5.17
CA MET A 336 -20.96 -26.29 5.83
C MET A 336 -22.46 -26.57 5.91
N TYR A 337 -22.95 -27.46 5.04
CA TYR A 337 -24.39 -27.72 4.93
C TYR A 337 -24.95 -28.61 6.07
N TRP A 338 -25.98 -28.12 6.76
CA TRP A 338 -26.75 -28.88 7.76
C TRP A 338 -27.34 -30.19 7.20
N SER A 339 -27.71 -30.20 5.92
CA SER A 339 -28.18 -31.39 5.20
C SER A 339 -27.11 -32.47 5.03
N GLU A 340 -25.82 -32.10 5.00
CA GLU A 340 -24.70 -33.02 4.90
C GLU A 340 -24.31 -33.62 6.26
N LEU A 341 -24.42 -32.84 7.35
CA LEU A 341 -24.14 -33.32 8.71
C LEU A 341 -25.29 -34.14 9.29
N GLU A 342 -26.53 -33.63 9.27
CA GLU A 342 -27.69 -34.30 9.87
C GLU A 342 -28.47 -35.10 8.82
N LYS A 343 -27.84 -36.17 8.31
CA LYS A 343 -28.47 -37.12 7.37
C LYS A 343 -29.47 -38.08 8.04
N THR A 344 -29.58 -38.06 9.36
CA THR A 344 -30.59 -38.79 10.14
C THR A 344 -30.95 -37.97 11.37
N LYS A 345 -32.24 -37.90 11.71
CA LYS A 345 -32.75 -36.88 12.64
C LYS A 345 -32.21 -37.07 14.06
N GLY A 346 -31.45 -36.08 14.53
CA GLY A 346 -30.70 -36.12 15.80
C GLY A 346 -29.33 -36.80 15.74
N VAL A 347 -28.81 -37.12 14.55
CA VAL A 347 -27.51 -37.79 14.35
C VAL A 347 -26.65 -36.96 13.39
N PHE A 348 -25.63 -36.32 13.94
CA PHE A 348 -24.70 -35.46 13.20
C PHE A 348 -23.41 -36.22 12.87
N THR A 349 -23.01 -36.21 11.60
CA THR A 349 -21.76 -36.83 11.12
C THR A 349 -20.96 -35.80 10.32
N PHE A 350 -19.79 -35.42 10.81
CA PHE A 350 -18.93 -34.46 10.13
C PHE A 350 -18.16 -35.13 8.97
N PRO A 351 -18.21 -34.60 7.73
CA PRO A 351 -17.33 -35.03 6.65
C PRO A 351 -15.85 -34.76 7.01
N PRO A 352 -14.91 -35.70 6.79
CA PRO A 352 -13.48 -35.49 7.12
C PRO A 352 -12.83 -34.30 6.41
N GLN A 353 -13.40 -33.87 5.29
CA GLN A 353 -13.01 -32.67 4.56
C GLN A 353 -13.26 -31.38 5.36
N PHE A 354 -14.37 -31.31 6.09
CA PHE A 354 -14.75 -30.11 6.85
C PHE A 354 -13.76 -29.86 8.00
N ASP A 355 -13.27 -30.94 8.62
CA ASP A 355 -12.13 -30.88 9.53
C ASP A 355 -10.84 -30.44 8.83
N ALA A 356 -10.59 -30.97 7.61
CA ALA A 356 -9.35 -30.74 6.89
C ALA A 356 -9.16 -29.27 6.46
N TYR A 357 -10.18 -28.61 5.90
CA TYR A 357 -10.01 -27.21 5.44
C TYR A 357 -10.05 -26.19 6.58
N VAL A 358 -10.71 -26.49 7.71
CA VAL A 358 -10.61 -25.67 8.94
C VAL A 358 -9.21 -25.82 9.55
N ALA A 359 -8.69 -27.04 9.66
CA ALA A 359 -7.34 -27.26 10.18
C ALA A 359 -6.25 -26.65 9.27
N GLU A 360 -6.46 -26.67 7.94
CA GLU A 360 -5.55 -26.06 6.97
C GLU A 360 -5.55 -24.53 7.04
N ASN A 361 -6.71 -23.89 7.20
CA ASN A 361 -6.81 -22.45 7.46
C ASN A 361 -5.96 -22.05 8.68
N VAL A 362 -6.18 -22.73 9.82
CA VAL A 362 -5.43 -22.49 11.05
C VAL A 362 -3.93 -22.77 10.87
N ARG A 363 -3.54 -23.75 10.03
CA ARG A 363 -2.14 -24.04 9.71
C ARG A 363 -1.46 -22.94 8.88
N GLN A 364 -2.18 -22.34 7.94
CA GLN A 364 -1.69 -21.21 7.13
C GLN A 364 -1.79 -19.87 7.87
N GLY A 365 -2.41 -19.83 9.06
CA GLY A 365 -2.59 -18.63 9.88
C GLY A 365 -3.78 -17.76 9.47
N LEU A 366 -4.72 -18.32 8.69
CA LEU A 366 -5.91 -17.66 8.17
C LEU A 366 -7.09 -17.76 9.15
N ASP A 367 -7.96 -16.76 9.13
CA ASP A 367 -9.18 -16.67 9.95
C ASP A 367 -10.41 -17.20 9.15
N PRO A 368 -10.94 -18.41 9.45
CA PRO A 368 -12.10 -18.95 8.74
C PRO A 368 -13.42 -18.33 9.21
N LEU A 369 -14.19 -17.82 8.25
CA LEU A 369 -15.61 -17.49 8.35
C LEU A 369 -16.41 -18.70 7.82
N ILE A 370 -17.19 -19.34 8.67
CA ILE A 370 -18.05 -20.47 8.27
C ILE A 370 -19.50 -19.99 8.17
N ILE A 371 -20.12 -20.19 7.00
CA ILE A 371 -21.55 -19.99 6.81
C ILE A 371 -22.31 -21.18 7.40
N LEU A 372 -23.35 -20.88 8.17
CA LEU A 372 -24.29 -21.84 8.74
C LEU A 372 -25.55 -21.84 7.86
N ASP A 373 -25.69 -22.88 7.05
CA ASP A 373 -26.74 -23.03 6.03
C ASP A 373 -27.04 -24.54 5.79
N TYR A 374 -27.81 -24.96 4.79
CA TYR A 374 -29.09 -24.39 4.38
C TYR A 374 -30.21 -25.13 5.13
N HIS A 375 -31.35 -25.38 4.48
CA HIS A 375 -32.46 -26.17 5.00
C HIS A 375 -32.08 -27.66 5.20
N ASN A 376 -32.87 -28.37 6.03
CA ASN A 376 -32.77 -29.82 6.15
C ASN A 376 -34.16 -30.47 6.04
N ARG A 377 -34.30 -31.39 5.06
CA ARG A 377 -35.54 -32.12 4.74
C ARG A 377 -36.15 -32.97 5.85
N LEU A 378 -35.42 -33.16 6.95
CA LEU A 378 -35.91 -33.87 8.13
C LEU A 378 -36.80 -33.00 9.02
N TYR A 379 -36.97 -31.71 8.73
CA TYR A 379 -37.64 -30.73 9.60
C TYR A 379 -38.84 -30.05 8.95
N ASP A 380 -38.59 -28.98 8.19
CA ASP A 380 -39.62 -28.09 7.65
C ASP A 380 -39.61 -28.16 6.12
N LEU A 381 -40.80 -28.28 5.52
CA LEU A 381 -41.03 -28.39 4.08
C LEU A 381 -42.03 -27.32 3.62
N ASN A 382 -42.00 -26.94 2.34
CA ASN A 382 -43.04 -26.14 1.69
C ASN A 382 -44.24 -27.03 1.24
N GLU A 383 -45.24 -26.42 0.60
CA GLU A 383 -46.44 -27.15 0.13
C GLU A 383 -46.15 -28.19 -0.97
N SER A 384 -45.05 -28.04 -1.74
CA SER A 384 -44.62 -29.05 -2.73
C SER A 384 -43.88 -30.23 -2.10
N GLY A 385 -43.63 -30.23 -0.79
CA GLY A 385 -42.80 -31.21 -0.09
C GLY A 385 -41.29 -30.99 -0.27
N SER A 386 -40.89 -29.86 -0.87
CA SER A 386 -39.49 -29.44 -0.95
C SER A 386 -39.04 -28.83 0.39
N PRO A 387 -37.75 -28.92 0.77
CA PRO A 387 -37.29 -28.38 2.05
C PRO A 387 -37.36 -26.86 2.11
N ARG A 388 -37.61 -26.30 3.30
CA ARG A 388 -37.71 -24.85 3.54
C ARG A 388 -36.84 -24.42 4.74
N ALA A 389 -36.54 -23.13 4.82
CA ALA A 389 -35.91 -22.53 5.99
C ALA A 389 -36.68 -22.82 7.31
N PRO A 390 -36.00 -22.91 8.48
CA PRO A 390 -36.63 -23.24 9.75
C PRO A 390 -37.62 -22.17 10.22
N HIS A 391 -38.90 -22.54 10.32
CA HIS A 391 -39.98 -21.65 10.78
C HIS A 391 -40.89 -22.31 11.82
N THR A 392 -40.88 -23.64 11.94
CA THR A 392 -41.62 -24.35 13.01
C THR A 392 -40.81 -24.45 14.30
N GLU A 393 -41.48 -24.66 15.44
CA GLU A 393 -40.83 -24.98 16.71
C GLU A 393 -40.00 -26.29 16.64
N ALA A 394 -40.32 -27.20 15.70
CA ALA A 394 -39.52 -28.39 15.46
C ALA A 394 -38.26 -28.08 14.64
N GLY A 395 -38.40 -27.29 13.57
CA GLY A 395 -37.32 -26.80 12.72
C GLY A 395 -36.30 -25.96 13.48
N LEU A 396 -36.75 -24.94 14.21
CA LEU A 396 -35.87 -24.08 15.02
C LEU A 396 -35.13 -24.87 16.12
N ARG A 397 -35.71 -25.96 16.66
CA ARG A 397 -34.98 -26.86 17.57
C ARG A 397 -34.00 -27.80 16.86
N GLY A 398 -34.21 -28.11 15.58
CA GLY A 398 -33.21 -28.77 14.73
C GLY A 398 -32.03 -27.86 14.47
N TRP A 399 -32.32 -26.66 13.98
CA TRP A 399 -31.39 -25.57 13.78
C TRP A 399 -30.51 -25.30 15.02
N ALA A 400 -31.13 -25.17 16.20
CA ALA A 400 -30.41 -24.97 17.46
C ALA A 400 -29.48 -26.13 17.85
N ARG A 401 -29.71 -27.37 17.37
CA ARG A 401 -28.78 -28.49 17.55
C ARG A 401 -27.64 -28.42 16.54
N TYR A 402 -27.95 -28.19 15.26
CA TYR A 402 -26.93 -28.04 14.22
C TYR A 402 -25.89 -26.99 14.59
N VAL A 403 -26.34 -25.77 14.92
CA VAL A 403 -25.46 -24.68 15.38
C VAL A 403 -24.69 -25.07 16.65
N ALA A 404 -25.30 -25.83 17.56
CA ALA A 404 -24.62 -26.26 18.78
C ALA A 404 -23.49 -27.28 18.52
N GLU A 405 -23.69 -28.27 17.64
CA GLU A 405 -22.66 -29.24 17.27
C GLU A 405 -21.50 -28.56 16.54
N MET A 406 -21.80 -27.66 15.59
CA MET A 406 -20.82 -26.87 14.83
C MET A 406 -19.92 -26.04 15.75
N VAL A 407 -20.50 -25.21 16.62
CA VAL A 407 -19.74 -24.39 17.57
C VAL A 407 -18.98 -25.26 18.57
N THR A 408 -19.58 -26.34 19.07
CA THR A 408 -18.92 -27.25 20.02
C THR A 408 -17.70 -27.95 19.41
N ARG A 409 -17.72 -28.25 18.10
CA ARG A 409 -16.60 -28.85 17.40
C ARG A 409 -15.49 -27.85 17.10
N TYR A 410 -15.84 -26.64 16.65
CA TYR A 410 -14.88 -25.76 15.99
C TYR A 410 -14.54 -24.46 16.72
N ARG A 411 -15.22 -24.04 17.79
CA ARG A 411 -14.97 -22.72 18.46
C ARG A 411 -13.50 -22.41 18.80
N ASP A 412 -12.68 -23.42 19.07
CA ASP A 412 -11.26 -23.25 19.41
C ASP A 412 -10.40 -22.95 18.14
N GLN A 413 -11.01 -22.88 16.96
CA GLN A 413 -10.43 -22.67 15.62
C GLN A 413 -11.24 -21.69 14.74
N VAL A 414 -12.57 -21.68 14.87
CA VAL A 414 -13.53 -20.87 14.09
C VAL A 414 -14.26 -19.92 15.02
N ARG A 415 -13.96 -18.63 14.85
CA ARG A 415 -14.57 -17.54 15.63
C ARG A 415 -15.76 -16.88 14.93
N TYR A 416 -15.82 -16.98 13.62
CA TYR A 416 -16.70 -16.15 12.77
C TYR A 416 -17.77 -17.01 12.11
N TRP A 417 -19.02 -16.72 12.46
CA TRP A 417 -20.18 -17.56 12.14
C TRP A 417 -21.25 -16.71 11.45
N GLU A 418 -21.38 -16.85 10.13
CA GLU A 418 -22.46 -16.20 9.38
C GLU A 418 -23.70 -17.08 9.37
N VAL A 419 -24.88 -16.47 9.54
CA VAL A 419 -26.14 -17.17 9.71
C VAL A 419 -27.00 -17.04 8.45
N TRP A 420 -27.11 -18.15 7.71
CA TRP A 420 -27.75 -18.27 6.40
C TRP A 420 -27.04 -17.48 5.28
N ASN A 421 -27.45 -17.77 4.04
CA ASN A 421 -26.99 -17.09 2.83
C ASN A 421 -28.23 -16.60 2.05
N GLU A 422 -28.26 -15.32 1.69
CA GLU A 422 -29.30 -14.66 0.89
C GLU A 422 -30.76 -14.96 1.30
N PRO A 423 -31.16 -14.67 2.56
CA PRO A 423 -32.49 -15.00 3.07
C PRO A 423 -33.63 -14.13 2.48
N ASN A 424 -33.29 -13.14 1.65
CA ASN A 424 -34.21 -12.39 0.80
C ASN A 424 -34.41 -13.02 -0.61
N GLY A 425 -33.57 -13.98 -1.00
CA GLY A 425 -33.67 -14.69 -2.29
C GLY A 425 -34.53 -15.95 -2.23
N GLN A 426 -35.44 -16.12 -3.20
CA GLN A 426 -36.30 -17.33 -3.31
C GLN A 426 -35.49 -18.63 -3.43
N GLN A 427 -34.35 -18.58 -4.13
CA GLN A 427 -33.45 -19.72 -4.32
C GLN A 427 -32.94 -20.32 -3.00
N PHE A 428 -32.75 -19.49 -1.98
CA PHE A 428 -32.10 -19.87 -0.73
C PHE A 428 -33.06 -19.90 0.48
N TRP A 429 -34.18 -19.17 0.46
CA TRP A 429 -35.20 -19.22 1.51
C TRP A 429 -36.35 -20.20 1.23
N GLY A 430 -36.73 -20.34 -0.04
CA GLY A 430 -37.98 -20.95 -0.49
C GLY A 430 -38.96 -19.93 -1.10
N ASP A 431 -40.18 -20.36 -1.40
CA ASP A 431 -41.12 -19.64 -2.28
C ASP A 431 -41.48 -18.21 -1.82
N GLU A 432 -41.53 -17.98 -0.50
CA GLU A 432 -41.80 -16.68 0.12
C GLU A 432 -40.67 -16.29 1.10
N PRO A 433 -39.70 -15.45 0.68
CA PRO A 433 -38.68 -14.87 1.55
C PRO A 433 -39.31 -14.05 2.69
N SER A 434 -38.80 -14.20 3.93
CA SER A 434 -39.44 -13.60 5.11
C SER A 434 -38.42 -13.13 6.15
N ALA A 435 -38.21 -11.82 6.21
CA ALA A 435 -37.31 -11.17 7.17
C ALA A 435 -37.67 -11.48 8.64
N ARG A 436 -38.96 -11.70 8.93
CA ARG A 436 -39.44 -12.11 10.27
C ARG A 436 -39.10 -13.56 10.62
N GLU A 437 -39.15 -14.48 9.65
CA GLU A 437 -38.70 -15.86 9.88
C GLU A 437 -37.18 -15.91 10.01
N TYR A 438 -36.45 -15.17 9.16
CA TYR A 438 -35.00 -15.02 9.28
C TYR A 438 -34.59 -14.44 10.64
N ALA A 439 -35.31 -13.45 11.17
CA ALA A 439 -35.09 -12.94 12.54
C ALA A 439 -35.20 -14.03 13.62
N ALA A 440 -36.03 -15.07 13.41
CA ALA A 440 -36.14 -16.22 14.32
C ALA A 440 -34.97 -17.19 14.16
N VAL A 441 -34.57 -17.53 12.93
CA VAL A 441 -33.40 -18.36 12.62
C VAL A 441 -32.11 -17.74 13.18
N LEU A 442 -31.91 -16.44 12.92
CA LEU A 442 -30.81 -15.62 13.43
C LEU A 442 -30.78 -15.58 14.96
N LYS A 443 -31.91 -15.29 15.60
CA LYS A 443 -32.06 -15.31 17.07
C LYS A 443 -31.69 -16.66 17.68
N THR A 444 -32.13 -17.75 17.06
CA THR A 444 -31.85 -19.11 17.53
C THR A 444 -30.38 -19.49 17.35
N ALA A 445 -29.73 -19.06 16.26
CA ALA A 445 -28.29 -19.23 16.09
C ALA A 445 -27.52 -18.41 17.14
N TYR A 446 -27.72 -17.08 17.18
CA TYR A 446 -27.03 -16.16 18.08
C TYR A 446 -27.10 -16.58 19.55
N THR A 447 -28.30 -16.90 20.04
CA THR A 447 -28.48 -17.33 21.45
C THR A 447 -27.96 -18.75 21.74
N THR A 448 -27.66 -19.54 20.71
CA THR A 448 -26.96 -20.83 20.83
C THR A 448 -25.44 -20.63 20.83
N ILE A 449 -24.92 -19.83 19.90
CA ILE A 449 -23.50 -19.49 19.76
C ILE A 449 -23.00 -18.82 21.06
N LYS A 450 -23.56 -17.66 21.43
CA LYS A 450 -23.16 -16.86 22.61
C LYS A 450 -23.27 -17.57 23.96
N ARG A 451 -23.91 -18.74 24.01
CA ARG A 451 -24.01 -19.62 25.20
C ARG A 451 -22.90 -20.67 25.27
N LEU A 452 -22.37 -21.09 24.12
CA LEU A 452 -21.31 -22.10 23.97
C LEU A 452 -19.92 -21.46 23.81
N ASP A 453 -19.90 -20.26 23.22
CA ASP A 453 -18.76 -19.37 23.04
C ASP A 453 -19.28 -17.90 23.05
N PRO A 454 -19.03 -17.13 24.12
CA PRO A 454 -19.39 -15.71 24.19
C PRO A 454 -18.57 -14.78 23.28
N ASP A 455 -17.35 -15.19 22.91
CA ASP A 455 -16.33 -14.37 22.23
C ASP A 455 -16.32 -14.57 20.70
N ALA A 456 -17.03 -15.59 20.23
CA ALA A 456 -17.46 -15.78 18.84
C ALA A 456 -18.22 -14.55 18.30
N VAL A 457 -18.04 -14.26 17.02
CA VAL A 457 -18.71 -13.19 16.28
C VAL A 457 -19.78 -13.80 15.39
N VAL A 458 -21.01 -13.32 15.53
CA VAL A 458 -22.18 -13.76 14.76
C VAL A 458 -22.49 -12.72 13.69
N ILE A 459 -22.34 -13.11 12.43
CA ILE A 459 -22.64 -12.30 11.26
C ILE A 459 -24.07 -12.64 10.79
N GLY A 460 -24.84 -11.63 10.38
CA GLY A 460 -26.20 -11.82 9.90
C GLY A 460 -26.71 -10.64 9.08
N GLY A 461 -27.87 -10.84 8.44
CA GLY A 461 -28.26 -10.07 7.27
C GLY A 461 -28.06 -10.97 6.05
N ALA A 462 -26.80 -11.13 5.62
CA ALA A 462 -26.37 -11.98 4.51
C ALA A 462 -27.22 -11.79 3.24
N ILE A 463 -27.72 -10.58 2.99
CA ILE A 463 -28.73 -10.33 1.94
C ILE A 463 -28.10 -10.22 0.54
N ALA A 464 -28.81 -10.75 -0.45
CA ALA A 464 -28.57 -10.47 -1.85
C ALA A 464 -28.74 -8.97 -2.13
N GLY A 465 -27.74 -8.34 -2.74
CA GLY A 465 -27.79 -6.94 -3.15
C GLY A 465 -27.80 -5.95 -1.98
N THR A 466 -28.69 -4.95 -2.09
CA THR A 466 -28.72 -3.74 -1.25
C THR A 466 -30.14 -3.45 -0.72
N ASP A 467 -30.90 -4.50 -0.38
CA ASP A 467 -32.32 -4.42 -0.01
C ASP A 467 -32.58 -3.80 1.38
N LEU A 468 -32.59 -2.47 1.41
CA LEU A 468 -32.95 -1.67 2.59
C LEU A 468 -34.38 -1.92 3.09
N ASN A 469 -35.31 -2.44 2.28
CA ASN A 469 -36.68 -2.73 2.73
C ASN A 469 -36.71 -4.04 3.53
N TYR A 470 -36.09 -5.10 3.01
CA TYR A 470 -35.95 -6.37 3.74
C TYR A 470 -35.16 -6.17 5.04
N LEU A 471 -34.09 -5.36 5.02
CA LEU A 471 -33.36 -5.01 6.24
C LEU A 471 -34.22 -4.21 7.23
N ARG A 472 -35.06 -3.28 6.76
CA ARG A 472 -36.00 -2.56 7.63
C ARG A 472 -37.00 -3.51 8.31
N GLU A 473 -37.56 -4.47 7.58
CA GLU A 473 -38.43 -5.51 8.15
C GLU A 473 -37.69 -6.43 9.15
N LEU A 474 -36.44 -6.78 8.87
CA LEU A 474 -35.57 -7.54 9.79
C LEU A 474 -35.28 -6.74 11.06
N PHE A 475 -35.10 -5.43 10.95
CA PHE A 475 -34.81 -4.54 12.08
C PHE A 475 -36.08 -4.31 12.93
N ASP A 476 -37.25 -4.15 12.31
CA ASP A 476 -38.57 -4.16 12.97
C ASP A 476 -38.89 -5.51 13.67
N ALA A 477 -38.46 -6.62 13.08
CA ALA A 477 -38.51 -7.95 13.72
C ALA A 477 -37.48 -8.12 14.86
N GLY A 478 -36.63 -7.13 15.09
CA GLY A 478 -35.64 -7.10 16.17
C GLY A 478 -34.32 -7.79 15.85
N GLY A 479 -34.01 -8.08 14.58
CA GLY A 479 -32.79 -8.77 14.13
C GLY A 479 -31.48 -8.10 14.59
N LEU A 480 -31.47 -6.77 14.76
CA LEU A 480 -30.35 -6.03 15.33
C LEU A 480 -30.01 -6.38 16.80
N ASN A 481 -30.82 -7.18 17.50
CA ASN A 481 -30.47 -7.73 18.82
C ASN A 481 -29.67 -9.05 18.74
N TYR A 482 -29.53 -9.64 17.54
CA TYR A 482 -29.12 -11.04 17.36
C TYR A 482 -28.02 -11.24 16.30
N MET A 483 -27.19 -10.22 16.09
CA MET A 483 -25.98 -10.24 15.26
C MET A 483 -24.96 -9.28 15.88
N ASP A 484 -23.66 -9.55 15.72
CA ASP A 484 -22.59 -8.61 16.05
C ASP A 484 -22.23 -7.71 14.85
N VAL A 485 -22.39 -8.24 13.64
CA VAL A 485 -22.01 -7.64 12.34
C VAL A 485 -23.20 -7.75 11.37
N LEU A 486 -23.39 -6.74 10.51
CA LEU A 486 -24.30 -6.80 9.37
C LEU A 486 -23.54 -7.27 8.12
N SER A 487 -24.06 -8.24 7.38
CA SER A 487 -23.52 -8.63 6.07
C SER A 487 -24.49 -8.39 4.92
N ILE A 488 -23.92 -8.09 3.75
CA ILE A 488 -24.62 -7.80 2.48
C ILE A 488 -23.77 -8.26 1.29
N HIS A 489 -24.41 -8.62 0.17
CA HIS A 489 -23.75 -9.08 -1.07
C HIS A 489 -24.04 -8.10 -2.23
N PRO A 490 -23.36 -6.94 -2.33
CA PRO A 490 -23.79 -5.85 -3.21
C PRO A 490 -23.36 -6.03 -4.69
N TYR A 491 -23.56 -7.22 -5.25
CA TYR A 491 -23.34 -7.53 -6.68
C TYR A 491 -24.11 -6.58 -7.61
N ARG A 492 -23.52 -6.32 -8.79
CA ARG A 492 -23.91 -5.19 -9.65
C ARG A 492 -23.36 -5.31 -11.07
N VAL A 493 -24.14 -4.87 -12.05
CA VAL A 493 -23.73 -4.80 -13.46
C VAL A 493 -23.04 -3.45 -13.71
N GLY A 494 -21.78 -3.49 -14.15
CA GLY A 494 -20.90 -2.31 -14.23
C GLY A 494 -19.93 -2.21 -13.06
N GLY A 495 -19.00 -1.25 -13.12
CA GLY A 495 -17.98 -1.04 -12.08
C GLY A 495 -18.51 -0.37 -10.81
N PRO A 496 -17.73 -0.38 -9.71
CA PRO A 496 -18.20 0.05 -8.39
C PRO A 496 -18.38 1.58 -8.24
N ASP A 497 -17.67 2.41 -9.01
CA ASP A 497 -17.90 3.88 -9.01
C ASP A 497 -19.10 4.25 -9.88
N GLU A 498 -19.21 3.62 -11.06
CA GLU A 498 -20.23 3.88 -12.08
C GLU A 498 -21.65 3.51 -11.59
N THR A 499 -21.72 2.72 -10.52
CA THR A 499 -22.93 2.23 -9.85
C THR A 499 -23.08 2.78 -8.42
N ASP A 500 -22.23 3.72 -7.99
CA ASP A 500 -22.28 4.43 -6.71
C ASP A 500 -22.30 3.50 -5.46
N LEU A 501 -21.44 2.47 -5.44
CA LEU A 501 -21.34 1.51 -4.32
C LEU A 501 -21.15 2.20 -2.96
N LEU A 502 -20.33 3.25 -2.91
CA LEU A 502 -20.05 4.02 -1.68
C LEU A 502 -21.34 4.60 -1.06
N ARG A 503 -22.28 5.06 -1.88
CA ARG A 503 -23.58 5.59 -1.43
C ARG A 503 -24.49 4.49 -0.91
N ASP A 504 -24.57 3.35 -1.59
CA ASP A 504 -25.35 2.20 -1.09
C ASP A 504 -24.84 1.81 0.31
N LEU A 505 -23.52 1.74 0.50
CA LEU A 505 -22.91 1.46 1.80
C LEU A 505 -23.27 2.53 2.86
N ARG A 506 -23.35 3.82 2.49
CA ARG A 506 -23.78 4.89 3.41
C ARG A 506 -25.24 4.71 3.83
N PHE A 507 -26.14 4.36 2.91
CA PHE A 507 -27.55 4.10 3.24
C PHE A 507 -27.77 2.90 4.19
N HIS A 508 -26.92 1.87 4.16
CA HIS A 508 -26.98 0.77 5.13
C HIS A 508 -26.57 1.21 6.55
N GLN A 509 -25.58 2.10 6.65
CA GLN A 509 -25.19 2.69 7.93
C GLN A 509 -26.29 3.62 8.48
N GLU A 510 -26.87 4.47 7.63
CA GLU A 510 -27.99 5.35 7.97
C GLU A 510 -29.20 4.55 8.46
N LEU A 511 -29.56 3.45 7.79
CA LEU A 511 -30.65 2.57 8.22
C LEU A 511 -30.38 1.95 9.60
N MET A 512 -29.15 1.55 9.93
CA MET A 512 -28.83 1.09 11.29
C MET A 512 -28.95 2.21 12.33
N HIS A 513 -28.53 3.44 11.99
CA HIS A 513 -28.64 4.61 12.85
C HIS A 513 -30.10 4.99 13.16
N GLU A 514 -31.04 4.84 12.21
CA GLU A 514 -32.48 5.04 12.46
C GLU A 514 -32.99 4.19 13.63
N TYR A 515 -32.49 2.95 13.76
CA TYR A 515 -32.86 2.02 14.84
C TYR A 515 -32.00 2.19 16.11
N GLY A 516 -31.10 3.19 16.14
CA GLY A 516 -30.23 3.49 17.28
C GLY A 516 -29.04 2.53 17.44
N TYR A 517 -28.73 1.75 16.40
CA TYR A 517 -27.60 0.82 16.35
C TYR A 517 -26.49 1.33 15.43
N GLU A 518 -25.29 0.79 15.61
CA GLU A 518 -24.17 1.02 14.71
C GLU A 518 -23.22 -0.19 14.82
N LYS A 519 -23.03 -0.90 13.71
CA LYS A 519 -22.27 -2.15 13.64
C LYS A 519 -21.30 -2.12 12.46
N PRO A 520 -20.25 -2.96 12.47
CA PRO A 520 -19.48 -3.22 11.26
C PRO A 520 -20.40 -3.76 10.16
N ILE A 521 -20.10 -3.36 8.92
CA ILE A 521 -20.63 -4.00 7.72
C ILE A 521 -19.52 -4.91 7.17
N TRP A 522 -19.84 -6.14 6.81
CA TRP A 522 -18.95 -7.04 6.05
C TRP A 522 -19.55 -7.27 4.67
N LEU A 523 -18.72 -7.22 3.63
CA LEU A 523 -19.13 -7.61 2.28
C LEU A 523 -18.74 -9.07 2.11
N THR A 524 -19.58 -9.97 2.63
CA THR A 524 -19.27 -11.41 2.67
C THR A 524 -19.31 -12.06 1.29
N GLU A 525 -19.93 -11.41 0.30
CA GLU A 525 -19.69 -11.67 -1.12
C GLU A 525 -19.63 -10.35 -1.92
N ILE A 526 -18.63 -10.21 -2.79
CA ILE A 526 -18.68 -9.31 -3.96
C ILE A 526 -17.64 -9.76 -5.00
N GLY A 527 -18.02 -9.75 -6.27
CA GLY A 527 -17.11 -10.13 -7.36
C GLY A 527 -17.67 -9.81 -8.74
N TRP A 528 -16.84 -10.03 -9.75
CA TRP A 528 -17.20 -9.95 -11.17
C TRP A 528 -16.58 -11.12 -11.92
N ALA A 529 -17.41 -11.87 -12.65
CA ALA A 529 -16.96 -12.99 -13.47
C ALA A 529 -16.36 -12.54 -14.81
N THR A 530 -15.40 -13.32 -15.31
CA THR A 530 -14.77 -13.13 -16.62
C THR A 530 -15.34 -14.10 -17.68
N ASP A 531 -16.64 -14.32 -17.67
CA ASP A 531 -17.35 -15.17 -18.64
C ASP A 531 -17.59 -14.48 -19.99
N THR A 532 -17.95 -15.24 -21.02
CA THR A 532 -18.23 -14.73 -22.37
C THR A 532 -19.67 -14.21 -22.56
N GLY A 533 -20.45 -14.10 -21.49
CA GLY A 533 -21.84 -13.63 -21.50
C GLY A 533 -21.98 -12.10 -21.52
N PRO A 534 -23.22 -11.58 -21.52
CA PRO A 534 -23.50 -10.14 -21.66
C PRO A 534 -23.18 -9.30 -20.42
N TYR A 535 -22.78 -9.93 -19.31
CA TYR A 535 -22.44 -9.27 -18.04
C TYR A 535 -20.99 -9.54 -17.57
N GLY A 536 -20.27 -10.45 -18.24
CA GLY A 536 -18.88 -10.76 -17.94
C GLY A 536 -17.95 -9.60 -18.26
N VAL A 537 -16.82 -9.53 -17.55
CA VAL A 537 -15.81 -8.48 -17.69
C VAL A 537 -14.48 -9.04 -18.19
N SER A 538 -13.62 -8.20 -18.78
CA SER A 538 -12.24 -8.63 -19.08
C SER A 538 -11.44 -8.87 -17.78
N GLU A 539 -10.42 -9.74 -17.81
CA GLU A 539 -9.57 -9.99 -16.63
C GLU A 539 -8.91 -8.70 -16.09
N ALA A 540 -8.63 -7.72 -16.95
CA ALA A 540 -8.13 -6.40 -16.57
C ALA A 540 -9.19 -5.57 -15.81
N GLN A 541 -10.44 -5.58 -16.27
CA GLN A 541 -11.55 -4.94 -15.54
C GLN A 541 -11.85 -5.64 -14.21
N GLN A 542 -11.72 -6.98 -14.15
CA GLN A 542 -11.83 -7.73 -12.89
C GLN A 542 -10.80 -7.21 -11.87
N ALA A 543 -9.53 -7.05 -12.27
CA ALA A 543 -8.47 -6.50 -11.43
C ALA A 543 -8.75 -5.05 -10.98
N GLN A 544 -9.19 -4.19 -11.90
CA GLN A 544 -9.57 -2.81 -11.61
C GLN A 544 -10.73 -2.73 -10.61
N TYR A 545 -11.80 -3.51 -10.83
CA TYR A 545 -12.99 -3.50 -9.99
C TYR A 545 -12.73 -4.12 -8.62
N LEU A 546 -11.85 -5.13 -8.52
CA LEU A 546 -11.35 -5.64 -7.24
C LEU A 546 -10.71 -4.51 -6.43
N VAL A 547 -9.64 -3.91 -6.95
CA VAL A 547 -8.90 -2.85 -6.23
C VAL A 547 -9.81 -1.68 -5.86
N ARG A 548 -10.65 -1.20 -6.79
CA ARG A 548 -11.61 -0.11 -6.56
C ARG A 548 -12.68 -0.46 -5.52
N THR A 549 -13.14 -1.71 -5.48
CA THR A 549 -14.14 -2.17 -4.48
C THR A 549 -13.56 -2.16 -3.08
N TYR A 550 -12.36 -2.71 -2.86
CA TYR A 550 -11.71 -2.66 -1.55
C TYR A 550 -11.44 -1.21 -1.10
N LEU A 551 -10.99 -0.33 -2.01
CA LEU A 551 -10.76 1.09 -1.69
C LEU A 551 -12.04 1.81 -1.26
N LEU A 552 -13.12 1.72 -2.05
CA LEU A 552 -14.42 2.34 -1.76
C LEU A 552 -15.12 1.73 -0.55
N ALA A 553 -14.94 0.44 -0.31
CA ALA A 553 -15.44 -0.21 0.90
C ALA A 553 -14.69 0.32 2.13
N LEU A 554 -13.36 0.37 2.10
CA LEU A 554 -12.56 0.79 3.25
C LEU A 554 -12.64 2.28 3.55
N SER A 555 -12.90 3.14 2.55
CA SER A 555 -13.11 4.57 2.77
C SER A 555 -14.40 4.92 3.52
N THR A 556 -15.31 3.95 3.70
CA THR A 556 -16.43 4.10 4.64
C THR A 556 -16.01 4.17 6.12
N GLY A 557 -14.90 3.51 6.49
CA GLY A 557 -14.51 3.30 7.88
C GLY A 557 -15.41 2.37 8.72
N TYR A 558 -16.59 1.96 8.23
CA TYR A 558 -17.50 1.01 8.90
C TYR A 558 -17.63 -0.33 8.19
N VAL A 559 -17.26 -0.45 6.90
CA VAL A 559 -16.90 -1.76 6.35
C VAL A 559 -15.58 -2.20 6.97
N ARG A 560 -15.48 -3.48 7.36
CA ARG A 560 -14.32 -4.02 8.09
C ARG A 560 -13.75 -5.33 7.55
N GLU A 561 -14.42 -5.93 6.58
CA GLU A 561 -14.11 -7.19 5.95
C GLU A 561 -14.79 -7.19 4.57
N VAL A 562 -14.10 -7.70 3.56
CA VAL A 562 -14.60 -7.87 2.19
C VAL A 562 -14.04 -9.19 1.66
N ASN A 563 -14.93 -10.18 1.52
CA ASN A 563 -14.64 -11.46 0.88
C ASN A 563 -14.92 -11.32 -0.62
N TRP A 564 -13.87 -11.42 -1.44
CA TRP A 564 -14.01 -11.49 -2.88
C TRP A 564 -14.64 -12.83 -3.30
N TYR A 565 -15.70 -12.78 -4.11
CA TYR A 565 -16.25 -13.96 -4.77
C TYR A 565 -15.60 -14.10 -6.17
N ASP A 566 -14.74 -15.08 -6.42
CA ASP A 566 -14.22 -16.11 -5.51
C ASP A 566 -12.69 -16.27 -5.72
N PHE A 567 -12.06 -17.23 -5.05
CA PHE A 567 -10.63 -17.47 -5.23
C PHE A 567 -10.27 -18.14 -6.58
N GLN A 568 -10.99 -19.17 -7.05
CA GLN A 568 -10.59 -20.06 -8.15
C GLN A 568 -11.73 -20.33 -9.15
N ASP A 569 -11.50 -20.11 -10.45
CA ASP A 569 -12.45 -20.44 -11.53
C ASP A 569 -13.05 -21.84 -11.33
N ASP A 570 -14.34 -21.85 -11.05
CA ASP A 570 -15.07 -22.94 -10.40
C ASP A 570 -15.38 -24.13 -11.32
N GLY A 571 -15.11 -23.98 -12.63
CA GLY A 571 -15.33 -25.01 -13.64
C GLY A 571 -14.76 -24.67 -15.03
N PRO A 572 -14.90 -25.59 -16.01
CA PRO A 572 -14.22 -25.46 -17.30
C PRO A 572 -14.97 -24.63 -18.36
N ASP A 573 -16.27 -24.39 -18.20
CA ASP A 573 -17.09 -23.68 -19.20
C ASP A 573 -16.76 -22.17 -19.22
N PRO A 574 -16.37 -21.55 -20.35
CA PRO A 574 -16.16 -20.10 -20.47
C PRO A 574 -17.47 -19.29 -20.54
N ALA A 575 -18.61 -19.92 -20.79
CA ALA A 575 -19.92 -19.26 -20.90
C ALA A 575 -20.78 -19.36 -19.64
N ASN A 576 -20.35 -20.13 -18.62
CA ASN A 576 -21.01 -20.14 -17.31
C ASN A 576 -20.40 -19.07 -16.39
N HIS A 577 -21.27 -18.22 -15.82
CA HIS A 577 -20.90 -17.11 -14.94
C HIS A 577 -20.14 -17.60 -13.70
N GLU A 578 -20.71 -18.59 -12.99
CA GLU A 578 -20.16 -19.17 -11.76
C GLU A 578 -18.74 -19.71 -11.94
N HIS A 579 -18.41 -20.24 -13.13
CA HIS A 579 -17.10 -20.81 -13.41
C HIS A 579 -15.97 -19.79 -13.56
N ARG A 580 -16.26 -18.47 -13.52
CA ARG A 580 -15.33 -17.41 -13.96
C ARG A 580 -15.12 -16.26 -12.99
N PHE A 581 -15.61 -16.37 -11.76
CA PHE A 581 -15.40 -15.39 -10.69
C PHE A 581 -13.99 -15.37 -10.09
N GLY A 582 -13.27 -16.49 -10.18
CA GLY A 582 -11.96 -16.66 -9.56
C GLY A 582 -10.93 -15.59 -9.89
N ILE A 583 -9.94 -15.43 -9.01
CA ILE A 583 -8.72 -14.64 -9.26
C ILE A 583 -7.55 -15.51 -9.75
N VAL A 584 -7.60 -16.81 -9.51
CA VAL A 584 -6.82 -17.82 -10.24
C VAL A 584 -7.74 -18.70 -11.09
N ARG A 585 -7.22 -19.30 -12.16
CA ARG A 585 -7.99 -20.22 -13.02
C ARG A 585 -8.07 -21.62 -12.40
N LEU A 586 -8.83 -22.51 -13.04
CA LEU A 586 -9.02 -23.90 -12.59
C LEU A 586 -7.70 -24.68 -12.45
N ASP A 587 -6.65 -24.32 -13.21
CA ASP A 587 -5.28 -24.87 -13.11
C ASP A 587 -4.39 -24.18 -12.06
N LEU A 588 -4.96 -23.25 -11.29
CA LEU A 588 -4.30 -22.32 -10.36
C LEU A 588 -3.35 -21.29 -11.02
N SER A 589 -3.40 -21.08 -12.34
CA SER A 589 -2.67 -19.98 -12.99
C SER A 589 -3.33 -18.61 -12.70
N PRO A 590 -2.56 -17.53 -12.48
CA PRO A 590 -3.11 -16.27 -11.99
C PRO A 590 -3.75 -15.44 -13.10
N LYS A 591 -4.93 -14.89 -12.81
CA LYS A 591 -5.53 -13.78 -13.57
C LYS A 591 -4.94 -12.46 -13.03
N PRO A 592 -4.90 -11.36 -13.79
CA PRO A 592 -4.50 -10.03 -13.33
C PRO A 592 -5.10 -9.60 -11.98
N ALA A 593 -6.30 -10.07 -11.62
CA ALA A 593 -6.90 -9.83 -10.31
C ALA A 593 -6.05 -10.36 -9.14
N TYR A 594 -5.35 -11.49 -9.30
CA TYR A 594 -4.47 -12.04 -8.26
C TYR A 594 -3.23 -11.16 -7.98
N THR A 595 -2.58 -10.64 -9.03
CA THR A 595 -1.41 -9.77 -8.87
C THR A 595 -1.79 -8.38 -8.37
N ALA A 596 -2.92 -7.84 -8.84
CA ALA A 596 -3.50 -6.59 -8.34
C ALA A 596 -3.92 -6.69 -6.87
N TYR A 597 -4.54 -7.79 -6.44
CA TYR A 597 -4.90 -8.03 -5.04
C TYR A 597 -3.62 -8.20 -4.18
N ALA A 598 -2.62 -8.95 -4.65
CA ALA A 598 -1.35 -9.08 -3.94
C ALA A 598 -0.68 -7.71 -3.70
N ASN A 599 -0.63 -6.84 -4.72
CA ASN A 599 -0.11 -5.48 -4.58
C ASN A 599 -0.99 -4.62 -3.65
N LEU A 600 -2.32 -4.64 -3.78
CA LEU A 600 -3.25 -3.94 -2.88
C LEU A 600 -2.93 -4.19 -1.39
N VAL A 601 -2.74 -5.46 -1.00
CA VAL A 601 -2.36 -5.81 0.38
C VAL A 601 -0.96 -5.27 0.75
N ARG A 602 0.00 -5.29 -0.17
CA ARG A 602 1.37 -4.76 0.07
C ARG A 602 1.44 -3.24 0.11
N GLN A 603 0.45 -2.54 -0.46
CA GLN A 603 0.35 -1.09 -0.46
C GLN A 603 -0.43 -0.59 0.76
N ILE A 604 -1.69 -1.00 0.93
CA ILE A 604 -2.57 -0.47 2.00
C ILE A 604 -2.83 -1.45 3.15
N GLY A 605 -2.38 -2.71 3.07
CA GLY A 605 -2.53 -3.84 4.00
C GLY A 605 -3.06 -3.56 5.42
N ALA A 606 -2.15 -3.48 6.38
CA ALA A 606 -2.44 -3.04 7.76
C ALA A 606 -2.51 -1.49 7.91
N GLY A 607 -2.66 -0.78 6.79
CA GLY A 607 -2.99 0.64 6.75
C GLY A 607 -4.49 0.86 6.90
N HIS A 608 -4.88 2.13 7.00
CA HIS A 608 -6.25 2.52 7.23
C HIS A 608 -6.58 3.82 6.49
N TYR A 609 -7.82 3.96 6.03
CA TYR A 609 -8.31 5.19 5.42
C TYR A 609 -8.28 6.39 6.39
N VAL A 610 -7.93 7.55 5.85
CA VAL A 610 -7.78 8.84 6.56
C VAL A 610 -8.76 9.88 6.05
N GLY A 611 -8.99 9.90 4.74
CA GLY A 611 -9.83 10.87 4.05
C GLY A 611 -9.51 10.92 2.55
N ASP A 612 -10.23 11.75 1.81
CA ASP A 612 -10.06 11.96 0.37
C ASP A 612 -9.21 13.21 0.06
N LEU A 613 -8.75 13.35 -1.18
CA LEU A 613 -8.31 14.63 -1.73
C LEU A 613 -9.31 15.16 -2.75
N SER A 614 -9.66 16.44 -2.60
CA SER A 614 -10.46 17.19 -3.58
C SER A 614 -9.69 17.35 -4.90
N LEU A 615 -9.97 16.47 -5.86
CA LEU A 615 -9.33 16.38 -7.17
C LEU A 615 -10.28 16.80 -8.31
N PRO A 616 -9.79 16.95 -9.56
CA PRO A 616 -10.64 17.29 -10.71
C PRO A 616 -11.76 16.27 -10.97
N GLU A 617 -12.88 16.75 -11.51
CA GLU A 617 -14.08 15.94 -11.76
C GLU A 617 -13.78 14.67 -12.57
N GLY A 618 -14.18 13.51 -12.01
CA GLY A 618 -13.94 12.18 -12.58
C GLY A 618 -12.65 11.50 -12.11
N VAL A 619 -11.92 12.08 -11.15
CA VAL A 619 -10.75 11.48 -10.50
C VAL A 619 -11.06 11.20 -9.03
N ARG A 620 -10.67 10.01 -8.55
CA ARG A 620 -10.68 9.60 -7.13
C ARG A 620 -9.29 9.73 -6.54
N GLY A 621 -9.21 9.98 -5.24
CA GLY A 621 -7.96 10.16 -4.51
C GLY A 621 -8.12 9.86 -3.03
N GLU A 622 -8.14 8.58 -2.68
CA GLU A 622 -8.34 8.11 -1.31
C GLU A 622 -6.98 8.04 -0.59
N VAL A 623 -6.87 8.61 0.61
CA VAL A 623 -5.62 8.62 1.39
C VAL A 623 -5.68 7.59 2.51
N PHE A 624 -4.67 6.73 2.57
CA PHE A 624 -4.45 5.74 3.60
C PHE A 624 -3.18 6.07 4.40
N ALA A 625 -3.22 5.85 5.71
CA ALA A 625 -2.05 5.90 6.60
C ALA A 625 -1.56 4.47 6.87
N ARG A 626 -0.26 4.21 6.67
CA ARG A 626 0.41 2.95 7.04
C ARG A 626 1.79 3.27 7.58
N ARG A 627 2.17 2.68 8.72
CA ARG A 627 3.46 2.88 9.42
C ARG A 627 3.87 4.34 9.73
N GLY A 628 2.95 5.30 9.59
CA GLY A 628 3.19 6.75 9.76
C GLY A 628 3.31 7.52 8.43
N GLU A 629 3.26 6.82 7.30
CA GLU A 629 3.41 7.37 5.96
C GLU A 629 2.05 7.57 5.27
N ALA A 630 2.06 8.44 4.25
CA ALA A 630 0.88 8.83 3.48
C ALA A 630 0.86 8.10 2.13
N ILE A 631 -0.18 7.29 1.91
CA ILE A 631 -0.39 6.54 0.67
C ILE A 631 -1.65 7.07 0.00
N LEU A 632 -1.50 7.85 -1.06
CA LEU A 632 -2.62 8.35 -1.87
C LEU A 632 -2.89 7.37 -3.00
N VAL A 633 -4.11 6.87 -3.11
CA VAL A 633 -4.53 5.92 -4.16
C VAL A 633 -5.41 6.64 -5.17
N LEU A 634 -4.94 6.70 -6.43
CA LEU A 634 -5.56 7.46 -7.52
C LEU A 634 -6.13 6.53 -8.58
N TRP A 635 -7.37 6.78 -9.01
CA TRP A 635 -7.95 6.21 -10.23
C TRP A 635 -8.96 7.15 -10.88
N ALA A 636 -9.31 6.87 -12.13
CA ALA A 636 -10.31 7.61 -12.89
C ALA A 636 -10.95 6.69 -13.94
N THR A 637 -12.26 6.77 -14.16
CA THR A 637 -12.98 5.92 -15.13
C THR A 637 -12.59 6.18 -16.60
N SER A 638 -11.79 7.22 -16.84
CA SER A 638 -11.19 7.61 -18.12
C SER A 638 -9.82 8.24 -17.84
N ALA A 639 -8.88 8.19 -18.80
CA ALA A 639 -7.56 8.79 -18.61
C ALA A 639 -7.65 10.33 -18.41
N ARG A 640 -7.06 10.85 -17.33
CA ARG A 640 -7.01 12.28 -16.96
C ARG A 640 -5.58 12.69 -16.60
N GLN A 641 -5.25 13.97 -16.82
CA GLN A 641 -4.06 14.58 -16.24
C GLN A 641 -4.42 15.19 -14.88
N VAL A 642 -3.58 14.93 -13.88
CA VAL A 642 -3.71 15.40 -12.50
C VAL A 642 -2.40 16.06 -12.10
N SER A 643 -2.46 17.20 -11.40
CA SER A 643 -1.28 17.87 -10.87
C SER A 643 -1.34 17.85 -9.34
N LEU A 644 -0.47 17.06 -8.71
CA LEU A 644 -0.37 16.96 -7.26
C LEU A 644 0.65 17.97 -6.73
N ARG A 645 0.24 18.87 -5.84
CA ARG A 645 1.16 19.73 -5.12
C ARG A 645 1.83 18.98 -3.97
N THR A 646 3.15 19.14 -3.83
CA THR A 646 3.94 18.53 -2.76
C THR A 646 5.21 19.35 -2.49
N SER A 647 5.76 19.23 -1.29
CA SER A 647 7.08 19.76 -0.92
C SER A 647 8.22 18.75 -1.11
N ALA A 648 7.93 17.53 -1.56
CA ALA A 648 8.94 16.55 -1.93
C ALA A 648 9.60 16.93 -3.28
N SER A 649 10.83 16.46 -3.51
CA SER A 649 11.54 16.63 -4.80
C SER A 649 11.16 15.58 -5.84
N ARG A 650 10.64 14.43 -5.39
CA ARG A 650 10.13 13.31 -6.20
C ARG A 650 8.94 12.67 -5.48
N LEU A 651 8.12 11.93 -6.22
CA LEU A 651 7.10 11.02 -5.70
C LEU A 651 7.36 9.61 -6.22
N GLU A 652 7.25 8.63 -5.34
CA GLU A 652 7.36 7.21 -5.67
C GLU A 652 5.96 6.71 -6.01
N VAL A 653 5.75 6.27 -7.27
CA VAL A 653 4.44 5.88 -7.78
C VAL A 653 4.44 4.43 -8.22
N TYR A 654 3.56 3.62 -7.65
CA TYR A 654 3.38 2.21 -8.00
C TYR A 654 2.14 2.02 -8.87
N ASP A 655 2.25 1.23 -9.93
CA ASP A 655 1.09 0.79 -10.72
C ASP A 655 0.23 -0.26 -9.97
N ILE A 656 -0.81 -0.76 -10.64
CA ILE A 656 -1.74 -1.75 -10.10
C ILE A 656 -1.07 -3.08 -9.70
N ASP A 657 0.06 -3.45 -10.30
CA ASP A 657 0.83 -4.68 -9.98
C ASP A 657 2.03 -4.44 -9.05
N GLY A 658 2.33 -3.18 -8.72
CA GLY A 658 3.41 -2.80 -7.82
C GLY A 658 4.74 -2.48 -8.53
N ASN A 659 4.70 -2.17 -9.82
CA ASN A 659 5.85 -1.63 -10.54
C ASN A 659 6.07 -0.17 -10.17
N GLU A 660 7.27 0.14 -9.69
CA GLU A 660 7.67 1.47 -9.22
C GLU A 660 8.10 2.38 -10.38
N ARG A 661 7.77 3.67 -10.27
CA ARG A 661 8.40 4.75 -11.04
C ARG A 661 8.62 5.97 -10.14
N ASP A 662 9.82 6.55 -10.21
CA ASP A 662 10.06 7.91 -9.74
C ASP A 662 9.31 8.90 -10.65
N VAL A 663 8.60 9.86 -10.04
CA VAL A 663 7.99 11.01 -10.72
C VAL A 663 8.59 12.29 -10.15
N PRO A 664 9.26 13.14 -10.96
CA PRO A 664 9.85 14.38 -10.48
C PRO A 664 8.77 15.41 -10.10
N VAL A 665 9.11 16.30 -9.17
CA VAL A 665 8.25 17.41 -8.71
C VAL A 665 8.80 18.73 -9.24
N ASP A 666 8.29 19.17 -10.39
CA ASP A 666 8.70 20.42 -11.02
C ASP A 666 7.92 21.61 -10.42
N GLY A 667 8.63 22.59 -9.85
CA GLY A 667 8.01 23.80 -9.29
C GLY A 667 7.03 23.54 -8.14
N GLY A 668 7.21 22.46 -7.39
CA GLY A 668 6.32 22.05 -6.29
C GLY A 668 5.06 21.29 -6.74
N SER A 669 5.02 20.79 -7.99
CA SER A 669 3.91 19.96 -8.48
C SER A 669 4.40 18.78 -9.33
N ALA A 670 3.83 17.59 -9.11
CA ALA A 670 4.02 16.41 -9.95
C ALA A 670 2.84 16.26 -10.93
N SER A 671 3.11 15.91 -12.19
CA SER A 671 2.07 15.64 -13.20
C SER A 671 1.87 14.14 -13.37
N LEU A 672 0.65 13.66 -13.19
CA LEU A 672 0.28 12.24 -13.27
C LEU A 672 -0.83 12.02 -14.31
N THR A 673 -0.63 11.02 -15.16
CA THR A 673 -1.71 10.46 -15.98
C THR A 673 -2.44 9.41 -15.16
N VAL A 674 -3.63 9.72 -14.65
CA VAL A 674 -4.47 8.81 -13.86
C VAL A 674 -5.51 8.16 -14.76
N GLY A 675 -5.80 6.87 -14.58
CA GLY A 675 -6.74 6.11 -15.43
C GLY A 675 -7.47 5.00 -14.67
N PRO A 676 -8.08 4.02 -15.38
CA PRO A 676 -8.90 2.99 -14.76
C PRO A 676 -8.14 2.03 -13.86
N ASP A 677 -6.85 1.79 -14.15
CA ASP A 677 -5.90 1.09 -13.27
C ASP A 677 -5.53 2.00 -12.09
N PRO A 678 -5.83 1.61 -10.84
CA PRO A 678 -5.45 2.40 -9.67
C PRO A 678 -3.94 2.38 -9.45
N MET A 679 -3.40 3.52 -8.99
CA MET A 679 -1.98 3.69 -8.66
C MET A 679 -1.78 4.26 -7.27
N TYR A 680 -0.68 3.89 -6.63
CA TYR A 680 -0.36 4.23 -5.24
C TYR A 680 0.79 5.22 -5.22
N VAL A 681 0.61 6.37 -4.58
CA VAL A 681 1.56 7.48 -4.56
C VAL A 681 2.09 7.67 -3.13
N HIS A 682 3.40 7.54 -2.98
CA HIS A 682 4.18 7.69 -1.74
C HIS A 682 5.07 8.94 -1.82
N GLY A 683 5.84 9.22 -0.77
CA GLY A 683 6.72 10.40 -0.69
C GLY A 683 6.00 11.74 -0.49
N LEU A 684 4.66 11.75 -0.43
CA LEU A 684 3.82 12.97 -0.32
C LEU A 684 3.98 13.76 0.99
N GLY A 685 4.60 13.17 2.01
CA GLY A 685 4.79 13.76 3.32
C GLY A 685 3.50 13.91 4.15
N ALA A 686 3.66 14.24 5.43
CA ALA A 686 2.56 14.33 6.40
C ALA A 686 1.48 15.37 6.03
N GLY A 687 1.78 16.34 5.16
CA GLY A 687 0.83 17.37 4.73
C GLY A 687 -0.43 16.79 4.06
N VAL A 688 -0.30 15.68 3.33
CA VAL A 688 -1.44 15.02 2.66
C VAL A 688 -2.34 14.28 3.64
N LEU A 689 -1.79 13.63 4.67
CA LEU A 689 -2.60 13.05 5.76
C LEU A 689 -3.47 14.12 6.41
N LEU A 690 -2.87 15.28 6.70
CA LEU A 690 -3.55 16.39 7.35
C LEU A 690 -4.63 17.01 6.47
N GLN A 691 -4.37 17.18 5.17
CA GLN A 691 -5.39 17.69 4.23
C GLN A 691 -6.58 16.73 4.09
N ALA A 692 -6.31 15.43 3.91
CA ALA A 692 -7.36 14.42 3.77
C ALA A 692 -8.21 14.30 5.04
N ALA A 693 -7.56 14.25 6.20
CA ALA A 693 -8.20 14.22 7.51
C ALA A 693 -9.08 15.45 7.81
N ALA A 694 -8.81 16.59 7.15
CA ALA A 694 -9.61 17.80 7.23
C ALA A 694 -10.74 17.85 6.19
N ASN A 695 -10.54 17.33 4.97
CA ASN A 695 -11.60 17.21 3.97
C ASN A 695 -12.76 16.36 4.54
N THR A 696 -12.45 15.22 5.18
CA THR A 696 -13.45 14.37 5.82
C THR A 696 -14.04 14.98 7.10
N PHE A 697 -13.31 15.88 7.79
CA PHE A 697 -13.91 16.69 8.86
C PHE A 697 -14.95 17.68 8.29
N GLU A 698 -14.65 18.36 7.19
CA GLU A 698 -15.61 19.26 6.52
C GLU A 698 -16.77 18.53 5.85
N GLU A 699 -16.61 17.31 5.30
CA GLU A 699 -17.74 16.46 4.87
C GLU A 699 -18.71 16.24 6.03
N ALA A 700 -18.20 15.80 7.18
CA ALA A 700 -19.00 15.53 8.37
C ALA A 700 -19.64 16.82 8.93
N LEU A 701 -18.96 17.95 8.80
CA LEU A 701 -19.47 19.27 9.18
C LEU A 701 -20.58 19.76 8.24
N ALA A 702 -20.42 19.55 6.93
CA ALA A 702 -21.40 19.89 5.90
C ALA A 702 -22.67 19.03 6.03
N ALA A 703 -22.52 17.74 6.35
CA ALA A 703 -23.64 16.86 6.69
C ALA A 703 -24.43 17.42 7.89
N ALA A 704 -23.75 17.76 9.00
CA ALA A 704 -24.39 18.37 10.17
C ALA A 704 -25.07 19.71 9.86
N ARG A 705 -24.46 20.58 9.04
CA ARG A 705 -25.03 21.87 8.59
C ARG A 705 -26.26 21.72 7.68
N LEU A 706 -26.28 20.73 6.78
CA LEU A 706 -27.44 20.46 5.92
C LEU A 706 -28.66 20.10 6.77
N ASP A 707 -28.43 19.28 7.78
CA ASP A 707 -29.46 18.77 8.70
C ASP A 707 -29.96 19.89 9.63
N LEU A 708 -29.07 20.77 10.14
CA LEU A 708 -29.36 21.91 11.06
C LEU A 708 -30.44 22.91 10.60
N ARG A 709 -30.79 22.91 9.32
CA ARG A 709 -31.72 23.85 8.71
C ARG A 709 -33.09 23.84 9.39
N GLY A 710 -33.46 25.00 9.95
CA GLY A 710 -34.79 25.26 10.52
C GLY A 710 -34.93 24.95 12.02
N ARG A 711 -33.86 24.61 12.74
CA ARG A 711 -33.88 24.51 14.21
C ARG A 711 -33.53 25.84 14.87
N GLU A 712 -34.21 26.17 15.97
CA GLU A 712 -34.10 27.48 16.65
C GLU A 712 -32.70 27.77 17.22
N PHE A 713 -32.01 26.73 17.72
CA PHE A 713 -30.63 26.80 18.23
C PHE A 713 -29.55 26.67 17.15
N ALA A 714 -29.91 26.46 15.87
CA ALA A 714 -28.94 26.17 14.82
C ALA A 714 -27.86 27.26 14.65
N PRO A 715 -28.18 28.57 14.61
CA PRO A 715 -27.17 29.60 14.32
C PRO A 715 -26.03 29.67 15.36
N GLU A 716 -26.31 29.32 16.62
CA GLU A 716 -25.29 29.34 17.67
C GLU A 716 -24.36 28.12 17.59
N VAL A 717 -24.93 26.94 17.30
CA VAL A 717 -24.18 25.71 17.03
C VAL A 717 -23.35 25.86 15.74
N GLU A 718 -23.94 26.33 14.65
CA GLU A 718 -23.27 26.60 13.37
C GLU A 718 -22.06 27.52 13.57
N SER A 719 -22.19 28.58 14.38
CA SER A 719 -21.10 29.50 14.67
C SER A 719 -19.92 28.86 15.44
N HIS A 720 -20.18 27.88 16.32
CA HIS A 720 -19.11 27.10 16.95
C HIS A 720 -18.48 26.08 15.99
N LEU A 721 -19.28 25.47 15.11
CA LEU A 721 -18.78 24.58 14.05
C LEU A 721 -17.90 25.33 13.04
N GLU A 722 -18.26 26.57 12.66
CA GLU A 722 -17.41 27.47 11.87
C GLU A 722 -16.10 27.81 12.58
N ARG A 723 -16.12 28.12 13.88
CA ARG A 723 -14.87 28.35 14.63
C ARG A 723 -13.98 27.11 14.73
N ALA A 724 -14.56 25.91 14.85
CA ALA A 724 -13.80 24.67 14.82
C ALA A 724 -13.16 24.45 13.43
N SER A 725 -13.93 24.63 12.36
CA SER A 725 -13.49 24.62 10.96
C SER A 725 -12.30 25.54 10.71
N SER A 726 -12.45 26.84 10.98
CA SER A 726 -11.37 27.82 10.78
C SER A 726 -10.12 27.56 11.64
N ARG A 727 -10.25 26.88 12.79
CA ARG A 727 -9.09 26.45 13.59
C ARG A 727 -8.39 25.23 12.99
N VAL A 728 -9.13 24.28 12.42
CA VAL A 728 -8.54 23.20 11.62
C VAL A 728 -7.82 23.79 10.41
N GLU A 729 -8.44 24.67 9.63
CA GLU A 729 -7.79 25.37 8.50
C GLU A 729 -6.52 26.13 8.92
N HIS A 730 -6.56 26.84 10.06
CA HIS A 730 -5.39 27.54 10.60
C HIS A 730 -4.27 26.56 11.00
N TYR A 731 -4.61 25.40 11.57
CA TYR A 731 -3.66 24.32 11.86
C TYR A 731 -3.07 23.70 10.57
N LEU A 732 -3.87 23.49 9.52
CA LEU A 732 -3.38 22.97 8.24
C LEU A 732 -2.35 23.90 7.59
N THR A 733 -2.54 25.20 7.74
CA THR A 733 -1.71 26.24 7.13
C THR A 733 -0.48 26.60 7.97
N HIS A 734 -0.62 26.69 9.30
CA HIS A 734 0.43 27.19 10.20
C HIS A 734 1.03 26.12 11.15
N ARG A 735 0.54 24.88 11.11
CA ARG A 735 0.99 23.73 11.92
C ARG A 735 1.00 23.95 13.45
N SER A 736 0.24 24.94 13.92
CA SER A 736 0.15 25.39 15.33
C SER A 736 -0.66 24.41 16.21
N PRO A 737 -0.06 23.65 17.14
CA PRO A 737 -0.79 22.67 17.96
C PRO A 737 -1.86 23.31 18.86
N GLY A 738 -1.70 24.60 19.20
CA GLY A 738 -2.69 25.35 19.97
C GLY A 738 -4.02 25.54 19.23
N ASP A 739 -4.02 25.53 17.89
CA ASP A 739 -5.24 25.64 17.10
C ASP A 739 -6.04 24.33 17.08
N LEU A 740 -5.38 23.16 17.11
CA LEU A 740 -6.05 21.87 17.27
C LEU A 740 -6.77 21.78 18.62
N VAL A 741 -6.10 22.20 19.70
CA VAL A 741 -6.69 22.30 21.05
C VAL A 741 -7.86 23.30 21.08
N ALA A 742 -7.74 24.43 20.37
CA ALA A 742 -8.82 25.40 20.25
C ALA A 742 -10.02 24.86 19.45
N ALA A 743 -9.79 24.12 18.35
CA ALA A 743 -10.84 23.49 17.56
C ALA A 743 -11.65 22.48 18.40
N LEU A 744 -10.96 21.60 19.14
CA LEU A 744 -11.59 20.68 20.09
C LEU A 744 -12.42 21.42 21.15
N GLY A 745 -11.92 22.56 21.65
CA GLY A 745 -12.65 23.42 22.58
C GLY A 745 -13.91 24.08 21.99
N GLU A 746 -13.92 24.38 20.69
CA GLU A 746 -15.12 24.90 19.99
C GLU A 746 -16.15 23.79 19.74
N LEU A 747 -15.72 22.57 19.41
CA LEU A 747 -16.60 21.40 19.33
C LEU A 747 -17.22 21.05 20.70
N ASP A 748 -16.45 21.18 21.78
CA ASP A 748 -16.93 20.98 23.16
C ASP A 748 -18.01 22.02 23.54
N ARG A 749 -17.85 23.27 23.08
CA ARG A 749 -18.85 24.35 23.23
C ARG A 749 -20.11 24.11 22.39
N ALA A 750 -19.97 23.71 21.13
CA ALA A 750 -21.10 23.30 20.28
C ALA A 750 -21.92 22.18 20.92
N ARG A 751 -21.24 21.18 21.50
CA ARG A 751 -21.88 20.09 22.28
C ARG A 751 -22.64 20.63 23.50
N GLY A 752 -22.07 21.59 24.24
CA GLY A 752 -22.71 22.19 25.42
C GLY A 752 -24.05 22.85 25.10
N ILE A 753 -24.06 23.80 24.16
CA ILE A 753 -25.27 24.52 23.72
C ILE A 753 -26.35 23.55 23.21
N TRP A 754 -25.94 22.49 22.51
CA TRP A 754 -26.85 21.43 22.07
C TRP A 754 -27.41 20.58 23.22
N ILE A 755 -26.62 20.24 24.25
CA ILE A 755 -27.10 19.49 25.43
C ILE A 755 -28.25 20.23 26.10
N ASP A 756 -28.08 21.52 26.36
CA ASP A 756 -29.08 22.36 27.03
C ASP A 756 -30.33 22.59 26.14
N SER A 757 -30.15 22.68 24.81
CA SER A 757 -31.23 22.89 23.85
C SER A 757 -32.03 21.62 23.51
N ALA A 758 -31.44 20.43 23.65
CA ALA A 758 -32.03 19.17 23.18
C ALA A 758 -33.21 18.64 24.04
N HIS A 759 -33.60 19.34 25.10
CA HIS A 759 -34.73 18.95 25.96
C HIS A 759 -36.12 19.18 25.32
N THR A 760 -36.23 19.87 24.19
CA THR A 760 -37.53 20.38 23.67
C THR A 760 -37.99 19.82 22.32
N ALA A 761 -37.11 19.22 21.50
CA ALA A 761 -37.46 18.79 20.13
C ALA A 761 -36.85 17.43 19.75
N GLY A 762 -37.71 16.47 19.40
CA GLY A 762 -37.31 15.14 18.93
C GLY A 762 -36.63 15.11 17.56
N GLY A 763 -36.05 13.95 17.22
CA GLY A 763 -35.30 13.70 15.99
C GLY A 763 -34.02 12.90 16.26
N ASP A 764 -33.80 11.83 15.48
CA ASP A 764 -32.93 10.72 15.89
C ASP A 764 -31.70 10.51 14.98
N ALA A 765 -31.85 10.52 13.65
CA ALA A 765 -30.76 10.33 12.66
C ALA A 765 -29.53 11.23 12.90
N TRP A 766 -29.85 12.43 13.35
CA TRP A 766 -29.01 13.55 13.73
C TRP A 766 -27.86 13.33 14.72
N ARG A 767 -27.91 12.24 15.49
CA ARG A 767 -27.00 12.04 16.63
C ARG A 767 -25.66 11.43 16.23
N SER A 768 -25.59 10.78 15.06
CA SER A 768 -24.35 10.21 14.53
C SER A 768 -23.42 11.28 13.93
N ALA A 769 -23.95 12.28 13.23
CA ALA A 769 -23.14 13.28 12.53
C ALA A 769 -22.19 14.06 13.46
N LEU A 770 -22.70 14.64 14.55
CA LEU A 770 -21.88 15.38 15.53
C LEU A 770 -20.91 14.47 16.30
N VAL A 771 -21.26 13.20 16.55
CA VAL A 771 -20.35 12.22 17.14
C VAL A 771 -19.24 11.86 16.15
N ASN A 772 -19.55 11.74 14.85
CA ASN A 772 -18.57 11.46 13.81
C ASN A 772 -17.64 12.66 13.60
N VAL A 773 -18.14 13.90 13.57
CA VAL A 773 -17.31 15.13 13.56
C VAL A 773 -16.33 15.13 14.75
N TYR A 774 -16.80 14.83 15.97
CA TYR A 774 -15.95 14.78 17.17
C TYR A 774 -14.96 13.61 17.14
N SER A 775 -15.37 12.44 16.62
CA SER A 775 -14.52 11.25 16.52
C SER A 775 -13.47 11.37 15.43
N LEU A 776 -13.81 12.00 14.28
CA LEU A 776 -12.87 12.41 13.24
C LEU A 776 -11.93 13.47 13.80
N ALA A 777 -12.41 14.58 14.37
CA ALA A 777 -11.53 15.60 14.96
C ALA A 777 -10.53 15.02 15.98
N ARG A 778 -10.93 14.03 16.78
CA ARG A 778 -10.04 13.34 17.73
C ARG A 778 -9.14 12.27 17.10
N ALA A 779 -9.60 11.56 16.07
CA ALA A 779 -8.79 10.56 15.34
C ALA A 779 -7.80 11.22 14.37
N SER A 780 -8.26 12.17 13.56
CA SER A 780 -7.47 13.12 12.78
C SER A 780 -6.50 13.89 13.68
N GLY A 781 -6.94 14.34 14.87
CA GLY A 781 -6.08 14.94 15.89
C GLY A 781 -4.99 13.99 16.38
N ALA A 782 -5.32 12.74 16.73
CA ALA A 782 -4.34 11.74 17.14
C ALA A 782 -3.39 11.31 16.01
N LEU A 783 -3.86 11.26 14.75
CA LEU A 783 -3.03 10.99 13.57
C LEU A 783 -2.11 12.18 13.24
N ALA A 784 -2.60 13.41 13.43
CA ALA A 784 -1.83 14.63 13.33
C ALA A 784 -0.76 14.71 14.43
N ASP A 785 -1.14 14.39 15.68
CA ASP A 785 -0.23 14.29 16.81
C ASP A 785 0.77 13.14 16.62
N MET A 786 0.42 12.02 15.98
CA MET A 786 1.38 10.98 15.58
C MET A 786 2.37 11.49 14.52
N ALA A 787 1.87 12.17 13.48
CA ALA A 787 2.69 12.77 12.44
C ALA A 787 3.59 13.90 12.98
N TYR A 788 3.19 14.58 14.05
CA TYR A 788 3.97 15.61 14.75
C TYR A 788 4.91 15.01 15.82
N ALA A 789 4.50 13.95 16.50
CA ALA A 789 5.29 13.22 17.49
C ALA A 789 6.44 12.43 16.88
N SER A 790 6.38 12.12 15.58
CA SER A 790 7.56 11.69 14.81
C SER A 790 8.75 12.66 14.98
N ARG A 791 8.48 13.98 15.07
CA ARG A 791 9.44 15.03 15.40
C ARG A 791 9.53 15.33 16.89
N ALA A 792 8.42 15.26 17.65
CA ALA A 792 8.38 15.67 19.06
C ALA A 792 8.80 14.57 20.07
N ARG A 793 9.06 13.33 19.62
CA ARG A 793 9.51 12.17 20.44
C ARG A 793 10.69 12.48 21.38
N GLY A 794 11.56 13.44 21.02
CA GLY A 794 12.71 13.84 21.84
C GLY A 794 12.44 14.80 23.01
N GLN A 795 11.34 15.58 23.01
CA GLN A 795 11.16 16.67 23.99
C GLN A 795 10.13 16.37 25.10
N ALA A 796 8.97 15.79 24.76
CA ALA A 796 7.84 15.70 25.68
C ALA A 796 8.10 14.85 26.95
N LEU A 797 8.97 13.83 26.86
CA LEU A 797 9.30 12.94 27.98
C LEU A 797 10.44 13.43 28.89
N ILE A 798 11.12 14.52 28.51
CA ILE A 798 12.27 15.09 29.25
C ILE A 798 11.94 16.49 29.82
N GLY A 799 10.91 17.15 29.27
CA GLY A 799 10.64 18.59 29.42
C GLY A 799 10.05 19.15 30.72
N GLN A 800 9.93 18.39 31.84
CA GLN A 800 9.59 19.00 33.16
C GLN A 800 10.32 18.35 34.35
N GLY A 801 11.48 18.91 34.71
CA GLY A 801 12.28 18.49 35.86
C GLY A 801 11.84 19.08 37.21
N SER A 802 10.68 18.68 37.77
CA SER A 802 10.37 18.97 39.20
C SER A 802 9.39 18.02 39.90
N GLY A 803 9.66 16.71 39.83
CA GLY A 803 9.24 15.76 40.88
C GLY A 803 7.97 14.94 40.62
N LYS A 804 8.08 13.63 40.92
CA LYS A 804 7.03 12.61 40.85
C LYS A 804 6.33 12.46 39.49
N ILE A 805 6.88 11.58 38.67
CA ILE A 805 6.01 10.69 37.87
C ILE A 805 5.19 9.87 38.88
N THR A 806 3.88 10.10 38.95
CA THR A 806 2.97 9.22 39.69
C THR A 806 2.89 7.88 38.97
N ALA A 807 3.05 6.78 39.72
CA ALA A 807 2.86 5.44 39.17
C ALA A 807 1.46 5.31 38.58
N LEU A 808 1.38 4.83 37.32
CA LEU A 808 0.11 4.53 36.67
C LEU A 808 -0.62 3.39 37.43
N PRO A 809 -1.97 3.36 37.41
CA PRO A 809 -2.73 2.31 38.07
C PRO A 809 -2.42 0.94 37.46
N SER A 810 -2.45 -0.09 38.30
CA SER A 810 -2.15 -1.48 37.92
C SER A 810 -3.17 -2.02 36.93
N GLY A 811 -2.78 -2.16 35.66
CA GLY A 811 -3.61 -2.76 34.60
C GLY A 811 -3.58 -2.04 33.25
N ALA A 812 -3.08 -0.81 33.18
CA ALA A 812 -2.94 -0.05 31.93
C ALA A 812 -1.85 -0.63 31.01
N ASP A 813 -2.09 -0.66 29.69
CA ASP A 813 -1.02 -0.97 28.72
C ASP A 813 -0.20 0.28 28.43
N ALA A 814 0.72 0.56 29.35
CA ALA A 814 1.65 1.68 29.27
C ALA A 814 2.61 1.64 28.07
N SER A 815 2.51 0.66 27.16
CA SER A 815 3.27 0.63 25.91
C SER A 815 2.67 1.51 24.80
N ARG A 816 1.37 1.82 24.83
CA ARG A 816 0.68 2.63 23.81
C ARG A 816 -0.11 3.78 24.44
N PRO A 817 0.56 4.85 24.92
CA PRO A 817 -0.04 5.89 25.74
C PRO A 817 -1.19 6.67 25.07
N HIS A 818 -1.18 6.89 23.76
CA HIS A 818 -2.28 7.60 23.08
C HIS A 818 -3.52 6.71 22.97
N ALA A 819 -3.33 5.42 22.66
CA ALA A 819 -4.39 4.42 22.66
C ALA A 819 -5.01 4.20 24.05
N GLU A 820 -4.17 4.13 25.09
CA GLU A 820 -4.58 3.99 26.49
C GLU A 820 -5.33 5.25 26.99
N ALA A 821 -4.90 6.46 26.63
CA ALA A 821 -5.64 7.69 26.98
C ALA A 821 -7.05 7.72 26.36
N LEU A 822 -7.19 7.29 25.10
CA LEU A 822 -8.48 7.11 24.44
C LEU A 822 -9.32 6.00 25.09
N TRP A 823 -8.68 4.92 25.55
CA TRP A 823 -9.34 3.81 26.25
C TRP A 823 -9.89 4.23 27.62
N GLN A 824 -9.16 5.05 28.37
CA GLN A 824 -9.59 5.54 29.69
C GLN A 824 -10.81 6.46 29.57
N ASP A 825 -10.83 7.38 28.61
CA ASP A 825 -12.03 8.18 28.30
C ASP A 825 -13.20 7.32 27.82
N ALA A 826 -12.94 6.36 26.92
CA ALA A 826 -13.95 5.42 26.45
C ALA A 826 -14.60 4.66 27.61
N SER A 827 -13.78 4.15 28.52
CA SER A 827 -14.20 3.42 29.71
C SER A 827 -15.05 4.29 30.62
N ARG A 828 -14.63 5.54 30.87
CA ARG A 828 -15.37 6.53 31.65
C ARG A 828 -16.77 6.79 31.06
N TYR A 829 -16.89 7.07 29.76
CA TYR A 829 -18.20 7.27 29.13
C TYR A 829 -19.06 5.99 29.10
N LEU A 830 -18.46 4.81 28.96
CA LEU A 830 -19.16 3.52 29.07
C LEU A 830 -19.62 3.19 30.50
N GLU A 831 -19.06 3.84 31.53
CA GLU A 831 -19.47 3.72 32.93
C GLU A 831 -20.55 4.75 33.28
N GLU A 832 -20.36 6.03 32.92
CA GLU A 832 -21.39 7.09 32.95
C GLU A 832 -22.71 6.61 32.28
N SER A 833 -22.59 5.92 31.14
CA SER A 833 -23.71 5.28 30.42
C SER A 833 -24.51 4.25 31.23
N ARG A 834 -23.88 3.56 32.18
CA ARG A 834 -24.54 2.53 33.01
C ARG A 834 -25.30 3.18 34.15
N GLU A 835 -24.71 4.18 34.79
CA GLU A 835 -25.31 4.92 35.90
C GLU A 835 -26.53 5.74 35.46
N MET A 836 -26.41 6.46 34.34
CA MET A 836 -27.48 7.30 33.81
C MET A 836 -28.70 6.50 33.30
N ARG A 837 -28.54 5.19 33.02
CA ARG A 837 -29.50 4.38 32.23
C ARG A 837 -30.91 4.26 32.79
N GLN A 838 -31.11 4.52 34.08
CA GLN A 838 -32.42 4.53 34.74
C GLN A 838 -32.95 5.95 35.02
N GLN A 839 -32.13 6.98 34.86
CA GLN A 839 -32.44 8.37 35.24
C GLN A 839 -32.66 9.24 33.99
N ASP A 840 -31.74 9.16 33.04
CA ASP A 840 -31.86 9.75 31.70
C ASP A 840 -31.35 8.71 30.67
N PRO A 841 -32.26 7.94 30.05
CA PRO A 841 -31.91 6.97 29.01
C PRO A 841 -31.26 7.59 27.77
N VAL A 842 -31.46 8.89 27.51
CA VAL A 842 -30.90 9.60 26.35
C VAL A 842 -29.46 10.01 26.64
N ALA A 843 -29.18 10.58 27.82
CA ALA A 843 -27.80 10.80 28.28
C ALA A 843 -27.02 9.47 28.38
N ALA A 844 -27.65 8.42 28.90
CA ALA A 844 -27.07 7.08 28.96
C ALA A 844 -26.72 6.50 27.57
N TRP A 845 -27.57 6.72 26.57
CA TRP A 845 -27.30 6.34 25.18
C TRP A 845 -26.21 7.20 24.55
N ARG A 846 -26.19 8.52 24.78
CA ARG A 846 -25.13 9.44 24.31
C ARG A 846 -23.75 9.02 24.83
N ALA A 847 -23.65 8.74 26.13
CA ALA A 847 -22.42 8.25 26.76
C ALA A 847 -22.05 6.83 26.27
N ALA A 848 -23.04 5.97 25.98
CA ALA A 848 -22.78 4.65 25.36
C ALA A 848 -22.17 4.78 23.96
N VAL A 849 -22.69 5.70 23.15
CA VAL A 849 -22.21 5.98 21.79
C VAL A 849 -20.81 6.58 21.84
N LEU A 850 -20.61 7.67 22.58
CA LEU A 850 -19.29 8.32 22.69
C LEU A 850 -18.23 7.35 23.26
N GLY A 851 -18.57 6.57 24.28
CA GLY A 851 -17.71 5.54 24.83
C GLY A 851 -17.35 4.44 23.82
N ARG A 852 -18.28 4.02 22.96
CA ARG A 852 -17.99 3.08 21.86
C ARG A 852 -17.13 3.71 20.76
N SER A 853 -17.40 4.95 20.35
CA SER A 853 -16.62 5.64 19.31
C SER A 853 -15.18 5.88 19.78
N LEU A 854 -14.99 6.27 21.05
CA LEU A 854 -13.66 6.41 21.64
C LEU A 854 -12.97 5.06 21.87
N ALA A 855 -13.70 3.98 22.18
CA ALA A 855 -13.13 2.63 22.22
C ALA A 855 -12.65 2.17 20.83
N ARG A 856 -13.37 2.52 19.75
CA ARG A 856 -12.93 2.25 18.38
C ARG A 856 -11.72 3.11 17.98
N ALA A 857 -11.72 4.40 18.31
CA ALA A 857 -10.59 5.29 18.07
C ALA A 857 -9.33 4.83 18.83
N SER A 858 -9.49 4.43 20.10
CA SER A 858 -8.47 3.76 20.90
C SER A 858 -7.95 2.51 20.20
N GLN A 859 -8.84 1.59 19.79
CA GLN A 859 -8.47 0.38 19.06
C GLN A 859 -7.84 0.64 17.69
N GLN A 860 -8.06 1.80 17.06
CA GLN A 860 -7.36 2.21 15.85
C GLN A 860 -5.96 2.73 16.20
N VAL A 861 -5.83 3.69 17.12
CA VAL A 861 -4.53 4.20 17.60
C VAL A 861 -3.64 3.06 18.13
N TYR A 862 -4.21 2.09 18.85
CA TYR A 862 -3.52 0.89 19.34
C TYR A 862 -2.88 0.04 18.21
N ARG A 863 -3.35 0.14 16.96
CA ARG A 863 -2.76 -0.59 15.82
C ARG A 863 -1.52 0.12 15.29
N TYR A 864 -1.56 1.44 15.11
CA TYR A 864 -0.46 2.21 14.53
C TYR A 864 0.61 2.63 15.55
N GLU A 865 0.23 2.90 16.81
CA GLU A 865 1.14 3.38 17.84
C GLU A 865 2.13 2.28 18.19
N GLU A 866 3.38 2.38 17.74
CA GLU A 866 4.45 1.44 18.10
C GLU A 866 4.50 1.23 19.63
N PRO A 867 4.48 0.00 20.15
CA PRO A 867 4.54 -0.23 21.58
C PRO A 867 5.92 0.15 22.11
N VAL A 868 6.00 1.12 23.01
CA VAL A 868 7.23 1.59 23.65
C VAL A 868 7.26 1.09 25.09
N TYR A 869 8.19 0.21 25.46
CA TYR A 869 8.23 -0.37 26.81
C TYR A 869 9.19 0.41 27.74
N PRO A 870 8.73 1.36 28.57
CA PRO A 870 9.60 2.27 29.34
C PRO A 870 10.45 1.58 30.43
N TRP A 871 10.33 0.26 30.59
CA TRP A 871 11.01 -0.55 31.59
C TRP A 871 12.40 -1.04 31.17
N VAL A 872 12.77 -0.91 29.90
CA VAL A 872 14.18 -0.97 29.46
C VAL A 872 14.45 0.33 28.71
N TYR A 873 15.52 1.05 29.04
CA TYR A 873 15.83 2.33 28.39
C TYR A 873 17.31 2.50 28.06
N LEU A 874 17.57 3.33 27.06
CA LEU A 874 18.89 3.75 26.63
C LEU A 874 19.22 5.15 27.15
N SER A 875 20.49 5.40 27.44
CA SER A 875 21.04 6.75 27.54
C SER A 875 22.48 6.80 27.06
N THR A 876 22.91 7.94 26.54
CA THR A 876 24.32 8.25 26.25
C THR A 876 24.69 9.54 26.99
N PRO A 877 25.96 9.79 27.35
CA PRO A 877 26.40 11.15 27.64
C PRO A 877 26.46 12.03 26.38
N ASP A 878 26.67 11.43 25.19
CA ASP A 878 27.15 12.12 23.99
C ASP A 878 26.05 12.27 22.92
N TYR A 879 24.95 12.94 23.27
CA TYR A 879 23.83 13.21 22.34
C TYR A 879 24.18 14.14 21.18
N ASN A 880 25.26 14.91 21.30
CA ASN A 880 25.77 15.82 20.27
C ASN A 880 27.27 15.55 20.13
N LEU A 881 27.66 14.80 19.11
CA LEU A 881 29.05 14.54 18.76
C LEU A 881 29.56 15.59 17.78
N SER A 882 30.85 15.89 17.84
CA SER A 882 31.56 16.46 16.69
C SER A 882 32.91 15.81 16.53
N ALA A 883 33.23 15.43 15.29
CA ALA A 883 34.46 14.75 14.91
C ALA A 883 35.05 15.40 13.66
N VAL A 884 36.34 15.19 13.44
CA VAL A 884 36.97 15.48 12.15
C VAL A 884 36.80 14.26 11.25
N VAL A 885 36.65 14.48 9.93
CA VAL A 885 36.55 13.40 8.94
C VAL A 885 37.75 12.44 9.09
N GLY A 886 37.47 11.18 9.43
CA GLY A 886 38.47 10.14 9.71
C GLY A 886 38.83 9.93 11.20
N GLU A 887 38.40 10.81 12.11
CA GLU A 887 38.79 10.82 13.54
C GLU A 887 37.57 10.68 14.49
N LEU A 888 36.60 9.80 14.19
CA LEU A 888 35.44 9.58 15.06
C LEU A 888 35.80 8.83 16.37
N PRO A 889 35.36 9.33 17.55
CA PRO A 889 35.45 8.58 18.80
C PRO A 889 34.41 7.43 18.85
N PRO A 890 34.59 6.43 19.74
CA PRO A 890 33.51 5.53 20.12
C PRO A 890 32.36 6.29 20.78
N LEU A 891 31.14 5.75 20.66
CA LEU A 891 29.92 6.32 21.20
C LEU A 891 29.38 5.43 22.34
N PRO A 892 29.53 5.82 23.61
CA PRO A 892 29.11 5.02 24.76
C PRO A 892 27.59 5.07 24.95
N VAL A 893 26.95 3.90 24.95
CA VAL A 893 25.49 3.75 25.15
C VAL A 893 25.21 2.85 26.33
N THR A 894 24.50 3.37 27.32
CA THR A 894 24.09 2.64 28.53
C THR A 894 22.68 2.10 28.37
N VAL A 895 22.56 0.77 28.42
CA VAL A 895 21.28 0.06 28.51
C VAL A 895 20.96 -0.17 29.98
N HIS A 896 19.75 0.19 30.42
CA HIS A 896 19.26 -0.05 31.78
C HIS A 896 17.99 -0.90 31.77
N ASN A 897 18.01 -1.99 32.54
CA ASN A 897 16.84 -2.81 32.80
C ASN A 897 16.17 -2.40 34.12
N ALA A 898 15.00 -1.77 34.06
CA ALA A 898 14.20 -1.39 35.21
C ALA A 898 13.15 -2.45 35.62
N LEU A 899 13.10 -3.61 34.96
CA LEU A 899 12.25 -4.74 35.37
C LEU A 899 12.81 -5.50 36.58
N ASP A 900 11.93 -6.26 37.23
CA ASP A 900 12.24 -7.22 38.30
C ASP A 900 12.80 -8.57 37.78
N ARG A 901 12.84 -8.75 36.46
CA ARG A 901 13.36 -9.93 35.75
C ARG A 901 14.53 -9.58 34.83
N SER A 902 15.38 -10.56 34.53
CA SER A 902 16.44 -10.41 33.54
C SER A 902 15.88 -10.23 32.12
N VAL A 903 16.62 -9.52 31.26
CA VAL A 903 16.26 -9.28 29.85
C VAL A 903 17.44 -9.60 28.92
N ALA A 904 17.14 -9.89 27.65
CA ALA A 904 18.10 -9.85 26.56
C ALA A 904 17.62 -8.75 25.59
N PHE A 905 18.40 -7.69 25.45
CA PHE A 905 18.07 -6.50 24.66
C PHE A 905 19.01 -6.42 23.45
N ASP A 906 18.46 -6.49 22.24
CA ASP A 906 19.22 -6.39 21.00
C ASP A 906 19.44 -4.91 20.65
N LEU A 907 20.65 -4.40 20.89
CA LEU A 907 21.03 -3.01 20.66
C LEU A 907 21.28 -2.77 19.17
N THR A 908 20.44 -1.95 18.53
CA THR A 908 20.48 -1.68 17.08
C THR A 908 20.86 -0.24 16.80
N VAL A 909 21.64 -0.01 15.74
CA VAL A 909 22.05 1.33 15.30
C VAL A 909 21.60 1.51 13.86
N ASP A 910 20.96 2.64 13.59
CA ASP A 910 20.63 3.13 12.27
C ASP A 910 21.54 4.33 11.96
N ALA A 911 22.21 4.29 10.81
CA ALA A 911 23.28 5.21 10.43
C ALA A 911 23.24 5.42 8.90
N PRO A 912 23.79 6.53 8.37
CA PRO A 912 23.65 6.87 6.96
C PRO A 912 24.19 5.77 6.02
N LEU A 913 23.52 5.58 4.88
CA LEU A 913 23.81 4.48 3.95
C LEU A 913 25.30 4.47 3.54
N GLY A 914 25.95 3.32 3.71
CA GLY A 914 27.37 3.12 3.40
C GLY A 914 28.35 3.39 4.56
N TRP A 915 27.86 3.74 5.76
CA TRP A 915 28.69 3.83 6.97
C TRP A 915 28.79 2.47 7.67
N ASP A 916 30.01 2.08 8.09
CA ASP A 916 30.25 0.84 8.82
C ASP A 916 29.89 1.00 10.31
N VAL A 917 29.25 -0.01 10.91
CA VAL A 917 28.88 -0.03 12.33
C VAL A 917 29.42 -1.28 13.05
N ALA A 918 29.98 -1.09 14.24
CA ALA A 918 30.40 -2.17 15.14
C ALA A 918 30.01 -1.89 16.60
N GLY A 919 29.89 -2.96 17.41
CA GLY A 919 29.51 -2.90 18.83
C GLY A 919 28.01 -3.09 19.12
N ALA A 920 27.16 -3.06 18.10
CA ALA A 920 25.74 -3.40 18.17
C ALA A 920 25.50 -4.91 18.45
N GLY A 921 24.31 -5.26 18.95
CA GLY A 921 23.85 -6.64 19.19
C GLY A 921 23.31 -6.91 20.60
N VAL A 922 23.12 -8.19 20.94
CA VAL A 922 22.39 -8.63 22.15
C VAL A 922 23.15 -8.39 23.46
N VAL A 923 22.53 -7.61 24.34
CA VAL A 923 22.98 -7.28 25.70
C VAL A 923 22.07 -7.95 26.74
N SER A 924 22.57 -8.99 27.43
CA SER A 924 21.82 -9.68 28.49
C SER A 924 22.02 -9.01 29.86
N LEU A 925 20.95 -8.50 30.48
CA LEU A 925 20.97 -7.72 31.73
C LEU A 925 20.18 -8.40 32.86
N ALA A 926 20.66 -8.30 34.09
CA ALA A 926 19.94 -8.69 35.31
C ALA A 926 18.89 -7.63 35.73
N PRO A 927 17.98 -7.93 36.69
CA PRO A 927 17.04 -6.94 37.24
C PRO A 927 17.77 -5.72 37.81
N GLY A 928 17.35 -4.51 37.43
CA GLY A 928 18.00 -3.26 37.86
C GLY A 928 19.40 -3.00 37.28
N GLU A 929 19.92 -3.84 36.37
CA GLU A 929 21.29 -3.70 35.85
C GLU A 929 21.41 -2.54 34.85
N ARG A 930 22.54 -1.83 34.91
CA ARG A 930 23.01 -0.89 33.89
C ARG A 930 24.29 -1.42 33.26
N ARG A 931 24.38 -1.41 31.93
CA ARG A 931 25.61 -1.75 31.21
C ARG A 931 25.84 -0.81 30.05
N THR A 932 27.04 -0.26 29.97
CA THR A 932 27.50 0.57 28.85
C THR A 932 28.13 -0.30 27.77
N VAL A 933 27.85 0.04 26.50
CA VAL A 933 28.37 -0.59 25.29
C VAL A 933 29.01 0.49 24.44
N GLU A 934 30.23 0.25 23.98
CA GLU A 934 30.96 1.17 23.10
C GLU A 934 30.60 0.88 21.64
N LEU A 935 29.79 1.74 21.03
CA LEU A 935 29.51 1.68 19.60
C LEU A 935 30.64 2.33 18.81
N ARG A 936 30.86 1.85 17.58
CA ARG A 936 31.71 2.51 16.59
C ARG A 936 30.91 2.66 15.30
N VAL A 937 30.92 3.87 14.76
CA VAL A 937 30.34 4.21 13.46
C VAL A 937 31.46 4.83 12.64
N VAL A 938 31.63 4.42 11.38
CA VAL A 938 32.75 4.84 10.54
C VAL A 938 32.22 5.29 9.17
N PRO A 939 32.43 6.56 8.78
CA PRO A 939 31.96 7.07 7.50
C PRO A 939 32.86 6.63 6.32
N PRO A 940 32.36 6.70 5.07
CA PRO A 940 33.16 6.62 3.86
C PRO A 940 34.32 7.62 3.81
N THR A 941 35.38 7.31 3.06
CA THR A 941 36.57 8.17 2.90
C THR A 941 36.32 9.47 2.14
N ASP A 942 35.21 9.54 1.42
CA ASP A 942 34.72 10.65 0.60
C ASP A 942 33.45 11.30 1.19
N VAL A 943 33.14 11.04 2.47
CA VAL A 943 32.02 11.65 3.19
C VAL A 943 32.10 13.17 3.16
N ALA A 944 30.95 13.84 3.02
CA ALA A 944 30.88 15.28 3.10
C ALA A 944 31.09 15.79 4.54
N VAL A 945 31.43 17.07 4.65
CA VAL A 945 31.44 17.85 5.89
C VAL A 945 30.01 18.31 6.18
N GLY A 946 29.62 18.32 7.47
CA GLY A 946 28.32 18.80 7.93
C GLY A 946 27.66 17.87 8.96
N SER A 947 26.39 18.17 9.26
CA SER A 947 25.59 17.46 10.26
C SER A 947 25.01 16.14 9.73
N TYR A 948 25.26 15.06 10.47
CA TYR A 948 24.66 13.73 10.28
C TYR A 948 23.87 13.32 11.51
N ARG A 949 22.97 12.35 11.38
CA ARG A 949 22.21 11.77 12.50
C ARG A 949 22.42 10.27 12.57
N ILE A 950 22.62 9.77 13.77
CA ILE A 950 22.72 8.35 14.10
C ILE A 950 21.62 8.04 15.11
N ALA A 951 20.74 7.08 14.81
CA ALA A 951 19.64 6.71 15.69
C ALA A 951 19.93 5.35 16.34
N ILE A 952 20.07 5.32 17.66
CA ILE A 952 20.38 4.10 18.40
C ILE A 952 19.13 3.65 19.17
N GLY A 953 18.63 2.48 18.82
CA GLY A 953 17.47 1.86 19.44
C GLY A 953 17.77 0.44 19.92
N GLY A 954 16.72 -0.35 20.09
CA GLY A 954 16.88 -1.78 20.28
C GLY A 954 15.57 -2.51 20.50
N ARG A 955 15.65 -3.85 20.43
CA ARG A 955 14.52 -4.76 20.53
C ARG A 955 14.61 -5.62 21.79
N TYR A 956 13.47 -5.88 22.42
CA TYR A 956 13.30 -6.90 23.45
C TYR A 956 12.23 -7.87 22.96
N ASP A 957 12.54 -9.16 22.96
CA ASP A 957 11.61 -10.22 22.50
C ASP A 957 11.06 -9.97 21.06
N GLY A 958 11.94 -9.46 20.18
CA GLY A 958 11.61 -9.08 18.80
C GLY A 958 10.93 -7.71 18.63
N VAL A 959 10.32 -7.16 19.68
CA VAL A 959 9.58 -5.90 19.65
C VAL A 959 10.50 -4.72 19.97
N LYS A 960 10.30 -3.57 19.29
CA LYS A 960 11.01 -2.31 19.56
C LYS A 960 10.76 -1.90 21.02
N ALA A 961 11.82 -1.85 21.82
CA ALA A 961 11.68 -1.68 23.27
C ALA A 961 11.74 -0.21 23.70
N VAL A 962 12.36 0.65 22.88
CA VAL A 962 12.67 2.05 23.21
C VAL A 962 12.32 2.99 22.05
N VAL A 963 12.04 4.25 22.37
CA VAL A 963 12.29 5.36 21.43
C VAL A 963 13.81 5.40 21.20
N PRO A 964 14.29 5.45 19.95
CA PRO A 964 15.73 5.54 19.70
C PRO A 964 16.29 6.85 20.29
N ILE A 965 17.49 6.78 20.85
CA ILE A 965 18.27 7.99 21.14
C ILE A 965 18.86 8.47 19.81
N GLU A 966 18.49 9.69 19.41
CA GLU A 966 19.12 10.37 18.28
C GLU A 966 20.42 11.03 18.77
N VAL A 967 21.49 10.81 18.04
CA VAL A 967 22.78 11.47 18.23
C VAL A 967 23.07 12.27 16.97
N ASP A 968 23.09 13.60 17.13
CA ASP A 968 23.51 14.51 16.07
C ASP A 968 25.05 14.53 16.04
N LEU A 969 25.64 14.35 14.87
CA LEU A 969 27.07 14.22 14.61
C LEU A 969 27.54 15.28 13.63
N GLU A 970 28.31 16.26 14.09
CA GLU A 970 28.88 17.30 13.25
C GLU A 970 30.27 16.89 12.72
N LEU A 971 30.36 16.48 11.45
CA LEU A 971 31.63 16.18 10.79
C LEU A 971 32.29 17.45 10.27
N ARG A 972 33.50 17.75 10.76
CA ARG A 972 34.29 18.93 10.39
C ARG A 972 35.49 18.57 9.49
N PRO A 973 35.96 19.51 8.64
CA PRO A 973 37.13 19.29 7.80
C PRO A 973 38.40 19.20 8.65
N ALA A 974 39.44 18.51 8.14
CA ALA A 974 40.75 18.46 8.80
C ALA A 974 41.53 19.80 8.72
N LEU A 975 41.16 20.68 7.77
CA LEU A 975 41.72 22.01 7.60
C LEU A 975 40.61 23.06 7.57
N GLU A 976 40.88 24.23 8.13
CA GLU A 976 40.15 25.48 7.84
C GLU A 976 40.97 26.28 6.82
N LEU A 977 40.31 26.82 5.80
CA LEU A 977 40.92 27.65 4.75
C LEU A 977 40.20 29.00 4.68
N GLU A 978 40.93 30.11 4.72
CA GLU A 978 40.38 31.46 4.84
C GLU A 978 41.18 32.44 3.98
N VAL A 979 40.52 33.14 3.05
CA VAL A 979 41.11 34.30 2.34
C VAL A 979 40.97 35.52 3.24
N LEU A 980 42.11 36.12 3.61
CA LEU A 980 42.13 37.26 4.52
C LEU A 980 41.75 38.56 3.78
N PRO A 981 40.95 39.45 4.41
CA PRO A 981 40.50 40.69 3.78
C PRO A 981 41.63 41.60 3.26
N LEU A 982 41.32 42.34 2.20
CA LEU A 982 42.16 43.41 1.66
C LEU A 982 41.85 44.76 2.33
N ARG A 983 42.79 45.71 2.20
CA ARG A 983 42.68 47.08 2.74
C ARG A 983 42.68 48.15 1.65
N GLU A 984 42.66 47.72 0.38
CA GLU A 984 42.75 48.53 -0.81
C GLU A 984 41.95 47.88 -1.96
N ARG A 985 41.60 48.68 -2.97
CA ARG A 985 41.03 48.18 -4.24
C ARG A 985 42.10 47.34 -4.96
N PRO A 986 41.80 46.11 -5.41
CA PRO A 986 42.83 45.19 -5.86
C PRO A 986 43.45 45.65 -7.18
N ALA A 987 44.78 45.52 -7.29
CA ALA A 987 45.57 45.87 -8.47
C ALA A 987 46.71 44.88 -8.69
N ALA A 988 47.45 45.04 -9.79
CA ALA A 988 48.72 44.33 -9.97
C ALA A 988 49.74 44.84 -8.93
N GLY A 989 50.32 43.94 -8.15
CA GLY A 989 51.16 44.22 -6.98
C GLY A 989 50.44 44.10 -5.62
N THR A 990 49.11 43.95 -5.59
CA THR A 990 48.37 43.69 -4.34
C THR A 990 48.66 42.27 -3.85
N GLU A 991 48.89 42.10 -2.54
CA GLU A 991 49.16 40.82 -1.89
C GLU A 991 47.86 40.14 -1.44
N LEU A 992 47.48 39.02 -2.07
CA LEU A 992 46.41 38.15 -1.61
C LEU A 992 46.96 37.20 -0.54
N ARG A 993 46.33 37.16 0.63
CA ARG A 993 46.77 36.34 1.78
C ARG A 993 45.73 35.31 2.15
N VAL A 994 46.16 34.07 2.38
CA VAL A 994 45.28 32.95 2.73
C VAL A 994 45.81 32.24 3.96
N ARG A 995 44.99 32.08 5.00
CA ARG A 995 45.27 31.28 6.19
C ARG A 995 44.87 29.82 5.96
N VAL A 996 45.76 28.91 6.33
CA VAL A 996 45.50 27.48 6.48
C VAL A 996 45.64 27.14 7.96
N ALA A 997 44.60 26.64 8.59
CA ALA A 997 44.64 26.16 9.98
C ALA A 997 44.33 24.67 10.06
N ASN A 998 44.97 23.97 11.01
CA ASN A 998 44.78 22.55 11.23
C ASN A 998 43.74 22.30 12.33
N ALA A 999 42.58 21.76 11.96
CA ALA A 999 41.49 21.43 12.88
C ALA A 999 41.53 19.96 13.38
N SER A 1000 42.39 19.11 12.79
CA SER A 1000 42.54 17.69 13.16
C SER A 1000 43.41 17.46 14.40
N ALA A 1001 43.26 16.31 15.05
CA ALA A 1001 44.08 15.91 16.21
C ALA A 1001 45.51 15.47 15.82
N HIS A 1002 45.87 15.53 14.55
CA HIS A 1002 47.15 15.08 13.99
C HIS A 1002 47.83 16.20 13.21
N ALA A 1003 49.16 16.16 13.06
CA ALA A 1003 49.89 17.21 12.35
C ALA A 1003 49.68 17.11 10.82
N GLN A 1004 49.38 18.22 10.16
CA GLN A 1004 49.05 18.26 8.72
C GLN A 1004 50.03 19.10 7.91
N SER A 1005 50.32 18.68 6.68
CA SER A 1005 51.17 19.40 5.71
C SER A 1005 50.75 19.12 4.28
N GLY A 1006 51.04 20.03 3.36
CA GLY A 1006 50.79 19.81 1.93
C GLY A 1006 50.97 21.06 1.09
N THR A 1007 50.17 21.20 0.03
CA THR A 1007 50.20 22.34 -0.90
C THR A 1007 48.84 23.04 -0.92
N LEU A 1008 48.85 24.36 -0.73
CA LEU A 1008 47.73 25.26 -1.01
C LEU A 1008 47.84 25.77 -2.45
N ALA A 1009 46.73 25.85 -3.17
CA ALA A 1009 46.63 26.43 -4.51
C ALA A 1009 45.42 27.37 -4.62
N LEU A 1010 45.53 28.36 -5.52
CA LEU A 1010 44.49 29.35 -5.80
C LEU A 1010 43.77 29.06 -7.13
N GLN A 1011 42.46 29.33 -7.16
CA GLN A 1011 41.62 29.39 -8.35
C GLN A 1011 41.00 30.81 -8.43
N LEU A 1012 41.70 31.71 -9.13
CA LEU A 1012 41.40 33.15 -9.16
C LEU A 1012 40.27 33.54 -10.16
N PRO A 1013 39.63 34.71 -9.97
CA PRO A 1013 38.61 35.25 -10.88
C PRO A 1013 39.04 35.36 -12.34
N ALA A 1014 38.07 35.37 -13.26
CA ALA A 1014 38.31 35.47 -14.70
C ALA A 1014 39.00 36.79 -15.11
N GLY A 1015 40.30 36.72 -15.41
CA GLY A 1015 41.15 37.88 -15.73
C GLY A 1015 42.07 38.32 -14.59
N TRP A 1016 42.14 37.57 -13.49
CA TRP A 1016 43.14 37.69 -12.44
C TRP A 1016 44.25 36.65 -12.63
N SER A 1017 45.45 36.93 -12.12
CA SER A 1017 46.55 35.96 -12.00
C SER A 1017 47.46 36.31 -10.83
N ALA A 1018 48.13 35.32 -10.23
CA ALA A 1018 49.11 35.52 -9.16
C ALA A 1018 50.44 34.80 -9.44
N SER A 1019 51.52 35.23 -8.79
CA SER A 1019 52.81 34.55 -8.81
C SER A 1019 53.42 34.47 -7.40
N PRO A 1020 53.64 33.26 -6.84
CA PRO A 1020 53.16 31.97 -7.34
C PRO A 1020 51.62 31.86 -7.31
N SER A 1021 51.06 30.78 -7.86
CA SER A 1021 49.63 30.43 -7.74
C SER A 1021 49.38 29.24 -6.79
N SER A 1022 50.44 28.65 -6.25
CA SER A 1022 50.40 27.59 -5.23
C SER A 1022 51.69 27.58 -4.41
N ALA A 1023 51.62 27.11 -3.16
CA ALA A 1023 52.74 27.07 -2.23
C ALA A 1023 52.57 25.96 -1.17
N ALA A 1024 53.67 25.47 -0.61
CA ALA A 1024 53.65 24.41 0.40
C ALA A 1024 53.49 24.97 1.83
N TYR A 1025 52.67 24.30 2.64
CA TYR A 1025 52.36 24.68 4.02
C TYR A 1025 52.66 23.55 5.02
N GLY A 1026 52.89 23.94 6.28
CA GLY A 1026 53.11 23.04 7.40
C GLY A 1026 54.53 22.41 7.45
N PRO A 1027 54.73 21.40 8.31
CA PRO A 1027 53.72 20.76 9.16
C PRO A 1027 53.14 21.70 10.22
N LEU A 1028 51.81 21.69 10.34
CA LEU A 1028 51.04 22.41 11.35
C LEU A 1028 50.61 21.42 12.44
N ALA A 1029 50.88 21.73 13.70
CA ALA A 1029 50.32 21.02 14.85
C ALA A 1029 48.79 21.21 14.95
N PRO A 1030 48.06 20.40 15.74
CA PRO A 1030 46.64 20.63 16.03
C PRO A 1030 46.38 22.03 16.59
N GLY A 1031 45.48 22.79 15.96
CA GLY A 1031 45.20 24.19 16.29
C GLY A 1031 46.23 25.21 15.79
N GLU A 1032 47.31 24.79 15.13
CA GLU A 1032 48.27 25.70 14.50
C GLU A 1032 47.77 26.18 13.13
N SER A 1033 48.18 27.39 12.74
CA SER A 1033 47.86 27.95 11.43
C SER A 1033 49.03 28.69 10.80
N GLN A 1034 49.03 28.74 9.46
CA GLN A 1034 50.02 29.45 8.66
C GLN A 1034 49.30 30.34 7.64
N THR A 1035 49.68 31.62 7.58
CA THR A 1035 49.27 32.51 6.48
C THR A 1035 50.25 32.38 5.32
N MET A 1036 49.72 32.33 4.10
CA MET A 1036 50.46 32.27 2.84
C MET A 1036 50.15 33.51 2.00
N SER A 1037 51.15 34.03 1.29
CA SER A 1037 51.04 35.24 0.46
C SER A 1037 51.21 34.92 -1.02
N PHE A 1038 50.41 35.57 -1.86
CA PHE A 1038 50.41 35.43 -3.32
C PHE A 1038 50.28 36.82 -3.97
N GLU A 1039 51.29 37.26 -4.72
CA GLU A 1039 51.27 38.58 -5.37
C GLU A 1039 50.41 38.54 -6.64
N LEU A 1040 49.39 39.41 -6.73
CA LEU A 1040 48.54 39.53 -7.91
C LEU A 1040 49.32 40.18 -9.06
N THR A 1041 49.49 39.45 -10.16
CA THR A 1041 50.23 39.90 -11.36
C THR A 1041 49.33 40.51 -12.43
N ALA A 1042 48.04 40.18 -12.41
CA ALA A 1042 47.00 40.84 -13.19
C ALA A 1042 45.70 40.86 -12.38
N VAL A 1043 44.91 41.92 -12.55
CA VAL A 1043 43.59 42.10 -11.92
C VAL A 1043 42.64 42.72 -12.94
N ARG A 1044 41.42 42.17 -13.01
CA ARG A 1044 40.29 42.76 -13.72
C ARG A 1044 39.26 43.24 -12.71
N GLN A 1045 38.87 44.52 -12.79
CA GLN A 1045 37.80 45.05 -11.92
C GLN A 1045 36.44 44.45 -12.30
N ALA A 1046 35.59 44.20 -11.31
CA ALA A 1046 34.20 43.80 -11.45
C ALA A 1046 33.26 44.96 -11.09
N ASP A 1047 31.99 44.86 -11.49
CA ASP A 1047 30.93 45.69 -10.90
C ASP A 1047 30.79 45.34 -9.40
N PHE A 1048 30.45 46.34 -8.57
CA PHE A 1048 30.34 46.24 -7.10
C PHE A 1048 31.59 45.79 -6.33
N ASN A 1049 32.65 45.37 -7.02
CA ASN A 1049 33.89 44.85 -6.43
C ASN A 1049 33.69 43.55 -5.64
N GLU A 1050 32.64 42.80 -5.99
CA GLU A 1050 32.41 41.43 -5.56
C GLU A 1050 33.32 40.50 -6.40
N TYR A 1051 34.13 39.65 -5.75
CA TYR A 1051 35.06 38.72 -6.42
C TYR A 1051 35.10 37.37 -5.69
N GLU A 1052 34.95 36.27 -6.41
CA GLU A 1052 35.09 34.91 -5.88
C GLU A 1052 36.53 34.38 -5.99
N VAL A 1053 37.10 33.93 -4.88
CA VAL A 1053 38.43 33.31 -4.81
C VAL A 1053 38.28 31.85 -4.38
N GLY A 1054 38.52 30.93 -5.30
CA GLY A 1054 38.68 29.52 -4.98
C GLY A 1054 40.03 29.24 -4.34
N ILE A 1055 40.04 28.36 -3.34
CA ILE A 1055 41.24 27.89 -2.63
C ILE A 1055 41.15 26.38 -2.39
N SER A 1056 42.27 25.67 -2.55
CA SER A 1056 42.32 24.22 -2.30
C SER A 1056 43.64 23.79 -1.68
N ALA A 1057 43.59 22.95 -0.64
CA ALA A 1057 44.75 22.47 0.12
C ALA A 1057 44.77 20.93 0.24
N THR A 1058 45.88 20.31 -0.15
CA THR A 1058 46.11 18.87 0.05
C THR A 1058 46.56 18.60 1.49
N TYR A 1059 46.08 17.53 2.13
CA TYR A 1059 46.53 17.08 3.46
C TYR A 1059 46.72 15.55 3.50
N THR A 1060 47.09 15.00 4.65
CA THR A 1060 47.54 13.60 4.80
C THR A 1060 46.52 12.56 4.30
N ALA A 1061 45.22 12.85 4.38
CA ALA A 1061 44.14 11.92 3.99
C ALA A 1061 43.33 12.37 2.75
N GLY A 1062 43.61 13.53 2.15
CA GLY A 1062 42.80 14.02 1.02
C GLY A 1062 43.07 15.46 0.61
N VAL A 1063 42.02 16.14 0.14
CA VAL A 1063 42.05 17.56 -0.27
C VAL A 1063 40.85 18.27 0.34
N VAL A 1064 41.06 19.46 0.91
CA VAL A 1064 39.98 20.40 1.28
C VAL A 1064 39.95 21.51 0.22
N SER A 1065 38.76 21.90 -0.21
CA SER A 1065 38.55 23.00 -1.16
C SER A 1065 37.41 23.90 -0.67
N ALA A 1066 37.54 25.19 -0.91
CA ALA A 1066 36.52 26.20 -0.64
C ALA A 1066 36.50 27.24 -1.78
N SER A 1067 35.39 27.99 -1.88
CA SER A 1067 35.34 29.28 -2.55
C SER A 1067 34.96 30.32 -1.51
N GLN A 1068 35.50 31.53 -1.64
CA GLN A 1068 35.21 32.61 -0.71
C GLN A 1068 35.13 33.94 -1.47
N ALA A 1069 34.10 34.73 -1.18
CA ALA A 1069 34.04 36.11 -1.58
C ALA A 1069 35.18 36.93 -0.96
N LEU A 1070 35.71 37.89 -1.72
CA LEU A 1070 36.84 38.72 -1.32
C LEU A 1070 36.37 39.95 -0.55
N ASP A 1071 36.71 39.99 0.73
CA ASP A 1071 36.30 41.03 1.67
C ASP A 1071 37.26 42.23 1.73
N PHE A 1072 36.73 43.41 2.08
CA PHE A 1072 37.48 44.66 2.13
C PHE A 1072 37.26 45.46 3.42
N LEU A 1073 38.35 45.74 4.14
CA LEU A 1073 38.39 46.56 5.35
C LEU A 1073 38.64 48.03 5.02
N ALA A 1074 37.85 48.56 4.09
CA ALA A 1074 38.08 49.87 3.47
C ALA A 1074 36.78 50.58 3.07
N ILE A 1075 36.72 51.88 3.34
CA ILE A 1075 35.53 52.73 3.14
C ILE A 1075 35.88 53.80 2.09
N PRO A 1076 35.51 53.63 0.81
CA PRO A 1076 35.81 54.62 -0.23
C PRO A 1076 34.97 55.89 -0.11
N ARG A 1077 35.56 57.02 -0.51
CA ARG A 1077 34.87 58.31 -0.50
C ARG A 1077 33.83 58.36 -1.63
N GLY A 1078 32.60 58.69 -1.29
CA GLY A 1078 31.46 58.61 -2.21
C GLY A 1078 30.17 59.16 -1.62
N ARG A 1079 29.16 59.31 -2.47
CA ARG A 1079 27.79 59.68 -2.07
C ARG A 1079 26.84 58.69 -2.72
N ALA A 1080 25.97 58.08 -1.92
CA ALA A 1080 24.85 57.29 -2.41
C ALA A 1080 23.54 58.08 -2.33
N ALA A 1081 22.56 57.64 -3.11
CA ALA A 1081 21.15 57.81 -2.79
C ALA A 1081 20.78 57.06 -1.48
N VAL A 1082 19.52 57.21 -1.07
CA VAL A 1082 18.91 56.41 0.01
C VAL A 1082 17.46 56.19 -0.44
N ASP A 1083 17.27 55.26 -1.38
CA ASP A 1083 16.00 54.97 -2.03
C ASP A 1083 15.73 53.46 -2.24
N GLY A 1084 16.76 52.61 -2.14
CA GLY A 1084 16.68 51.15 -2.22
C GLY A 1084 17.29 50.55 -3.48
N ASP A 1085 17.88 51.35 -4.38
CA ASP A 1085 18.63 50.86 -5.54
C ASP A 1085 20.15 51.03 -5.35
N LEU A 1086 20.85 49.91 -5.19
CA LEU A 1086 22.31 49.90 -5.03
C LEU A 1086 23.10 50.36 -6.28
N SER A 1087 22.46 50.79 -7.38
CA SER A 1087 23.12 51.01 -8.66
C SER A 1087 24.24 52.07 -8.67
N ASP A 1088 24.30 52.98 -7.69
CA ASP A 1088 25.39 53.95 -7.49
C ASP A 1088 26.51 53.48 -6.53
N TRP A 1089 26.29 52.42 -5.74
CA TRP A 1089 27.28 51.82 -4.81
C TRP A 1089 28.41 51.06 -5.51
N ARG A 1090 28.49 51.05 -6.84
CA ARG A 1090 29.51 50.34 -7.64
C ARG A 1090 30.97 50.66 -7.26
N ALA A 1091 31.20 51.81 -6.62
CA ALA A 1091 32.51 52.25 -6.14
C ALA A 1091 32.89 51.68 -4.75
N ALA A 1092 31.91 51.21 -3.97
CA ALA A 1092 32.08 50.62 -2.65
C ALA A 1092 32.94 49.35 -2.68
N LEU A 1093 33.46 48.97 -1.52
CA LEU A 1093 34.26 47.75 -1.35
C LEU A 1093 33.54 46.87 -0.30
N PRO A 1094 33.05 45.67 -0.68
CA PRO A 1094 32.12 44.91 0.15
C PRO A 1094 32.77 44.07 1.27
N ILE A 1095 31.95 43.68 2.24
CA ILE A 1095 32.16 42.51 3.11
C ILE A 1095 31.00 41.54 2.99
N HIS A 1096 31.28 40.24 3.10
CA HIS A 1096 30.30 39.18 2.88
C HIS A 1096 30.05 38.41 4.18
N LEU A 1097 28.77 38.20 4.49
CA LEU A 1097 28.27 37.42 5.62
C LEU A 1097 27.58 36.20 5.01
N ASP A 1098 28.40 35.18 4.72
CA ASP A 1098 28.07 34.07 3.81
C ASP A 1098 28.79 32.76 4.19
N ARG A 1099 29.48 32.72 5.34
CA ARG A 1099 30.22 31.56 5.85
C ARG A 1099 29.66 31.06 7.17
N ALA A 1100 29.65 29.73 7.36
CA ALA A 1100 29.25 29.10 8.62
C ALA A 1100 30.04 29.59 9.86
N SER A 1101 31.28 30.08 9.69
CA SER A 1101 32.10 30.67 10.75
C SER A 1101 31.62 32.04 11.26
N GLN A 1102 30.68 32.66 10.54
CA GLN A 1102 30.04 33.94 10.89
C GLN A 1102 28.66 33.74 11.55
N VAL A 1103 28.17 32.50 11.61
CA VAL A 1103 26.80 32.18 12.05
C VAL A 1103 26.77 31.92 13.55
N ALA A 1104 25.76 32.49 14.20
CA ALA A 1104 25.55 32.40 15.64
C ALA A 1104 24.10 31.99 15.95
N GLU A 1105 23.98 30.96 16.80
CA GLU A 1105 22.73 30.36 17.32
C GLU A 1105 21.74 29.76 16.29
N LYS A 1106 21.76 30.18 15.00
CA LYS A 1106 20.92 29.59 13.93
C LYS A 1106 21.42 28.18 13.56
N LYS A 1107 20.53 27.19 13.69
CA LYS A 1107 20.81 25.76 13.39
C LYS A 1107 20.36 25.38 11.98
N GLY A 1108 21.13 24.55 11.29
CA GLY A 1108 20.80 24.09 9.93
C GLY A 1108 20.95 25.15 8.85
N TRP A 1109 21.67 26.23 9.18
CA TRP A 1109 21.89 27.41 8.34
C TRP A 1109 22.40 27.07 6.93
N THR A 1110 21.95 27.85 5.95
CA THR A 1110 22.53 27.92 4.59
C THR A 1110 22.60 29.37 4.11
N PRO A 1111 23.42 29.71 3.09
CA PRO A 1111 23.44 31.07 2.52
C PRO A 1111 22.10 31.53 1.90
N GLN A 1112 21.23 30.59 1.51
CA GLN A 1112 19.88 30.88 0.99
C GLN A 1112 18.85 31.12 2.11
N ASP A 1113 19.18 30.66 3.31
CA ASP A 1113 18.37 30.75 4.53
C ASP A 1113 18.70 32.06 5.27
N LEU A 1114 19.99 32.41 5.40
CA LEU A 1114 20.44 33.75 5.82
C LEU A 1114 21.83 34.09 5.23
N SER A 1115 21.95 35.15 4.44
CA SER A 1115 23.25 35.74 4.08
C SER A 1115 23.15 37.24 3.80
N ALA A 1116 24.27 37.95 3.80
CA ALA A 1116 24.29 39.38 3.47
C ALA A 1116 25.58 39.85 2.80
N VAL A 1117 25.48 40.91 1.99
CA VAL A 1117 26.64 41.69 1.51
C VAL A 1117 26.52 43.11 2.03
N GLY A 1118 27.50 43.55 2.81
CA GLY A 1118 27.59 44.88 3.40
C GLY A 1118 28.51 45.81 2.60
N TYR A 1119 28.07 47.05 2.40
CA TYR A 1119 28.79 48.11 1.70
C TYR A 1119 28.88 49.35 2.58
N THR A 1120 30.01 50.07 2.50
CA THR A 1120 30.18 51.36 3.17
C THR A 1120 30.80 52.39 2.22
N MET A 1121 30.40 53.65 2.37
CA MET A 1121 31.01 54.82 1.71
C MET A 1121 30.98 56.02 2.67
N TRP A 1122 31.76 57.07 2.40
CA TRP A 1122 31.80 58.26 3.26
C TRP A 1122 31.94 59.58 2.48
N ASP A 1123 31.46 60.67 3.08
CA ASP A 1123 31.85 62.03 2.69
C ASP A 1123 31.99 62.94 3.92
N ASP A 1124 32.03 64.27 3.71
CA ASP A 1124 32.23 65.23 4.80
C ASP A 1124 30.98 65.41 5.71
N ASP A 1125 29.81 64.95 5.27
CA ASP A 1125 28.52 65.12 5.95
C ASP A 1125 27.99 63.80 6.54
N TYR A 1126 28.21 62.67 5.85
CA TYR A 1126 27.60 61.35 6.14
C TYR A 1126 28.58 60.17 6.08
N LEU A 1127 28.35 59.19 6.95
CA LEU A 1127 28.74 57.79 6.73
C LEU A 1127 27.55 57.07 6.09
N TYR A 1128 27.79 56.45 4.95
CA TYR A 1128 26.80 55.64 4.23
C TYR A 1128 27.03 54.17 4.52
N VAL A 1129 25.96 53.45 4.89
CA VAL A 1129 25.96 51.99 5.10
C VAL A 1129 24.81 51.39 4.29
N ALA A 1130 25.08 50.37 3.48
CA ALA A 1130 24.04 49.58 2.82
C ALA A 1130 24.28 48.09 2.99
N VAL A 1131 23.21 47.30 3.01
CA VAL A 1131 23.27 45.85 3.17
C VAL A 1131 22.24 45.19 2.26
N ARG A 1132 22.70 44.25 1.43
CA ARG A 1132 21.87 43.36 0.62
C ARG A 1132 21.75 42.04 1.37
N VAL A 1133 20.66 41.85 2.11
CA VAL A 1133 20.34 40.61 2.83
C VAL A 1133 19.58 39.67 1.90
N THR A 1134 19.88 38.36 1.95
CA THR A 1134 19.03 37.29 1.44
C THR A 1134 18.52 36.50 2.65
N ASP A 1135 17.22 36.46 2.86
CA ASP A 1135 16.59 35.65 3.92
C ASP A 1135 15.30 34.97 3.40
N ASN A 1136 15.02 33.79 3.91
CA ASN A 1136 13.92 32.93 3.49
C ASN A 1136 12.50 33.39 3.94
N ALA A 1137 12.37 34.16 5.03
CA ALA A 1137 11.15 34.19 5.87
C ALA A 1137 10.85 35.53 6.60
N PHE A 1138 11.05 36.68 5.96
CA PHE A 1138 10.93 38.01 6.59
C PHE A 1138 9.75 38.26 7.57
N ARG A 1139 10.10 38.56 8.82
CA ARG A 1139 9.24 38.72 10.00
C ARG A 1139 9.78 39.76 11.00
N GLN A 1140 9.77 41.03 10.61
CA GLN A 1140 9.98 42.13 11.58
C GLN A 1140 8.65 42.62 12.17
N THR A 1141 8.34 42.19 13.40
CA THR A 1141 7.12 42.59 14.15
C THR A 1141 7.40 43.46 15.39
N TYR A 1142 8.67 43.66 15.74
CA TYR A 1142 9.10 44.41 16.92
C TYR A 1142 9.31 45.90 16.60
N THR A 1143 9.42 46.74 17.63
CA THR A 1143 9.60 48.19 17.50
C THR A 1143 10.49 48.74 18.62
N GLY A 1144 11.11 49.91 18.39
CA GLY A 1144 11.98 50.56 19.37
C GLY A 1144 13.18 49.70 19.75
N GLY A 1145 13.47 49.59 21.06
CA GLY A 1145 14.62 48.84 21.56
C GLY A 1145 14.60 47.32 21.32
N ASP A 1146 13.45 46.74 20.98
CA ASP A 1146 13.26 45.30 20.77
C ASP A 1146 13.48 44.85 19.31
N VAL A 1147 13.81 45.74 18.37
CA VAL A 1147 13.89 45.41 16.92
C VAL A 1147 14.97 44.38 16.55
N TRP A 1148 15.90 44.08 17.46
CA TRP A 1148 16.88 42.99 17.31
C TRP A 1148 16.28 41.58 17.38
N ARG A 1149 15.01 41.46 17.82
CA ARG A 1149 14.30 40.19 18.04
C ARG A 1149 13.63 39.61 16.79
N GLY A 1150 13.64 40.35 15.70
CA GLY A 1150 13.23 39.95 14.36
C GLY A 1150 14.08 40.68 13.32
N ASP A 1151 13.76 40.54 12.04
CA ASP A 1151 14.77 40.78 11.00
C ASP A 1151 15.18 42.24 10.84
N GLY A 1152 16.49 42.43 10.73
CA GLY A 1152 17.09 43.75 10.65
C GLY A 1152 18.59 43.68 10.80
N VAL A 1153 19.24 44.69 10.24
CA VAL A 1153 20.69 44.88 10.32
C VAL A 1153 21.02 45.57 11.64
N GLN A 1154 22.08 45.10 12.31
CA GLN A 1154 22.76 45.84 13.36
C GLN A 1154 24.18 46.16 12.91
N PHE A 1155 24.69 47.35 13.22
CA PHE A 1155 26.10 47.68 13.02
C PHE A 1155 26.63 48.50 14.19
N ALA A 1156 27.93 48.40 14.43
CA ALA A 1156 28.60 49.10 15.51
C ALA A 1156 29.86 49.84 15.02
N ILE A 1157 30.17 50.95 15.70
CA ILE A 1157 31.29 51.83 15.36
C ILE A 1157 32.07 52.20 16.62
N ASP A 1158 33.34 51.81 16.65
CA ASP A 1158 34.41 52.29 17.54
C ASP A 1158 35.07 53.48 16.83
N ALA A 1159 34.72 54.70 17.25
CA ALA A 1159 34.97 55.93 16.49
C ALA A 1159 36.43 56.42 16.54
N LEU A 1160 37.21 55.98 17.53
CA LEU A 1160 38.65 56.22 17.65
C LEU A 1160 39.50 55.01 17.23
N ASN A 1161 38.87 53.88 16.86
CA ASN A 1161 39.52 52.58 16.66
C ASN A 1161 40.34 52.13 17.89
N ASN A 1162 39.81 52.39 19.09
CA ASN A 1162 40.49 52.32 20.37
C ASN A 1162 40.67 50.87 20.89
N LYS A 1163 39.84 49.93 20.40
CA LYS A 1163 39.86 48.50 20.77
C LYS A 1163 39.68 48.23 22.27
N SER A 1164 38.64 48.80 22.85
CA SER A 1164 38.18 48.53 24.22
C SER A 1164 37.66 47.09 24.41
N ASP A 1165 37.67 46.61 25.65
CA ASP A 1165 37.08 45.32 26.05
C ASP A 1165 35.54 45.35 26.15
N SER A 1166 34.93 46.53 26.08
CA SER A 1166 33.48 46.76 26.22
C SER A 1166 33.13 48.19 25.81
N TYR A 1167 31.96 48.43 25.20
CA TYR A 1167 31.52 49.77 24.75
C TYR A 1167 31.77 50.88 25.78
N ASP A 1168 32.51 51.91 25.37
CA ASP A 1168 32.85 53.08 26.19
C ASP A 1168 32.14 54.38 25.73
N SER A 1169 32.83 55.51 25.82
CA SER A 1169 32.33 56.83 25.46
C SER A 1169 32.40 57.17 23.97
N ASP A 1170 33.20 56.47 23.15
CA ASP A 1170 33.26 56.71 21.69
C ASP A 1170 32.62 55.61 20.81
N ASP A 1171 32.18 54.52 21.42
CA ASP A 1171 31.42 53.44 20.78
C ASP A 1171 29.94 53.78 20.53
N SER A 1172 29.38 53.29 19.42
CA SER A 1172 27.95 53.40 19.11
C SER A 1172 27.40 52.16 18.40
N GLU A 1173 26.10 51.87 18.62
CA GLU A 1173 25.42 50.67 18.12
C GLU A 1173 24.04 51.03 17.55
N TRP A 1174 23.79 50.55 16.32
CA TRP A 1174 22.74 51.03 15.43
C TRP A 1174 21.95 49.87 14.83
N GLY A 1175 20.64 50.06 14.66
CA GLY A 1175 19.73 49.10 14.03
C GLY A 1175 19.01 49.72 12.84
N LEU A 1176 19.05 49.05 11.69
CA LEU A 1176 18.27 49.38 10.49
C LEU A 1176 17.20 48.32 10.32
N THR A 1177 15.93 48.74 10.35
CA THR A 1177 14.79 47.82 10.46
C THR A 1177 13.58 48.33 9.70
N LEU A 1178 12.76 47.42 9.17
CA LEU A 1178 11.48 47.71 8.51
C LEU A 1178 10.34 47.24 9.43
N THR A 1179 9.91 48.14 10.32
CA THR A 1179 8.84 47.83 11.28
C THR A 1179 7.45 47.92 10.64
N PRO A 1180 6.38 47.44 11.30
CA PRO A 1180 5.00 47.67 10.86
C PRO A 1180 4.58 49.15 10.76
N ALA A 1181 5.37 50.08 11.32
CA ALA A 1181 5.19 51.53 11.19
C ALA A 1181 6.06 52.16 10.08
N GLY A 1182 6.81 51.34 9.32
CA GLY A 1182 7.77 51.75 8.30
C GLY A 1182 9.24 51.60 8.74
N PRO A 1183 10.19 52.01 7.88
CA PRO A 1183 11.62 51.99 8.18
C PRO A 1183 11.97 52.82 9.43
N GLN A 1184 12.86 52.31 10.28
CA GLN A 1184 13.36 53.00 11.47
C GLN A 1184 14.87 52.82 11.63
N VAL A 1185 15.57 53.90 12.00
CA VAL A 1185 16.96 53.88 12.50
C VAL A 1185 16.91 53.99 14.02
N TRP A 1186 17.20 52.88 14.70
CA TRP A 1186 17.33 52.87 16.15
C TRP A 1186 18.80 52.96 16.55
N ARG A 1187 19.11 53.68 17.64
CA ARG A 1187 20.44 53.68 18.25
C ARG A 1187 20.34 53.14 19.67
N TRP A 1188 20.93 51.97 19.92
CA TRP A 1188 20.99 51.38 21.25
C TRP A 1188 22.04 52.08 22.12
N TYR A 1189 23.25 52.30 21.60
CA TYR A 1189 24.35 52.98 22.29
C TYR A 1189 24.82 54.21 21.49
N GLY A 1190 25.01 55.33 22.19
CA GLY A 1190 25.32 56.63 21.59
C GLY A 1190 26.67 57.18 22.06
N SER A 1191 27.51 57.55 21.09
CA SER A 1191 28.89 57.98 21.31
C SER A 1191 29.02 59.48 21.56
N GLY A 1192 30.12 59.90 22.21
CA GLY A 1192 30.44 61.29 22.55
C GLY A 1192 29.36 62.03 23.33
N GLY A 1193 28.63 61.32 24.19
CA GLY A 1193 27.54 61.86 25.01
C GLY A 1193 26.19 62.02 24.28
N LEU A 1194 26.01 61.41 23.11
CA LEU A 1194 24.72 61.30 22.45
C LEU A 1194 23.80 60.28 23.15
N PRO A 1195 22.47 60.47 23.12
CA PRO A 1195 21.55 59.53 23.75
C PRO A 1195 21.50 58.19 23.01
N GLY A 1196 21.56 57.09 23.77
CA GLY A 1196 21.21 55.73 23.34
C GLY A 1196 19.78 55.34 23.74
N ASN A 1197 19.32 54.20 23.23
CA ASN A 1197 17.93 53.74 23.22
C ASN A 1197 16.94 54.80 22.70
N VAL A 1198 17.21 55.32 21.50
CA VAL A 1198 16.37 56.32 20.82
C VAL A 1198 16.21 56.03 19.32
N LEU A 1199 15.10 56.50 18.75
CA LEU A 1199 14.92 56.66 17.31
C LEU A 1199 15.74 57.87 16.83
N VAL A 1200 16.48 57.73 15.73
CA VAL A 1200 17.38 58.78 15.21
C VAL A 1200 16.79 59.39 13.92
N GLU A 1201 15.89 60.36 14.09
CA GLU A 1201 15.21 61.07 12.99
C GLU A 1201 16.14 61.92 12.10
N SER A 1202 17.39 62.14 12.52
CA SER A 1202 18.42 62.84 11.74
C SER A 1202 19.11 61.94 10.70
N ALA A 1203 19.00 60.61 10.83
CA ALA A 1203 19.48 59.65 9.85
C ALA A 1203 18.45 59.39 8.75
N ARG A 1204 18.91 59.04 7.55
CA ARG A 1204 18.05 58.60 6.44
C ARG A 1204 18.13 57.09 6.32
N LEU A 1205 17.01 56.44 6.00
CA LEU A 1205 16.92 55.00 5.77
C LEU A 1205 15.90 54.71 4.66
N SER A 1206 16.27 53.87 3.70
CA SER A 1206 15.34 53.13 2.83
C SER A 1206 15.49 51.64 3.09
N VAL A 1207 14.37 50.91 3.04
CA VAL A 1207 14.36 49.44 3.08
C VAL A 1207 13.40 48.92 2.04
N VAL A 1208 13.90 48.11 1.11
CA VAL A 1208 13.15 47.56 -0.02
C VAL A 1208 13.36 46.05 -0.06
N ARG A 1209 12.28 45.27 0.08
CA ARG A 1209 12.29 43.81 -0.09
C ARG A 1209 11.67 43.39 -1.42
N GLN A 1210 12.31 42.46 -2.11
CA GLN A 1210 11.83 41.79 -3.32
C GLN A 1210 12.11 40.29 -3.22
N GLY A 1211 11.06 39.48 -3.00
CA GLY A 1211 11.21 38.04 -2.82
C GLY A 1211 11.87 37.68 -1.49
N ASP A 1212 13.03 37.03 -1.58
CA ASP A 1212 13.96 36.67 -0.51
C ASP A 1212 14.97 37.80 -0.18
N GLN A 1213 15.21 38.74 -1.09
CA GLN A 1213 16.22 39.79 -0.88
C GLN A 1213 15.64 41.08 -0.27
N THR A 1214 16.27 41.56 0.81
CA THR A 1214 16.00 42.87 1.41
C THR A 1214 17.25 43.77 1.30
N VAL A 1215 17.11 44.91 0.64
CA VAL A 1215 18.11 45.97 0.59
C VAL A 1215 17.81 47.00 1.67
N TYR A 1216 18.77 47.24 2.56
CA TYR A 1216 18.79 48.35 3.51
C TYR A 1216 19.80 49.38 3.02
N GLU A 1217 19.44 50.66 3.01
CA GLU A 1217 20.36 51.77 2.75
C GLU A 1217 20.22 52.85 3.82
N ALA A 1218 21.32 53.29 4.41
CA ALA A 1218 21.31 54.35 5.42
C ALA A 1218 22.39 55.41 5.17
N ALA A 1219 22.04 56.67 5.44
CA ALA A 1219 22.99 57.78 5.54
C ALA A 1219 22.95 58.32 6.98
N ILE A 1220 24.00 58.03 7.75
CA ILE A 1220 24.17 58.41 9.14
C ILE A 1220 24.99 59.71 9.19
N PRO A 1221 24.47 60.82 9.76
CA PRO A 1221 25.24 62.06 9.84
C PRO A 1221 26.50 61.86 10.70
N ILE A 1222 27.66 62.36 10.26
CA ILE A 1222 28.89 62.29 11.06
C ILE A 1222 28.72 63.00 12.41
N SER A 1223 27.86 64.02 12.50
CA SER A 1223 27.50 64.69 13.76
C SER A 1223 26.83 63.80 14.82
N GLU A 1224 26.33 62.63 14.43
CA GLU A 1224 25.69 61.61 15.27
C GLU A 1224 26.63 60.45 15.66
N ILE A 1225 27.89 60.47 15.19
CA ILE A 1225 28.94 59.49 15.49
C ILE A 1225 30.13 60.26 16.09
N ARG A 1226 30.30 60.29 17.41
CA ARG A 1226 31.25 61.20 18.07
C ARG A 1226 32.33 60.46 18.85
N PRO A 1227 33.62 60.83 18.72
CA PRO A 1227 34.15 62.06 18.14
C PRO A 1227 34.71 61.86 16.71
N LEU A 1228 34.02 61.08 15.86
CA LEU A 1228 34.52 60.71 14.53
C LEU A 1228 34.81 61.94 13.66
N VAL A 1229 36.01 61.97 13.06
CA VAL A 1229 36.41 62.94 12.03
C VAL A 1229 36.98 62.17 10.84
N PRO A 1230 36.16 61.81 9.85
CA PRO A 1230 36.61 61.04 8.69
C PRO A 1230 37.69 61.78 7.90
N SER A 1231 38.72 61.05 7.49
CA SER A 1231 39.82 61.59 6.67
C SER A 1231 40.55 60.46 5.95
N PRO A 1232 41.13 60.68 4.75
CA PRO A 1232 41.78 59.60 4.00
C PRO A 1232 42.98 59.02 4.77
N GLY A 1233 43.01 57.70 4.93
CA GLY A 1233 43.96 56.97 5.77
C GLY A 1233 43.60 56.89 7.25
N GLY A 1234 42.54 57.59 7.70
CA GLY A 1234 41.95 57.39 9.02
C GLY A 1234 41.25 56.04 9.14
N GLN A 1235 41.06 55.56 10.37
CA GLN A 1235 40.45 54.25 10.66
C GLN A 1235 39.36 54.35 11.72
N ILE A 1236 38.38 53.45 11.62
CA ILE A 1236 37.38 53.16 12.65
C ILE A 1236 37.38 51.66 12.94
N GLY A 1237 36.93 51.26 14.13
CA GLY A 1237 36.43 49.90 14.31
C GLY A 1237 35.02 49.82 13.77
N PHE A 1238 34.74 48.83 12.93
CA PHE A 1238 33.40 48.60 12.38
C PHE A 1238 33.05 47.12 12.41
N ASP A 1239 31.80 46.82 12.69
CA ASP A 1239 31.25 45.47 12.77
C ASP A 1239 29.78 45.48 12.29
N LEU A 1240 29.33 44.35 11.74
CA LEU A 1240 28.05 44.23 11.03
C LEU A 1240 27.39 42.90 11.36
N LEU A 1241 26.09 42.91 11.60
CA LEU A 1241 25.30 41.75 12.02
C LEU A 1241 23.91 41.80 11.36
N VAL A 1242 23.34 40.65 11.04
CA VAL A 1242 21.96 40.54 10.52
C VAL A 1242 21.16 39.56 11.37
N ASN A 1243 20.01 40.02 11.88
CA ASN A 1243 19.06 39.22 12.66
C ASN A 1243 18.06 38.49 11.76
N ASP A 1244 17.50 37.41 12.32
CA ASP A 1244 16.73 36.39 11.61
C ASP A 1244 15.65 35.80 12.54
N ASP A 1245 14.38 35.75 12.11
CA ASP A 1245 13.21 35.19 12.85
C ASP A 1245 12.26 34.36 11.95
N ASP A 1246 12.56 33.07 11.81
CA ASP A 1246 11.75 32.07 11.08
C ASP A 1246 10.33 31.84 11.67
N GLY A 1247 9.94 32.48 12.79
CA GLY A 1247 8.56 32.38 13.31
C GLY A 1247 8.36 32.38 14.82
N SER A 1248 9.42 32.30 15.63
CA SER A 1248 9.35 32.19 17.10
C SER A 1248 9.95 33.37 17.88
N GLY A 1249 10.42 34.39 17.16
CA GLY A 1249 11.42 35.35 17.65
C GLY A 1249 12.82 34.81 17.36
N ARG A 1250 13.77 35.73 17.12
CA ARG A 1250 15.18 35.54 16.72
C ARG A 1250 15.68 34.08 16.73
N SER A 1251 15.67 33.43 15.57
CA SER A 1251 16.21 32.08 15.32
C SER A 1251 17.74 32.06 15.33
N GLY A 1252 18.39 33.20 15.06
CA GLY A 1252 19.81 33.42 15.28
C GLY A 1252 20.30 34.72 14.64
N TRP A 1253 21.56 34.74 14.24
CA TRP A 1253 22.14 35.83 13.45
C TRP A 1253 23.37 35.37 12.66
N ILE A 1254 23.80 36.21 11.73
CA ILE A 1254 25.13 36.13 11.10
C ILE A 1254 25.86 37.46 11.35
N GLU A 1255 27.12 37.43 11.75
CA GLU A 1255 27.93 38.62 12.08
C GLU A 1255 29.35 38.59 11.49
N TRP A 1256 29.86 39.76 11.12
CA TRP A 1256 31.18 39.93 10.51
C TRP A 1256 32.30 39.54 11.47
N THR A 1257 32.23 40.03 12.71
CA THR A 1257 33.01 39.52 13.85
C THR A 1257 32.07 39.23 15.03
N PRO A 1258 32.43 38.40 16.01
CA PRO A 1258 31.62 38.17 17.22
C PRO A 1258 31.65 39.37 18.21
N GLY A 1259 31.78 40.59 17.70
CA GLY A 1259 31.87 41.81 18.48
C GLY A 1259 30.52 42.31 18.98
N ILE A 1260 29.47 42.27 18.15
CA ILE A 1260 28.12 42.75 18.50
C ILE A 1260 27.34 41.71 19.30
N GLY A 1261 27.08 40.53 18.71
CA GLY A 1261 26.04 39.60 19.17
C GLY A 1261 26.33 38.96 20.52
N TYR A 1262 27.57 38.51 20.74
CA TYR A 1262 27.93 37.74 21.93
C TYR A 1262 28.39 38.56 23.15
N GLY A 1263 28.75 39.84 22.99
CA GLY A 1263 29.34 40.57 24.12
C GLY A 1263 29.56 42.08 24.03
N LYS A 1264 29.37 42.72 22.88
CA LYS A 1264 29.55 44.18 22.70
C LYS A 1264 30.99 44.63 23.02
N VAL A 1265 31.94 44.05 22.27
CA VAL A 1265 33.39 44.03 22.53
C VAL A 1265 34.19 44.67 21.37
N PRO A 1266 34.49 45.98 21.41
CA PRO A 1266 35.12 46.72 20.31
C PRO A 1266 36.49 46.21 19.85
N ARG A 1267 37.28 45.58 20.73
CA ARG A 1267 38.53 44.92 20.34
C ARG A 1267 38.37 43.75 19.37
N LEU A 1268 37.15 43.25 19.15
CA LEU A 1268 36.85 42.24 18.14
C LEU A 1268 36.51 42.87 16.79
N PHE A 1269 36.00 44.11 16.77
CA PHE A 1269 35.66 44.83 15.54
C PHE A 1269 36.89 44.99 14.65
N ASP A 1270 36.72 44.80 13.36
CA ASP A 1270 37.83 44.97 12.42
C ASP A 1270 38.13 46.46 12.17
N SER A 1271 39.37 46.79 11.80
CA SER A 1271 39.79 48.18 11.58
C SER A 1271 39.57 48.58 10.12
N PHE A 1272 38.49 49.29 9.81
CA PHE A 1272 38.17 49.76 8.47
C PHE A 1272 38.88 51.08 8.16
N THR A 1273 39.38 51.25 6.93
CA THR A 1273 40.22 52.40 6.53
C THR A 1273 39.52 53.30 5.51
N PHE A 1274 39.38 54.59 5.80
CA PHE A 1274 38.82 55.56 4.84
C PHE A 1274 39.77 55.75 3.66
N LEU A 1275 39.29 55.52 2.43
CA LEU A 1275 40.04 55.80 1.19
C LEU A 1275 39.65 57.17 0.62
N PRO A 1276 40.55 57.86 -0.13
CA PRO A 1276 40.31 59.18 -0.71
C PRO A 1276 39.30 59.22 -1.86
#